data_AF-A0A937PRD4-F1
#
_entry.id   AF-A0A937PRD4-F1
#
_cell.length_a   1.000
_cell.length_b   1.000
_cell.length_c   1.000
_cell.angle_alpha   90.00
_cell.angle_beta   90.00
_cell.angle_gamma   90.00
#
_symmetry.space_group_name_H-M   'P 1'
#
loop_
_entity.id
_entity.type
_entity.pdbx_description
1 polymer ?
#
loop_
_entity_poly.entity_id
_entity_poly.type
_entity_poly.pdbx_seq_one_letter_code
_entity_poly.pdbx_strand_id
1 'polypeptide(L)'
;MDIYRAWTYAGVVLTGLTMTSVMAQAAVNSERVERWGIFELSLKGPAEGSPFVDVTFGAEFRQGETAVKPQGFYDGDGVYRVRFSPPIEGKWTYATASNRKELAGKTGNFTCVKPGKGNHGPVSVHKNVHFSYADGTPYYQVGTTCYAWVHQGDKLEEQTLATLAKAPFNKIRMCVFPKSYSYNKNEPKYYAYEGKAPKNWDFTRFDPAFWHHLEKRVGQLSALGIEADLIVFHPYDRWGFKSMTRQQDDFYLRYLVARLSAYRNVWWSLANEYDLMLKIPSKKMSDWDRFFRIIRDADPYGRLRGNHNCRGFYDHSKPWVTHCSIQSSDLRSALKWRKQYNKPVVYDECKYEGNIPQGWGRIDARELTHRFWQGAIAGCYVGHGETYKHPRDILWWSKGGVLHGQSPGRIALLRKIMEAAPFQQMNPDPSLCAGNLVLAKPGEYYLIYFMNSGPVSFTLPGNRPYRVEGVDTWTMKTTPIGAVRPGKFNFTAPAERYLLRLTTYESDQTLPPMALASAKPAQGKPPLEVQFTGGPAGVKYTWDFGDGATSADASPVHTYAKAGYYTATLTITDKRGNSSAANVVIVADAGPGEPIVRVGVKSGQTPIKLHGDITQRKDGTFNLPASNPEGWITVGPGGQPLKALEGLKSMTICGWARAVTLVTGKGGNRLAFNLNYNRNGFDLVQHHDGRLRLAVNEWPDNVHNDSSGGKIQVRKWVFFAVAYDGTKGSNNVRWYFGGPETPAKLDRTTSYGRGATGTGSGPLTVGNYNTTIHQHGRDRQFRGQLHAVRIIGSKTGPAGALSEAAIRKLQTAPDTVPNFKAPPIKVADEVLSGQRGDRSSNSAAVAGIDVPAPPAGTRPRIIATTDGEIDDRCSMVRFLLYANEWDIEGIIYCSSRFHWKGRDWAGEKWIQRDIDMYASIYDTLKTHAKGFPTPKQLRDVTFVGNIDNVGEMTKVTPGSKRIVEVLLDDKPGPVYLQAWGGTNTIARALKTIQEEHGDQVKKVTRKAIIYIILDQDRTFRNYIEPNWPGLMVLGSFRQFGTIAYSWQGAIPRELHRFYDAAWMKKNILTGHGPLCARYEHHKQKGFRSEGDSPAFMHQIPVGLRGLEHPGYGGWGGRFVLEGRSKSTWRGARDGGDLGKPIWRFSEAFQNDWAARADWCVKPPDKANHPPLAKVAGPLDRTVKPGEKVTLSAKGSSDPDGDKLTYRWWRYDDVDTATGKIDFAGANSRSGAGFVAPNEPGKTIHVIVNVTDDGAPSLTRYQRIIFTIAK
;
A
#
# COMPACT_ATOMS: atom_id res chain seq x y z
N MET A 1 -56.80 -4.61 -27.53
CA MET A 1 -55.88 -5.69 -27.13
C MET A 1 -55.29 -5.33 -25.77
N ASP A 2 -56.05 -5.39 -24.67
CA ASP A 2 -56.87 -6.49 -24.09
C ASP A 2 -55.99 -7.50 -23.32
N ILE A 3 -56.32 -7.97 -22.10
CA ILE A 3 -57.48 -7.74 -21.21
C ILE A 3 -57.10 -8.14 -19.74
N TYR A 4 -57.61 -7.39 -18.74
CA TYR A 4 -57.89 -7.75 -17.31
C TYR A 4 -56.72 -8.08 -16.33
N ARG A 5 -56.60 -7.36 -15.19
CA ARG A 5 -57.21 -7.57 -13.83
C ARG A 5 -56.73 -8.86 -13.14
N ALA A 6 -56.37 -8.91 -11.86
CA ALA A 6 -56.91 -8.24 -10.66
C ALA A 6 -55.78 -8.01 -9.60
N TRP A 7 -55.92 -7.24 -8.50
CA TRP A 7 -56.98 -6.37 -7.95
C TRP A 7 -56.32 -5.26 -7.08
N THR A 8 -57.09 -4.48 -6.30
CA THR A 8 -56.61 -3.25 -5.62
C THR A 8 -57.26 -2.99 -4.25
N TYR A 9 -56.47 -2.39 -3.34
CA TYR A 9 -56.83 -1.43 -2.28
C TYR A 9 -57.92 -1.74 -1.22
N ALA A 10 -57.60 -1.42 0.02
CA ALA A 10 -58.46 -0.60 0.89
C ALA A 10 -57.58 0.31 1.74
N GLY A 11 -57.84 1.62 1.70
CA GLY A 11 -57.23 2.60 2.61
C GLY A 11 -58.34 3.41 3.26
N VAL A 12 -58.11 3.86 4.50
CA VAL A 12 -59.00 4.80 5.19
C VAL A 12 -58.16 5.98 5.67
N VAL A 13 -58.53 7.17 5.19
CA VAL A 13 -58.10 8.45 5.74
C VAL A 13 -59.02 8.77 6.92
N LEU A 14 -58.48 9.27 8.03
CA LEU A 14 -59.28 10.07 8.95
C LEU A 14 -58.50 11.30 9.43
N THR A 15 -59.22 12.41 9.50
CA THR A 15 -58.78 13.75 9.90
C THR A 15 -58.59 13.88 11.41
N GLY A 16 -57.73 14.80 11.86
CA GLY A 16 -57.51 15.06 13.29
C GLY A 16 -58.41 16.13 13.88
N LEU A 17 -58.50 16.19 15.22
CA LEU A 17 -58.82 17.40 16.00
C LEU A 17 -58.56 17.21 17.51
N THR A 18 -57.94 18.24 18.10
CA THR A 18 -57.96 18.70 19.52
C THR A 18 -57.60 17.79 20.71
N MET A 19 -56.92 18.44 21.68
CA MET A 19 -56.75 18.00 23.06
C MET A 19 -58.08 17.94 23.83
N THR A 20 -58.19 16.99 24.76
CA THR A 20 -58.81 17.23 26.07
C THR A 20 -58.02 16.50 27.15
N SER A 21 -57.70 17.20 28.23
CA SER A 21 -57.04 16.68 29.43
C SER A 21 -58.01 15.95 30.36
N VAL A 22 -57.64 14.75 30.83
CA VAL A 22 -58.20 14.18 32.05
C VAL A 22 -57.06 13.59 32.89
N MET A 23 -56.90 14.04 34.13
CA MET A 23 -56.10 13.33 35.13
C MET A 23 -56.95 12.22 35.74
N ALA A 24 -56.41 11.00 35.83
CA ALA A 24 -56.92 9.99 36.76
C ALA A 24 -55.85 8.96 37.14
N GLN A 25 -55.89 8.61 38.42
CA GLN A 25 -55.24 7.52 39.18
C GLN A 25 -54.55 6.36 38.45
N ALA A 26 -53.51 5.86 39.14
CA ALA A 26 -52.77 4.65 38.82
C ALA A 26 -53.64 3.39 38.63
N ALA A 27 -53.47 2.73 37.49
CA ALA A 27 -53.66 1.29 37.36
C ALA A 27 -52.28 0.62 37.38
N VAL A 28 -52.05 -0.32 38.31
CA VAL A 28 -50.79 -1.07 38.41
C VAL A 28 -50.73 -2.14 37.32
N ASN A 29 -50.45 -1.72 36.09
CA ASN A 29 -49.99 -2.63 35.05
C ASN A 29 -48.48 -2.77 35.21
N SER A 30 -48.03 -3.83 35.87
CA SER A 30 -46.61 -4.13 35.98
C SER A 30 -46.06 -4.44 34.58
N GLU A 31 -45.29 -3.53 34.00
CA GLU A 31 -44.66 -3.78 32.69
C GLU A 31 -43.85 -5.08 32.71
N ARG A 32 -44.00 -5.87 31.65
CA ARG A 32 -43.26 -7.12 31.44
C ARG A 32 -42.23 -6.89 30.34
N VAL A 33 -40.96 -7.04 30.68
CA VAL A 33 -39.83 -6.84 29.76
C VAL A 33 -39.02 -8.13 29.70
N GLU A 34 -38.65 -8.59 28.52
CA GLU A 34 -37.79 -9.77 28.41
C GLU A 34 -36.40 -9.51 29.01
N ARG A 35 -35.77 -10.55 29.56
CA ARG A 35 -34.33 -10.55 29.85
C ARG A 35 -33.57 -10.21 28.57
N TRP A 36 -32.66 -9.23 28.66
CA TRP A 36 -31.97 -8.61 27.53
C TRP A 36 -32.88 -7.89 26.49
N GLY A 37 -34.14 -7.63 26.85
CA GLY A 37 -34.98 -6.61 26.23
C GLY A 37 -34.60 -5.20 26.69
N ILE A 38 -35.47 -4.21 26.47
CA ILE A 38 -35.28 -2.83 26.93
C ILE A 38 -36.50 -2.41 27.75
N PHE A 39 -36.27 -2.07 29.01
CA PHE A 39 -37.15 -1.24 29.82
C PHE A 39 -36.76 0.22 29.59
N GLU A 40 -37.73 1.12 29.40
CA GLU A 40 -37.45 2.55 29.18
C GLU A 40 -38.29 3.41 30.13
N LEU A 41 -37.65 3.94 31.16
CA LEU A 41 -38.25 4.97 31.99
C LEU A 41 -38.26 6.29 31.23
N SER A 42 -39.42 6.93 31.09
CA SER A 42 -39.58 8.26 30.52
C SER A 42 -40.21 9.20 31.53
N LEU A 43 -39.58 10.35 31.79
CA LEU A 43 -40.05 11.38 32.73
C LEU A 43 -40.10 12.75 32.05
N LYS A 44 -41.01 13.60 32.53
CA LYS A 44 -41.00 15.03 32.20
C LYS A 44 -40.10 15.79 33.18
N GLY A 45 -39.35 16.74 32.65
CA GLY A 45 -38.41 17.58 33.36
C GLY A 45 -38.19 18.91 32.64
N PRO A 46 -37.11 19.63 32.97
CA PRO A 46 -36.84 20.96 32.44
C PRO A 46 -36.59 20.94 30.92
N ALA A 47 -37.24 21.84 30.18
CA ALA A 47 -37.00 22.03 28.75
C ALA A 47 -36.14 23.28 28.44
N GLU A 48 -36.10 24.24 29.37
CA GLU A 48 -35.39 25.52 29.25
C GLU A 48 -33.90 25.40 29.65
N GLY A 49 -33.07 26.33 29.15
CA GLY A 49 -31.61 26.32 29.36
C GLY A 49 -30.88 25.39 28.39
N SER A 50 -29.82 24.74 28.86
CA SER A 50 -29.07 23.72 28.10
C SER A 50 -29.33 22.32 28.68
N PRO A 51 -30.54 21.73 28.51
CA PRO A 51 -30.97 20.51 29.20
C PRO A 51 -30.11 19.27 28.93
N PHE A 52 -29.34 19.25 27.83
CA PHE A 52 -28.36 18.20 27.53
C PHE A 52 -27.07 18.30 28.37
N VAL A 53 -26.72 19.49 28.87
CA VAL A 53 -25.47 19.79 29.60
C VAL A 53 -25.74 20.00 31.09
N ASP A 54 -26.76 20.79 31.42
CA ASP A 54 -27.02 21.30 32.78
C ASP A 54 -27.67 20.26 33.70
N VAL A 55 -28.28 19.21 33.14
CA VAL A 55 -29.05 18.21 33.88
C VAL A 55 -28.33 16.86 33.89
N THR A 56 -27.93 16.42 35.08
CA THR A 56 -27.51 15.04 35.31
C THR A 56 -28.74 14.19 35.56
N PHE A 57 -28.84 13.04 34.90
CA PHE A 57 -29.96 12.11 35.05
C PHE A 57 -29.50 10.66 34.88
N GLY A 58 -30.16 9.76 35.60
CA GLY A 58 -29.94 8.31 35.54
C GLY A 58 -30.83 7.59 36.55
N ALA A 59 -30.71 6.27 36.61
CA ALA A 59 -31.41 5.47 37.61
C ALA A 59 -30.54 4.31 38.09
N GLU A 60 -30.72 3.92 39.35
CA GLU A 60 -30.25 2.63 39.86
C GLU A 60 -31.39 1.63 39.76
N PHE A 61 -31.17 0.54 39.03
CA PHE A 61 -32.08 -0.61 38.94
C PHE A 61 -31.59 -1.71 39.87
N ARG A 62 -32.47 -2.31 40.68
CA ARG A 62 -32.13 -3.34 41.67
C ARG A 62 -33.02 -4.58 41.58
N GLN A 63 -32.38 -5.74 41.76
CA GLN A 63 -33.02 -7.01 42.09
C GLN A 63 -32.10 -7.79 43.03
N GLY A 64 -32.51 -7.94 44.30
CA GLY A 64 -31.63 -8.49 45.35
C GLY A 64 -30.33 -7.68 45.48
N GLU A 65 -29.20 -8.38 45.48
CA GLU A 65 -27.87 -7.77 45.49
C GLU A 65 -27.44 -7.17 44.14
N THR A 66 -28.11 -7.53 43.03
CA THR A 66 -27.76 -7.02 41.70
C THR A 66 -28.24 -5.57 41.56
N ALA A 67 -27.29 -4.65 41.33
CA ALA A 67 -27.57 -3.24 41.07
C ALA A 67 -26.89 -2.78 39.77
N VAL A 68 -27.62 -2.07 38.90
CA VAL A 68 -27.11 -1.53 37.63
C VAL A 68 -27.46 -0.06 37.51
N LYS A 69 -26.50 0.78 37.09
CA LYS A 69 -26.61 2.25 37.06
C LYS A 69 -26.42 2.82 35.65
N PRO A 70 -27.35 2.60 34.69
CA PRO A 70 -27.30 3.27 33.40
C PRO A 70 -27.45 4.80 33.55
N GLN A 71 -26.71 5.55 32.72
CA GLN A 71 -26.90 6.99 32.58
C GLN A 71 -28.20 7.25 31.80
N GLY A 72 -28.93 8.30 32.19
CA GLY A 72 -30.05 8.83 31.44
C GLY A 72 -29.62 9.86 30.41
N PHE A 73 -30.57 10.31 29.59
CA PHE A 73 -30.37 11.32 28.56
C PHE A 73 -31.60 12.20 28.38
N TYR A 74 -31.40 13.44 27.94
CA TYR A 74 -32.47 14.31 27.44
C TYR A 74 -32.85 13.89 26.00
N ASP A 75 -34.13 13.95 25.67
CA ASP A 75 -34.69 13.43 24.41
C ASP A 75 -35.53 14.47 23.63
N GLY A 76 -35.43 15.75 23.98
CA GLY A 76 -36.28 16.82 23.44
C GLY A 76 -37.58 17.02 24.22
N ASP A 77 -38.25 18.15 23.99
CA ASP A 77 -39.59 18.49 24.50
C ASP A 77 -39.82 18.24 26.00
N GLY A 78 -38.81 18.52 26.83
CA GLY A 78 -38.86 18.31 28.29
C GLY A 78 -38.84 16.82 28.69
N VAL A 79 -38.54 15.89 27.78
CA VAL A 79 -38.50 14.43 28.03
C VAL A 79 -37.09 14.00 28.39
N TYR A 80 -36.98 13.25 29.48
CA TYR A 80 -35.76 12.59 29.92
C TYR A 80 -36.00 11.08 29.98
N ARG A 81 -35.03 10.29 29.51
CA ARG A 81 -35.15 8.82 29.47
C ARG A 81 -33.98 8.11 30.14
N VAL A 82 -34.25 6.93 30.70
CA VAL A 82 -33.24 5.94 31.09
C VAL A 82 -33.63 4.60 30.48
N ARG A 83 -32.71 3.99 29.72
CA ARG A 83 -32.90 2.64 29.16
C ARG A 83 -32.16 1.61 30.00
N PHE A 84 -32.83 0.50 30.28
CA PHE A 84 -32.28 -0.61 31.05
C PHE A 84 -32.51 -1.95 30.36
N SER A 85 -31.44 -2.73 30.17
CA SER A 85 -31.48 -4.11 29.68
C SER A 85 -31.32 -5.08 30.86
N PRO A 86 -32.40 -5.67 31.41
CA PRO A 86 -32.33 -6.51 32.60
C PRO A 86 -31.55 -7.82 32.34
N PRO A 87 -30.52 -8.15 33.14
CA PRO A 87 -29.69 -9.34 32.93
C PRO A 87 -30.25 -10.63 33.54
N ILE A 88 -31.22 -10.54 34.48
CA ILE A 88 -31.83 -11.67 35.19
C ILE A 88 -33.36 -11.50 35.29
N GLU A 89 -34.07 -12.63 35.37
CA GLU A 89 -35.54 -12.71 35.44
C GLU A 89 -36.06 -12.44 36.85
N GLY A 90 -37.29 -11.93 36.95
CA GLY A 90 -37.97 -11.60 38.21
C GLY A 90 -38.29 -10.11 38.37
N LYS A 91 -38.70 -9.71 39.57
CA LYS A 91 -39.15 -8.33 39.85
C LYS A 91 -37.97 -7.40 40.07
N TRP A 92 -37.92 -6.32 39.28
CA TRP A 92 -36.94 -5.25 39.40
C TRP A 92 -37.58 -4.01 40.01
N THR A 93 -36.85 -3.29 40.85
CA THR A 93 -37.19 -1.93 41.28
C THR A 93 -36.21 -0.93 40.68
N TYR A 94 -36.60 0.34 40.61
CA TYR A 94 -35.70 1.43 40.25
C TYR A 94 -35.85 2.64 41.18
N ALA A 95 -34.79 3.44 41.28
CA ALA A 95 -34.78 4.76 41.87
C ALA A 95 -33.97 5.73 40.99
N THR A 96 -34.53 6.89 40.63
CA THR A 96 -33.83 7.87 39.79
C THR A 96 -32.92 8.80 40.60
N ALA A 97 -31.82 9.21 39.98
CA ALA A 97 -30.89 10.20 40.51
C ALA A 97 -30.75 11.36 39.51
N SER A 98 -30.85 12.60 40.02
CA SER A 98 -30.69 13.82 39.22
C SER A 98 -30.33 15.01 40.10
N ASN A 99 -29.70 16.03 39.52
CA ASN A 99 -29.60 17.36 40.11
C ASN A 99 -30.91 18.19 40.03
N ARG A 100 -31.96 17.67 39.37
CA ARG A 100 -33.27 18.32 39.23
C ARG A 100 -34.33 17.60 40.07
N LYS A 101 -35.06 18.32 40.92
CA LYS A 101 -36.08 17.78 41.85
C LYS A 101 -37.24 17.09 41.11
N GLU A 102 -37.53 17.57 39.90
CA GLU A 102 -38.52 17.04 38.97
C GLU A 102 -38.20 15.60 38.55
N LEU A 103 -36.90 15.26 38.45
CA LEU A 103 -36.38 13.98 37.96
C LEU A 103 -35.79 13.09 39.05
N ALA A 104 -35.39 13.64 40.20
CA ALA A 104 -34.75 12.90 41.29
C ALA A 104 -35.76 12.12 42.16
N GLY A 105 -35.31 10.99 42.71
CA GLY A 105 -36.05 10.23 43.73
C GLY A 105 -37.33 9.54 43.24
N LYS A 106 -37.55 9.43 41.92
CA LYS A 106 -38.71 8.71 41.37
C LYS A 106 -38.44 7.22 41.45
N THR A 107 -39.38 6.47 41.99
CA THR A 107 -39.28 5.03 42.15
C THR A 107 -40.37 4.31 41.34
N GLY A 108 -40.15 3.02 41.11
CA GLY A 108 -41.11 2.15 40.45
C GLY A 108 -40.59 0.72 40.34
N ASN A 109 -41.35 -0.12 39.66
CA ASN A 109 -41.02 -1.54 39.49
C ASN A 109 -41.57 -2.11 38.18
N PHE A 110 -40.90 -3.12 37.65
CA PHE A 110 -41.33 -3.89 36.48
C PHE A 110 -40.92 -5.36 36.65
N THR A 111 -41.44 -6.24 35.80
CA THR A 111 -41.10 -7.68 35.84
C THR A 111 -40.26 -8.05 34.63
N CYS A 112 -39.04 -8.52 34.88
CA CYS A 112 -38.22 -9.17 33.86
C CYS A 112 -38.71 -10.61 33.66
N VAL A 113 -38.97 -10.99 32.41
CA VAL A 113 -39.47 -12.33 32.02
C VAL A 113 -38.48 -13.07 31.12
N LYS A 114 -38.64 -14.38 30.99
CA LYS A 114 -37.85 -15.24 30.10
C LYS A 114 -37.72 -14.64 28.68
N PRO A 115 -36.54 -14.71 28.03
CA PRO A 115 -36.38 -14.29 26.64
C PRO A 115 -37.35 -14.99 25.68
N GLY A 116 -37.86 -14.23 24.71
CA GLY A 116 -38.66 -14.72 23.61
C GLY A 116 -37.83 -15.48 22.57
N LYS A 117 -38.52 -16.10 21.60
CA LYS A 117 -37.87 -16.87 20.54
C LYS A 117 -36.96 -15.96 19.69
N GLY A 118 -35.67 -16.28 19.65
CA GLY A 118 -34.63 -15.50 18.95
C GLY A 118 -33.95 -14.42 19.79
N ASN A 119 -34.37 -14.20 21.04
CA ASN A 119 -33.65 -13.34 21.98
C ASN A 119 -32.59 -14.15 22.74
N HIS A 120 -31.41 -14.29 22.14
CA HIS A 120 -30.25 -14.96 22.74
C HIS A 120 -29.45 -14.06 23.70
N GLY A 121 -29.85 -12.80 23.86
CA GLY A 121 -29.09 -11.79 24.58
C GLY A 121 -27.91 -11.22 23.78
N PRO A 122 -27.00 -10.46 24.42
CA PRO A 122 -25.85 -9.85 23.75
C PRO A 122 -24.73 -10.84 23.42
N VAL A 123 -23.96 -10.55 22.39
CA VAL A 123 -22.73 -11.30 22.07
C VAL A 123 -21.57 -10.86 22.97
N SER A 124 -20.79 -11.83 23.45
CA SER A 124 -19.57 -11.65 24.25
C SER A 124 -18.44 -12.56 23.77
N VAL A 125 -17.21 -12.36 24.28
CA VAL A 125 -16.03 -13.19 23.93
C VAL A 125 -16.14 -14.55 24.62
N HIS A 126 -15.97 -15.63 23.85
CA HIS A 126 -16.01 -17.00 24.32
C HIS A 126 -14.65 -17.68 24.15
N LYS A 127 -14.14 -18.36 25.20
CA LYS A 127 -12.88 -19.13 25.19
C LYS A 127 -11.71 -18.39 24.51
N ASN A 128 -11.51 -17.13 24.89
CA ASN A 128 -10.53 -16.17 24.36
C ASN A 128 -10.73 -15.78 22.88
N VAL A 129 -10.99 -16.70 21.97
CA VAL A 129 -10.83 -16.52 20.51
C VAL A 129 -12.10 -16.76 19.69
N HIS A 130 -13.23 -17.04 20.35
CA HIS A 130 -14.56 -17.17 19.74
C HIS A 130 -15.57 -16.19 20.35
N PHE A 131 -16.83 -16.30 19.97
CA PHE A 131 -17.93 -15.47 20.47
C PHE A 131 -19.14 -16.34 20.86
N SER A 132 -19.88 -15.95 21.89
CA SER A 132 -21.17 -16.57 22.23
C SER A 132 -22.18 -15.50 22.62
N TYR A 133 -23.45 -15.78 22.34
CA TYR A 133 -24.55 -15.07 22.95
C TYR A 133 -24.61 -15.34 24.47
N ALA A 134 -25.36 -14.51 25.20
CA ALA A 134 -25.44 -14.57 26.66
C ALA A 134 -26.22 -15.80 27.19
N ASP A 135 -27.04 -16.44 26.36
CA ASP A 135 -27.66 -17.74 26.66
C ASP A 135 -26.73 -18.95 26.44
N GLY A 136 -25.50 -18.72 25.98
CA GLY A 136 -24.52 -19.76 25.64
C GLY A 136 -24.55 -20.21 24.18
N THR A 137 -25.49 -19.73 23.37
CA THR A 137 -25.57 -20.06 21.94
C THR A 137 -24.30 -19.59 21.20
N PRO A 138 -23.61 -20.46 20.44
CA PRO A 138 -22.43 -20.07 19.66
C PRO A 138 -22.74 -18.95 18.66
N TYR A 139 -21.93 -17.88 18.67
CA TYR A 139 -22.03 -16.82 17.66
C TYR A 139 -20.92 -16.98 16.61
N TYR A 140 -21.33 -17.26 15.37
CA TYR A 140 -20.45 -17.38 14.22
C TYR A 140 -20.51 -16.09 13.40
N GLN A 141 -19.58 -15.17 13.63
CA GLN A 141 -19.61 -13.86 13.00
C GLN A 141 -19.42 -13.97 11.48
N VAL A 142 -20.43 -13.52 10.73
CA VAL A 142 -20.49 -13.46 9.27
C VAL A 142 -21.12 -12.13 8.91
N GLY A 143 -20.28 -11.12 8.69
CA GLY A 143 -20.73 -9.72 8.62
C GLY A 143 -20.67 -9.14 7.23
N THR A 144 -21.27 -7.97 7.04
CA THR A 144 -21.14 -7.14 5.84
C THR A 144 -20.85 -5.67 6.17
N THR A 145 -20.24 -4.95 5.23
CA THR A 145 -20.00 -3.50 5.32
C THR A 145 -21.00 -2.72 4.48
N CYS A 146 -21.59 -1.68 5.07
CA CYS A 146 -22.62 -0.85 4.44
C CYS A 146 -22.62 0.56 5.08
N TYR A 147 -21.50 1.28 4.98
CA TYR A 147 -21.10 2.33 5.93
C TYR A 147 -22.14 3.43 6.19
N ALA A 148 -22.92 3.89 5.21
CA ALA A 148 -23.75 5.09 5.35
C ALA A 148 -25.24 4.85 5.10
N TRP A 149 -25.71 3.61 5.24
CA TRP A 149 -27.06 3.22 4.84
C TRP A 149 -28.16 4.01 5.55
N VAL A 150 -28.05 4.21 6.87
CA VAL A 150 -28.99 5.00 7.70
C VAL A 150 -29.02 6.51 7.40
N HIS A 151 -28.24 6.96 6.41
CA HIS A 151 -28.12 8.35 5.97
C HIS A 151 -28.64 8.54 4.53
N GLN A 152 -29.35 7.55 3.96
CA GLN A 152 -29.78 7.57 2.55
C GLN A 152 -31.27 7.86 2.35
N GLY A 153 -32.04 7.94 3.43
CA GLY A 153 -33.49 8.18 3.40
C GLY A 153 -34.29 6.88 3.35
N ASP A 154 -35.52 6.97 3.87
CA ASP A 154 -36.31 5.81 4.30
C ASP A 154 -36.45 4.71 3.22
N LYS A 155 -36.70 5.10 1.96
CA LYS A 155 -36.88 4.16 0.85
C LYS A 155 -35.67 3.27 0.56
N LEU A 156 -34.44 3.80 0.63
CA LEU A 156 -33.23 3.00 0.37
C LEU A 156 -32.81 2.21 1.62
N GLU A 157 -33.09 2.75 2.81
CA GLU A 157 -32.87 2.08 4.08
C GLU A 157 -33.77 0.84 4.25
N GLU A 158 -35.06 0.96 3.91
CA GLU A 158 -36.01 -0.16 3.90
C GLU A 158 -35.64 -1.22 2.86
N GLN A 159 -35.18 -0.82 1.68
CA GLN A 159 -34.62 -1.74 0.70
C GLN A 159 -33.37 -2.47 1.23
N THR A 160 -32.51 -1.78 1.99
CA THR A 160 -31.33 -2.37 2.63
C THR A 160 -31.73 -3.42 3.66
N LEU A 161 -32.71 -3.12 4.53
CA LEU A 161 -33.26 -4.08 5.50
C LEU A 161 -33.89 -5.30 4.83
N ALA A 162 -34.66 -5.10 3.76
CA ALA A 162 -35.27 -6.19 2.99
C ALA A 162 -34.24 -7.10 2.30
N THR A 163 -33.09 -6.54 1.89
CA THR A 163 -31.95 -7.31 1.38
C THR A 163 -31.24 -8.06 2.50
N LEU A 164 -30.98 -7.40 3.64
CA LEU A 164 -30.34 -8.02 4.81
C LEU A 164 -31.14 -9.22 5.35
N ALA A 165 -32.46 -9.10 5.43
CA ALA A 165 -33.36 -10.18 5.88
C ALA A 165 -33.29 -11.46 5.01
N LYS A 166 -32.71 -11.39 3.81
CA LYS A 166 -32.52 -12.51 2.87
C LYS A 166 -31.04 -12.91 2.72
N ALA A 167 -30.12 -12.15 3.31
CA ALA A 167 -28.68 -12.36 3.22
C ALA A 167 -28.17 -13.20 4.41
N PRO A 168 -27.01 -13.86 4.33
CA PRO A 168 -26.49 -14.70 5.42
C PRO A 168 -25.92 -13.92 6.61
N PHE A 169 -25.95 -12.58 6.55
CA PHE A 169 -25.15 -11.72 7.42
C PHE A 169 -25.82 -11.52 8.78
N ASN A 170 -25.07 -11.74 9.86
CA ASN A 170 -25.49 -11.48 11.24
C ASN A 170 -24.76 -10.29 11.89
N LYS A 171 -23.91 -9.56 11.14
CA LYS A 171 -23.34 -8.27 11.57
C LYS A 171 -23.30 -7.28 10.42
N ILE A 172 -23.53 -6.00 10.69
CA ILE A 172 -23.38 -4.91 9.71
C ILE A 172 -22.51 -3.78 10.25
N ARG A 173 -21.47 -3.39 9.49
CA ARG A 173 -20.66 -2.20 9.78
C ARG A 173 -21.32 -0.94 9.23
N MET A 174 -21.65 -0.01 10.12
CA MET A 174 -22.37 1.23 9.82
C MET A 174 -21.86 2.42 10.64
N CYS A 175 -21.75 3.58 10.02
CA CYS A 175 -21.32 4.83 10.64
C CYS A 175 -22.46 5.52 11.37
N VAL A 176 -22.21 5.91 12.62
CA VAL A 176 -23.13 6.80 13.37
C VAL A 176 -23.24 8.12 12.62
N PHE A 177 -22.12 8.80 12.37
CA PHE A 177 -22.09 10.02 11.56
C PHE A 177 -22.26 9.74 10.05
N PRO A 178 -22.75 10.74 9.28
CA PRO A 178 -22.86 10.62 7.82
C PRO A 178 -21.50 10.57 7.13
N LYS A 179 -21.45 9.94 5.94
CA LYS A 179 -20.22 9.67 5.17
C LYS A 179 -20.15 10.49 3.88
N SER A 180 -19.13 11.32 3.72
CA SER A 180 -18.76 11.97 2.46
C SER A 180 -17.50 11.32 1.87
N TYR A 181 -17.62 10.72 0.69
CA TYR A 181 -16.51 10.03 0.02
C TYR A 181 -16.70 9.98 -1.51
N SER A 182 -15.84 9.25 -2.23
CA SER A 182 -16.14 8.80 -3.60
C SER A 182 -17.36 7.87 -3.58
N TYR A 183 -18.27 8.03 -4.53
CA TYR A 183 -19.56 7.31 -4.61
C TYR A 183 -20.47 7.49 -3.38
N ASN A 184 -20.27 8.54 -2.58
CA ASN A 184 -21.28 9.03 -1.66
C ASN A 184 -21.16 10.54 -1.43
N LYS A 185 -22.10 11.28 -2.02
CA LYS A 185 -22.22 12.75 -1.94
C LYS A 185 -23.58 13.22 -1.43
N ASN A 186 -24.49 12.28 -1.18
CA ASN A 186 -25.83 12.51 -0.64
C ASN A 186 -25.71 13.33 0.66
N GLU A 187 -26.56 14.35 0.83
CA GLU A 187 -26.75 14.95 2.15
C GLU A 187 -27.71 14.05 2.96
N PRO A 188 -27.44 13.82 4.26
CA PRO A 188 -28.35 13.07 5.13
C PRO A 188 -29.63 13.87 5.42
N LYS A 189 -30.70 13.14 5.75
CA LYS A 189 -32.00 13.72 6.15
C LYS A 189 -31.96 14.35 7.56
N TYR A 190 -31.11 13.83 8.43
CA TYR A 190 -30.96 14.23 9.84
C TYR A 190 -29.48 14.36 10.20
N TYR A 191 -29.15 15.15 11.22
CA TYR A 191 -27.78 15.34 11.73
C TYR A 191 -27.74 15.17 13.24
N ALA A 192 -26.61 14.75 13.81
CA ALA A 192 -26.55 14.43 15.25
C ALA A 192 -26.76 15.62 16.20
N TYR A 193 -26.63 16.85 15.70
CA TYR A 193 -26.61 18.09 16.46
C TYR A 193 -27.56 19.12 15.85
N GLU A 194 -28.14 19.97 16.69
CA GLU A 194 -28.83 21.18 16.25
C GLU A 194 -27.84 22.14 15.55
N GLY A 195 -28.34 22.95 14.61
CA GLY A 195 -27.55 23.93 13.87
C GLY A 195 -27.81 23.91 12.37
N LYS A 196 -26.85 24.40 11.58
CA LYS A 196 -26.97 24.52 10.12
C LYS A 196 -25.97 23.60 9.41
N ALA A 197 -26.43 22.89 8.39
CA ALA A 197 -25.55 22.14 7.51
C ALA A 197 -24.85 23.09 6.48
N PRO A 198 -23.61 22.81 6.05
CA PRO A 198 -22.73 21.74 6.52
C PRO A 198 -21.80 22.18 7.68
N LYS A 199 -21.97 23.38 8.23
CA LYS A 199 -21.13 23.97 9.28
C LYS A 199 -21.98 24.90 10.15
N ASN A 200 -21.55 25.09 11.40
CA ASN A 200 -22.24 25.82 12.48
C ASN A 200 -23.24 24.90 13.20
N TRP A 201 -22.69 23.86 13.84
CA TRP A 201 -23.38 22.96 14.77
C TRP A 201 -23.25 23.49 16.19
N ASP A 202 -24.33 23.42 16.96
CA ASP A 202 -24.25 23.53 18.41
C ASP A 202 -23.87 22.15 18.98
N PHE A 203 -22.57 21.96 19.24
CA PHE A 203 -22.08 20.71 19.81
C PHE A 203 -22.51 20.46 21.27
N THR A 204 -23.27 21.37 21.88
CA THR A 204 -23.91 21.18 23.20
C THR A 204 -25.37 20.71 23.11
N ARG A 205 -25.98 20.74 21.90
CA ARG A 205 -27.39 20.40 21.67
C ARG A 205 -27.52 19.32 20.59
N PHE A 206 -27.99 18.14 20.98
CA PHE A 206 -28.25 17.03 20.04
C PHE A 206 -29.63 17.21 19.37
N ASP A 207 -29.77 16.86 18.09
CA ASP A 207 -31.08 16.81 17.41
C ASP A 207 -31.74 15.44 17.66
N PRO A 208 -32.82 15.33 18.46
CA PRO A 208 -33.43 14.05 18.80
C PRO A 208 -33.89 13.24 17.58
N ALA A 209 -34.29 13.88 16.47
CA ALA A 209 -34.82 13.19 15.30
C ALA A 209 -33.77 12.27 14.64
N PHE A 210 -32.51 12.70 14.61
CA PHE A 210 -31.39 11.85 14.17
C PHE A 210 -31.23 10.62 15.07
N TRP A 211 -31.34 10.81 16.38
CA TRP A 211 -31.11 9.74 17.35
C TRP A 211 -32.25 8.74 17.37
N HIS A 212 -33.52 9.19 17.29
CA HIS A 212 -34.69 8.33 17.09
C HIS A 212 -34.59 7.52 15.79
N HIS A 213 -34.10 8.14 14.71
CA HIS A 213 -33.89 7.46 13.42
C HIS A 213 -32.82 6.37 13.52
N LEU A 214 -31.66 6.69 14.11
CA LEU A 214 -30.58 5.71 14.33
C LEU A 214 -31.06 4.55 15.22
N GLU A 215 -31.79 4.83 16.29
CA GLU A 215 -32.38 3.86 17.20
C GLU A 215 -33.37 2.93 16.50
N LYS A 216 -34.30 3.48 15.70
CA LYS A 216 -35.21 2.72 14.84
C LYS A 216 -34.44 1.74 13.97
N ARG A 217 -33.34 2.16 13.34
CA ARG A 217 -32.52 1.29 12.48
C ARG A 217 -31.73 0.24 13.26
N VAL A 218 -31.18 0.56 14.43
CA VAL A 218 -30.50 -0.42 15.33
C VAL A 218 -31.49 -1.46 15.86
N GLY A 219 -32.69 -1.05 16.26
CA GLY A 219 -33.77 -1.94 16.69
C GLY A 219 -34.28 -2.85 15.56
N GLN A 220 -34.42 -2.31 14.34
CA GLN A 220 -34.78 -3.11 13.16
C GLN A 220 -33.71 -4.17 12.81
N LEU A 221 -32.41 -3.85 12.96
CA LEU A 221 -31.35 -4.85 12.86
C LEU A 221 -31.45 -5.92 13.96
N SER A 222 -31.77 -5.53 15.20
CA SER A 222 -31.97 -6.44 16.32
C SER A 222 -33.09 -7.44 16.06
N ALA A 223 -34.21 -6.97 15.48
CA ALA A 223 -35.35 -7.81 15.09
C ALA A 223 -35.02 -8.80 13.95
N LEU A 224 -34.01 -8.50 13.11
CA LEU A 224 -33.48 -9.40 12.09
C LEU A 224 -32.39 -10.36 12.62
N GLY A 225 -32.02 -10.28 13.91
CA GLY A 225 -30.89 -11.05 14.46
C GLY A 225 -29.52 -10.57 13.95
N ILE A 226 -29.39 -9.28 13.64
CA ILE A 226 -28.18 -8.67 13.09
C ILE A 226 -27.55 -7.72 14.12
N GLU A 227 -26.28 -7.96 14.42
CA GLU A 227 -25.43 -7.11 15.22
C GLU A 227 -25.12 -5.78 14.49
N ALA A 228 -25.43 -4.66 15.12
CA ALA A 228 -25.10 -3.32 14.65
C ALA A 228 -23.68 -2.96 15.11
N ASP A 229 -22.70 -3.06 14.21
CA ASP A 229 -21.32 -2.68 14.46
C ASP A 229 -21.14 -1.18 14.17
N LEU A 230 -21.36 -0.40 15.22
CA LEU A 230 -21.44 1.06 15.18
C LEU A 230 -20.05 1.66 15.10
N ILE A 231 -19.73 2.21 13.94
CA ILE A 231 -18.54 3.02 13.70
C ILE A 231 -18.78 4.40 14.31
N VAL A 232 -18.15 4.61 15.47
CA VAL A 232 -18.34 5.79 16.34
C VAL A 232 -17.70 7.04 15.73
N PHE A 233 -16.54 6.90 15.09
CA PHE A 233 -15.81 7.96 14.38
C PHE A 233 -15.25 7.48 13.03
N HIS A 234 -15.02 8.39 12.07
CA HIS A 234 -14.38 8.05 10.79
C HIS A 234 -13.78 9.28 10.07
N PRO A 235 -12.82 9.12 9.15
CA PRO A 235 -12.23 10.23 8.40
C PRO A 235 -13.14 10.79 7.29
N TYR A 236 -14.22 10.09 6.92
CA TYR A 236 -15.10 10.37 5.77
C TYR A 236 -16.10 11.50 5.99
N ASP A 237 -15.63 12.67 6.43
CA ASP A 237 -16.52 13.75 6.89
C ASP A 237 -16.22 15.09 6.21
N ARG A 238 -17.28 15.84 5.90
CA ARG A 238 -17.26 17.24 5.42
C ARG A 238 -17.98 18.22 6.35
N TRP A 239 -18.68 17.73 7.36
CA TRP A 239 -19.57 18.48 8.23
C TRP A 239 -18.89 18.92 9.55
N GLY A 240 -17.74 18.33 9.89
CA GLY A 240 -16.89 18.74 11.01
C GLY A 240 -16.85 17.73 12.17
N PHE A 241 -17.68 16.70 12.16
CA PHE A 241 -17.76 15.67 13.19
C PHE A 241 -16.42 14.93 13.41
N LYS A 242 -15.57 14.79 12.39
CA LYS A 242 -14.22 14.21 12.56
C LYS A 242 -13.26 15.09 13.37
N SER A 243 -13.56 16.39 13.47
CA SER A 243 -12.67 17.42 14.01
C SER A 243 -13.11 17.97 15.35
N MET A 244 -14.19 17.44 15.96
CA MET A 244 -14.70 17.82 17.28
C MET A 244 -13.59 17.93 18.34
N THR A 245 -13.76 18.84 19.29
CA THR A 245 -12.83 19.03 20.41
C THR A 245 -12.88 17.85 21.38
N ARG A 246 -11.89 17.78 22.28
CA ARG A 246 -11.78 16.72 23.28
C ARG A 246 -13.06 16.58 24.13
N GLN A 247 -13.59 17.71 24.58
CA GLN A 247 -14.81 17.81 25.38
C GLN A 247 -16.07 17.43 24.58
N GLN A 248 -16.14 17.85 23.31
CA GLN A 248 -17.25 17.49 22.42
C GLN A 248 -17.27 15.98 22.14
N ASP A 249 -16.11 15.34 21.97
CA ASP A 249 -16.02 13.87 21.90
C ASP A 249 -16.51 13.19 23.19
N ASP A 250 -16.08 13.69 24.36
CA ASP A 250 -16.46 13.12 25.67
C ASP A 250 -17.99 13.18 25.88
N PHE A 251 -18.59 14.31 25.51
CA PHE A 251 -20.03 14.57 25.57
C PHE A 251 -20.82 13.67 24.61
N TYR A 252 -20.40 13.63 23.34
CA TYR A 252 -20.94 12.72 22.31
C TYR A 252 -20.92 11.26 22.75
N LEU A 253 -19.78 10.78 23.26
CA LEU A 253 -19.61 9.38 23.63
C LEU A 253 -20.55 8.97 24.78
N ARG A 254 -20.71 9.82 25.79
CA ARG A 254 -21.63 9.54 26.90
C ARG A 254 -23.08 9.51 26.44
N TYR A 255 -23.49 10.46 25.61
CA TYR A 255 -24.85 10.51 25.07
C TYR A 255 -25.13 9.30 24.14
N LEU A 256 -24.22 8.97 23.22
CA LEU A 256 -24.29 7.78 22.37
C LEU A 256 -24.47 6.49 23.18
N VAL A 257 -23.69 6.33 24.25
CA VAL A 257 -23.70 5.12 25.09
C VAL A 257 -24.96 5.06 25.96
N ALA A 258 -25.39 6.16 26.57
CA ALA A 258 -26.64 6.24 27.35
C ALA A 258 -27.87 5.85 26.50
N ARG A 259 -27.87 6.23 25.22
CA ARG A 259 -28.95 5.92 24.28
C ARG A 259 -28.92 4.50 23.73
N LEU A 260 -27.76 3.98 23.34
CA LEU A 260 -27.66 2.74 22.56
C LEU A 260 -27.13 1.51 23.32
N SER A 261 -26.47 1.66 24.47
CA SER A 261 -25.87 0.51 25.18
C SER A 261 -26.89 -0.56 25.62
N ALA A 262 -28.13 -0.16 25.94
CA ALA A 262 -29.21 -1.09 26.29
C ALA A 262 -29.59 -2.05 25.15
N TYR A 263 -29.35 -1.70 23.88
CA TYR A 263 -29.59 -2.59 22.75
C TYR A 263 -28.57 -3.74 22.77
N ARG A 264 -29.06 -4.98 22.90
CA ARG A 264 -28.22 -6.19 23.03
C ARG A 264 -27.33 -6.47 21.82
N ASN A 265 -27.73 -6.01 20.63
CA ASN A 265 -27.05 -6.26 19.36
C ASN A 265 -26.01 -5.17 18.99
N VAL A 266 -25.67 -4.24 19.89
CA VAL A 266 -24.72 -3.16 19.62
C VAL A 266 -23.28 -3.61 19.86
N TRP A 267 -22.41 -3.38 18.87
CA TRP A 267 -20.96 -3.44 19.00
C TRP A 267 -20.37 -2.05 18.74
N TRP A 268 -19.30 -1.71 19.46
CA TRP A 268 -18.61 -0.43 19.37
C TRP A 268 -17.33 -0.57 18.53
N SER A 269 -17.36 -0.14 17.26
CA SER A 269 -16.15 0.07 16.46
C SER A 269 -15.72 1.53 16.62
N LEU A 270 -14.73 1.80 17.49
CA LEU A 270 -14.36 3.17 17.85
C LEU A 270 -14.06 4.07 16.65
N ALA A 271 -13.38 3.53 15.63
CA ALA A 271 -13.41 4.12 14.32
C ALA A 271 -13.33 3.10 13.20
N ASN A 272 -13.59 3.60 11.99
CA ASN A 272 -13.12 3.02 10.75
C ASN A 272 -11.94 3.85 10.22
N GLU A 273 -10.82 3.20 9.91
CA GLU A 273 -9.56 3.85 9.48
C GLU A 273 -9.02 4.88 10.50
N TYR A 274 -8.95 4.47 11.78
CA TYR A 274 -8.58 5.34 12.91
C TYR A 274 -7.22 6.06 12.74
N ASP A 275 -6.27 5.41 12.08
CA ASP A 275 -4.91 5.92 11.84
C ASP A 275 -4.88 7.02 10.76
N LEU A 276 -5.90 7.12 9.91
CA LEU A 276 -6.08 8.29 9.04
C LEU A 276 -6.55 9.52 9.83
N MET A 277 -7.33 9.31 10.89
CA MET A 277 -7.81 10.38 11.76
C MET A 277 -6.70 10.97 12.65
N LEU A 278 -5.60 10.26 12.90
CA LEU A 278 -4.41 10.78 13.61
C LEU A 278 -3.72 11.97 12.91
N LYS A 279 -4.14 12.30 11.68
CA LYS A 279 -3.70 13.50 10.94
C LYS A 279 -4.54 14.74 11.26
N ILE A 280 -5.66 14.57 11.97
CA ILE A 280 -6.57 15.65 12.38
C ILE A 280 -6.02 16.24 13.70
N PRO A 281 -5.78 17.56 13.81
CA PRO A 281 -5.13 18.14 15.00
C PRO A 281 -5.81 17.85 16.33
N SER A 282 -7.13 17.62 16.35
CA SER A 282 -7.93 17.29 17.54
C SER A 282 -7.98 15.79 17.89
N LYS A 283 -7.25 14.92 17.18
CA LYS A 283 -7.29 13.45 17.37
C LYS A 283 -5.88 12.85 17.49
N LYS A 284 -5.51 12.38 18.67
CA LYS A 284 -4.20 11.76 18.99
C LYS A 284 -4.35 10.27 19.33
N MET A 285 -3.24 9.53 19.41
CA MET A 285 -3.29 8.11 19.79
C MET A 285 -3.91 7.90 21.19
N SER A 286 -3.58 8.78 22.13
CA SER A 286 -4.12 8.80 23.50
C SER A 286 -5.62 9.09 23.58
N ASP A 287 -6.22 9.65 22.52
CA ASP A 287 -7.67 9.86 22.46
C ASP A 287 -8.42 8.55 22.21
N TRP A 288 -7.89 7.62 21.42
CA TRP A 288 -8.47 6.28 21.27
C TRP A 288 -8.47 5.51 22.58
N ASP A 289 -7.38 5.59 23.35
CA ASP A 289 -7.28 5.04 24.71
C ASP A 289 -8.27 5.70 25.69
N ARG A 290 -8.60 6.99 25.50
CA ARG A 290 -9.63 7.72 26.26
C ARG A 290 -11.03 7.27 25.86
N PHE A 291 -11.33 7.19 24.56
CA PHE A 291 -12.63 6.78 24.03
C PHE A 291 -13.01 5.36 24.49
N PHE A 292 -12.05 4.41 24.44
CA PHE A 292 -12.28 3.06 24.95
C PHE A 292 -12.67 3.04 26.43
N ARG A 293 -12.00 3.84 27.26
CA ARG A 293 -12.31 3.95 28.69
C ARG A 293 -13.67 4.60 28.93
N ILE A 294 -13.99 5.69 28.24
CA ILE A 294 -15.30 6.36 28.39
C ILE A 294 -16.44 5.44 27.99
N ILE A 295 -16.33 4.72 26.86
CA ILE A 295 -17.35 3.75 26.46
C ILE A 295 -17.44 2.63 27.50
N ARG A 296 -16.32 2.04 27.94
CA ARG A 296 -16.30 1.00 28.98
C ARG A 296 -16.94 1.46 30.29
N ASP A 297 -16.67 2.69 30.72
CA ASP A 297 -17.10 3.24 32.01
C ASP A 297 -18.56 3.74 31.98
N ALA A 298 -19.11 4.02 30.79
CA ALA A 298 -20.49 4.45 30.58
C ALA A 298 -21.44 3.32 30.11
N ASP A 299 -20.91 2.19 29.60
CA ASP A 299 -21.66 1.03 29.13
C ASP A 299 -21.74 -0.05 30.23
N PRO A 300 -22.80 -0.07 31.05
CA PRO A 300 -22.90 -1.01 32.17
C PRO A 300 -23.14 -2.47 31.72
N TYR A 301 -23.34 -2.70 30.41
CA TYR A 301 -23.60 -4.04 29.86
C TYR A 301 -22.37 -4.63 29.15
N GLY A 302 -21.26 -3.90 29.10
CA GLY A 302 -19.97 -4.42 28.67
C GLY A 302 -19.89 -4.85 27.20
N ARG A 303 -20.67 -4.24 26.29
CA ARG A 303 -20.76 -4.60 24.86
C ARG A 303 -19.41 -4.72 24.17
N LEU A 304 -19.34 -5.48 23.08
CA LEU A 304 -18.09 -5.69 22.34
C LEU A 304 -17.51 -4.36 21.82
N ARG A 305 -16.19 -4.20 21.95
CA ARG A 305 -15.42 -3.00 21.58
C ARG A 305 -14.20 -3.38 20.74
N GLY A 306 -14.02 -2.72 19.60
CA GLY A 306 -12.90 -2.87 18.65
C GLY A 306 -12.50 -1.53 18.01
N ASN A 307 -11.42 -1.51 17.22
CA ASN A 307 -10.96 -0.30 16.52
C ASN A 307 -10.27 -0.65 15.19
N HIS A 308 -10.79 -0.18 14.06
CA HIS A 308 -10.41 -0.63 12.72
C HIS A 308 -9.36 0.27 12.05
N ASN A 309 -8.25 -0.32 11.61
CA ASN A 309 -7.14 0.35 10.92
C ASN A 309 -7.42 0.68 9.45
N CYS A 310 -6.56 1.49 8.83
CA CYS A 310 -6.26 1.56 7.40
C CYS A 310 -4.88 0.94 7.13
N ARG A 311 -3.84 1.46 7.79
CA ARG A 311 -2.44 1.04 7.61
C ARG A 311 -1.79 0.58 8.91
N GLY A 312 -1.87 1.41 9.96
CA GLY A 312 -1.30 1.13 11.28
C GLY A 312 -2.27 0.35 12.16
N PHE A 313 -1.82 -0.73 12.78
CA PHE A 313 -2.63 -1.52 13.71
C PHE A 313 -2.73 -0.82 15.07
N TYR A 314 -3.92 -0.82 15.66
CA TYR A 314 -4.08 -0.46 17.07
C TYR A 314 -3.54 -1.62 17.95
N ASP A 315 -3.12 -1.31 19.17
CA ASP A 315 -2.70 -2.34 20.11
C ASP A 315 -3.92 -3.07 20.69
N HIS A 316 -4.33 -4.14 20.01
CA HIS A 316 -5.44 -4.98 20.45
C HIS A 316 -5.14 -5.82 21.69
N SER A 317 -3.91 -5.85 22.22
CA SER A 317 -3.62 -6.55 23.48
C SER A 317 -4.30 -5.87 24.68
N LYS A 318 -4.46 -4.53 24.62
CA LYS A 318 -5.02 -3.68 25.68
C LYS A 318 -6.34 -4.21 26.27
N PRO A 319 -6.53 -4.14 27.60
CA PRO A 319 -7.60 -4.88 28.29
C PRO A 319 -9.01 -4.41 27.96
N TRP A 320 -9.19 -3.16 27.51
CA TRP A 320 -10.48 -2.62 27.07
C TRP A 320 -10.90 -3.04 25.65
N VAL A 321 -9.99 -3.65 24.88
CA VAL A 321 -10.27 -4.18 23.54
C VAL A 321 -10.76 -5.62 23.68
N THR A 322 -11.96 -5.89 23.15
CA THR A 322 -12.57 -7.23 23.22
C THR A 322 -12.13 -8.15 22.08
N HIS A 323 -11.91 -7.61 20.88
CA HIS A 323 -11.54 -8.36 19.68
C HIS A 323 -10.68 -7.51 18.74
N CYS A 324 -9.94 -8.16 17.85
CA CYS A 324 -9.24 -7.50 16.76
C CYS A 324 -10.23 -7.22 15.62
N SER A 325 -10.44 -5.94 15.29
CA SER A 325 -11.23 -5.50 14.14
C SER A 325 -10.24 -4.92 13.12
N ILE A 326 -10.02 -5.61 11.99
CA ILE A 326 -8.87 -5.33 11.11
C ILE A 326 -9.22 -5.15 9.63
N GLN A 327 -8.53 -4.21 8.99
CA GLN A 327 -8.43 -4.07 7.54
C GLN A 327 -7.14 -4.76 7.06
N SER A 328 -7.27 -5.89 6.37
CA SER A 328 -6.13 -6.60 5.77
C SER A 328 -6.56 -7.56 4.67
N SER A 329 -5.80 -7.58 3.56
CA SER A 329 -5.92 -8.59 2.52
C SER A 329 -4.99 -9.80 2.68
N ASP A 330 -4.21 -9.87 3.77
CA ASP A 330 -3.31 -10.99 4.06
C ASP A 330 -3.92 -11.93 5.10
N LEU A 331 -4.67 -12.92 4.61
CA LEU A 331 -5.30 -13.97 5.43
C LEU A 331 -4.27 -15.01 5.93
N ARG A 332 -3.07 -15.05 5.34
CA ARG A 332 -1.97 -15.95 5.78
C ARG A 332 -1.46 -15.59 7.18
N SER A 333 -1.54 -14.31 7.57
CA SER A 333 -1.20 -13.84 8.91
C SER A 333 -2.28 -14.13 9.97
N ALA A 334 -3.41 -14.76 9.62
CA ALA A 334 -4.51 -15.03 10.56
C ALA A 334 -4.05 -15.85 11.78
N LEU A 335 -3.30 -16.93 11.57
CA LEU A 335 -2.75 -17.77 12.65
C LEU A 335 -1.77 -16.99 13.53
N LYS A 336 -0.94 -16.12 12.93
CA LYS A 336 -0.04 -15.23 13.66
C LYS A 336 -0.82 -14.30 14.58
N TRP A 337 -1.87 -13.65 14.08
CA TRP A 337 -2.65 -12.68 14.86
C TRP A 337 -3.53 -13.33 15.93
N ARG A 338 -4.17 -14.48 15.64
CA ARG A 338 -4.89 -15.28 16.64
C ARG A 338 -3.96 -15.68 17.80
N LYS A 339 -2.72 -16.12 17.50
CA LYS A 339 -1.70 -16.42 18.51
C LYS A 339 -1.19 -15.18 19.25
N GLN A 340 -0.92 -14.08 18.52
CA GLN A 340 -0.33 -12.86 19.08
C GLN A 340 -1.25 -12.15 20.07
N TYR A 341 -2.54 -12.05 19.77
CA TYR A 341 -3.47 -11.27 20.58
C TYR A 341 -4.29 -12.11 21.57
N ASN A 342 -4.41 -13.43 21.36
CA ASN A 342 -5.26 -14.33 22.16
C ASN A 342 -6.68 -13.76 22.36
N LYS A 343 -7.23 -13.17 21.30
CA LYS A 343 -8.55 -12.54 21.21
C LYS A 343 -9.21 -12.95 19.89
N PRO A 344 -10.53 -12.82 19.72
CA PRO A 344 -11.16 -13.14 18.44
C PRO A 344 -10.63 -12.18 17.37
N VAL A 345 -10.28 -12.70 16.19
CA VAL A 345 -9.78 -11.89 15.07
C VAL A 345 -10.86 -11.80 14.01
N VAL A 346 -11.30 -10.57 13.72
CA VAL A 346 -12.33 -10.24 12.74
C VAL A 346 -11.71 -9.42 11.62
N TYR A 347 -11.57 -10.03 10.45
CA TYR A 347 -11.18 -9.35 9.21
C TYR A 347 -12.37 -8.55 8.65
N ASP A 348 -12.76 -7.49 9.36
CA ASP A 348 -13.89 -6.63 9.04
C ASP A 348 -13.81 -6.01 7.64
N GLU A 349 -12.61 -5.72 7.14
CA GLU A 349 -12.39 -5.34 5.74
C GLU A 349 -11.24 -6.15 5.12
N CYS A 350 -11.58 -7.16 4.32
CA CYS A 350 -10.63 -7.95 3.56
C CYS A 350 -10.64 -7.65 2.05
N LYS A 351 -10.93 -6.39 1.66
CA LYS A 351 -11.39 -5.98 0.32
C LYS A 351 -12.81 -6.47 -0.02
N TYR A 352 -13.38 -5.90 -1.07
CA TYR A 352 -14.77 -6.10 -1.47
C TYR A 352 -14.91 -6.65 -2.89
N GLU A 353 -15.94 -7.48 -3.06
CA GLU A 353 -16.41 -7.94 -4.36
C GLU A 353 -16.92 -6.74 -5.16
N GLY A 354 -16.56 -6.58 -6.44
CA GLY A 354 -17.09 -5.47 -7.23
C GLY A 354 -16.24 -5.06 -8.43
N ASN A 355 -16.47 -3.83 -8.91
CA ASN A 355 -15.87 -3.32 -10.15
C ASN A 355 -15.44 -1.83 -10.10
N ILE A 356 -15.28 -1.24 -8.91
CA ILE A 356 -14.74 0.13 -8.80
C ILE A 356 -13.21 0.15 -9.07
N PRO A 357 -12.65 1.22 -9.66
CA PRO A 357 -11.21 1.28 -10.00
C PRO A 357 -10.27 1.22 -8.79
N GLN A 358 -10.77 1.51 -7.59
CA GLN A 358 -10.03 1.43 -6.34
C GLN A 358 -9.62 -0.03 -6.02
N GLY A 359 -8.33 -0.26 -5.74
CA GLY A 359 -7.77 -1.61 -5.52
C GLY A 359 -8.27 -2.36 -4.28
N TRP A 360 -9.17 -1.76 -3.49
CA TRP A 360 -9.89 -2.36 -2.37
C TRP A 360 -11.32 -2.84 -2.72
N GLY A 361 -11.92 -2.41 -3.84
CA GLY A 361 -13.31 -2.74 -4.23
C GLY A 361 -13.45 -3.38 -5.61
N ARG A 362 -12.55 -4.31 -5.94
CA ARG A 362 -12.51 -4.95 -7.27
C ARG A 362 -11.97 -6.39 -7.29
N ILE A 363 -12.13 -7.12 -6.19
CA ILE A 363 -11.93 -8.57 -6.26
C ILE A 363 -13.20 -9.22 -6.81
N ASP A 364 -13.06 -10.40 -7.40
CA ASP A 364 -14.22 -11.19 -7.82
C ASP A 364 -14.84 -11.97 -6.64
N ALA A 365 -16.04 -12.50 -6.87
CA ALA A 365 -16.79 -13.28 -5.91
C ALA A 365 -16.05 -14.54 -5.40
N ARG A 366 -15.34 -15.26 -6.29
CA ARG A 366 -14.60 -16.49 -5.94
C ARG A 366 -13.43 -16.18 -5.02
N GLU A 367 -12.81 -15.03 -5.21
CA GLU A 367 -11.74 -14.51 -4.38
C GLU A 367 -12.24 -14.01 -3.02
N LEU A 368 -13.40 -13.34 -2.93
CA LEU A 368 -13.97 -12.97 -1.63
C LEU A 368 -14.41 -14.22 -0.86
N THR A 369 -15.12 -15.15 -1.51
CA THR A 369 -15.47 -16.46 -0.94
C THR A 369 -14.23 -17.21 -0.44
N HIS A 370 -13.13 -17.20 -1.20
CA HIS A 370 -11.87 -17.84 -0.78
C HIS A 370 -11.33 -17.24 0.53
N ARG A 371 -11.34 -15.92 0.70
CA ARG A 371 -10.88 -15.23 1.92
C ARG A 371 -11.71 -15.61 3.14
N PHE A 372 -13.01 -15.74 2.97
CA PHE A 372 -13.92 -16.23 4.00
C PHE A 372 -13.53 -17.64 4.48
N TRP A 373 -13.26 -18.57 3.57
CA TRP A 373 -12.75 -19.90 3.91
C TRP A 373 -11.37 -19.85 4.58
N GLN A 374 -10.44 -19.04 4.09
CA GLN A 374 -9.12 -18.89 4.72
C GLN A 374 -9.21 -18.38 6.16
N GLY A 375 -10.03 -17.36 6.41
CA GLY A 375 -10.26 -16.81 7.74
C GLY A 375 -10.89 -17.84 8.68
N ALA A 376 -11.99 -18.47 8.26
CA ALA A 376 -12.72 -19.43 9.07
C ALA A 376 -11.87 -20.65 9.45
N ILE A 377 -11.15 -21.25 8.50
CA ILE A 377 -10.31 -22.44 8.77
C ILE A 377 -9.06 -22.06 9.59
N ALA A 378 -8.62 -20.80 9.58
CA ALA A 378 -7.63 -20.27 10.51
C ALA A 378 -8.21 -19.91 11.91
N GLY A 379 -9.48 -20.25 12.18
CA GLY A 379 -10.16 -19.93 13.44
C GLY A 379 -10.46 -18.44 13.62
N CYS A 380 -10.56 -17.68 12.54
CA CYS A 380 -10.86 -16.25 12.52
C CYS A 380 -12.22 -15.99 11.84
N TYR A 381 -12.72 -14.75 11.91
CA TYR A 381 -13.96 -14.34 11.27
C TYR A 381 -13.70 -13.27 10.19
N VAL A 382 -14.64 -13.07 9.26
CA VAL A 382 -14.45 -12.25 8.06
C VAL A 382 -15.68 -11.41 7.75
N GLY A 383 -15.46 -10.16 7.37
CA GLY A 383 -16.46 -9.22 6.88
C GLY A 383 -16.53 -9.17 5.35
N HIS A 384 -17.74 -9.21 4.83
CA HIS A 384 -18.09 -9.02 3.42
C HIS A 384 -18.21 -7.53 3.09
N GLY A 385 -18.07 -7.19 1.82
CA GLY A 385 -18.63 -5.96 1.28
C GLY A 385 -18.66 -6.03 -0.24
N GLU A 386 -19.48 -5.18 -0.82
CA GLU A 386 -19.78 -5.21 -2.24
C GLU A 386 -19.78 -3.79 -2.85
N THR A 387 -19.12 -3.65 -3.99
CA THR A 387 -18.85 -2.40 -4.69
C THR A 387 -19.06 -2.53 -6.20
N TYR A 388 -20.20 -3.10 -6.61
CA TYR A 388 -20.65 -3.01 -8.01
C TYR A 388 -21.22 -1.62 -8.30
N LYS A 389 -20.67 -0.95 -9.31
CA LYS A 389 -21.22 0.32 -9.83
C LYS A 389 -22.61 0.09 -10.40
N HIS A 390 -23.57 0.89 -9.94
CA HIS A 390 -24.92 0.96 -10.48
C HIS A 390 -25.13 2.32 -11.19
N PRO A 391 -25.89 2.40 -12.30
CA PRO A 391 -26.12 3.66 -13.04
C PRO A 391 -26.65 4.83 -12.18
N ARG A 392 -27.46 4.52 -11.16
CA ARG A 392 -27.98 5.48 -10.15
C ARG A 392 -26.99 5.87 -9.03
N ASP A 393 -25.71 5.55 -9.14
CA ASP A 393 -24.70 5.72 -8.06
C ASP A 393 -25.14 5.11 -6.71
N ILE A 394 -25.73 3.90 -6.75
CA ILE A 394 -26.09 3.12 -5.55
C ILE A 394 -25.13 1.94 -5.47
N LEU A 395 -24.33 1.87 -4.41
CA LEU A 395 -23.41 0.76 -4.16
C LEU A 395 -23.55 0.32 -2.70
N TRP A 396 -23.74 -0.98 -2.49
CA TRP A 396 -23.98 -1.60 -1.20
C TRP A 396 -23.05 -1.09 -0.10
N TRP A 397 -21.74 -1.20 -0.31
CA TRP A 397 -20.68 -0.80 0.63
C TRP A 397 -20.87 0.59 1.28
N SER A 398 -21.45 1.57 0.57
CA SER A 398 -21.73 2.88 1.14
C SER A 398 -23.20 3.14 1.40
N LYS A 399 -24.08 2.86 0.43
CA LYS A 399 -25.48 3.33 0.45
C LYS A 399 -26.50 2.23 0.75
N GLY A 400 -26.09 0.96 0.79
CA GLY A 400 -27.01 -0.17 0.87
C GLY A 400 -27.80 -0.38 -0.43
N GLY A 401 -29.08 -0.72 -0.30
CA GLY A 401 -29.94 -1.11 -1.40
C GLY A 401 -29.98 -2.62 -1.59
N VAL A 402 -29.43 -3.10 -2.70
CA VAL A 402 -29.47 -4.52 -3.12
C VAL A 402 -28.06 -5.05 -3.30
N LEU A 403 -27.86 -6.33 -2.98
CA LEU A 403 -26.64 -7.09 -3.28
C LEU A 403 -26.71 -7.65 -4.70
N HIS A 404 -25.68 -7.42 -5.50
CA HIS A 404 -25.55 -7.89 -6.87
C HIS A 404 -24.51 -9.01 -7.03
N GLY A 405 -23.72 -9.27 -6.00
CA GLY A 405 -22.62 -10.23 -5.99
C GLY A 405 -23.04 -11.69 -5.83
N GLN A 406 -22.09 -12.59 -6.11
CA GLN A 406 -22.29 -14.04 -6.03
C GLN A 406 -21.73 -14.68 -4.76
N SER A 407 -20.87 -13.97 -4.00
CA SER A 407 -20.31 -14.48 -2.75
C SER A 407 -21.31 -14.67 -1.60
N PRO A 408 -22.41 -13.88 -1.43
CA PRO A 408 -23.34 -14.07 -0.31
C PRO A 408 -23.89 -15.49 -0.21
N GLY A 409 -24.29 -16.12 -1.32
CA GLY A 409 -24.74 -17.52 -1.32
C GLY A 409 -23.68 -18.53 -0.84
N ARG A 410 -22.40 -18.29 -1.17
CA ARG A 410 -21.29 -19.17 -0.74
C ARG A 410 -20.87 -18.91 0.70
N ILE A 411 -21.02 -17.68 1.16
CA ILE A 411 -20.84 -17.30 2.56
C ILE A 411 -21.95 -17.95 3.43
N ALA A 412 -23.17 -18.09 2.92
CA ALA A 412 -24.24 -18.85 3.57
C ALA A 412 -23.87 -20.35 3.75
N LEU A 413 -23.27 -20.98 2.74
CA LEU A 413 -22.77 -22.36 2.84
C LEU A 413 -21.68 -22.50 3.92
N LEU A 414 -20.70 -21.59 3.95
CA LEU A 414 -19.67 -21.57 4.98
C LEU A 414 -20.30 -21.45 6.38
N ARG A 415 -21.23 -20.50 6.56
CA ARG A 415 -21.94 -20.30 7.82
C ARG A 415 -22.65 -21.58 8.28
N LYS A 416 -23.40 -22.23 7.40
CA LYS A 416 -24.08 -23.52 7.68
C LYS A 416 -23.10 -24.62 8.09
N ILE A 417 -21.90 -24.66 7.51
CA ILE A 417 -20.85 -25.64 7.87
C ILE A 417 -20.21 -25.30 9.22
N MET A 418 -20.02 -24.02 9.56
CA MET A 418 -19.56 -23.60 10.90
C MET A 418 -20.60 -23.94 11.97
N GLU A 419 -21.89 -23.69 11.69
CA GLU A 419 -23.02 -23.98 12.59
C GLU A 419 -23.23 -25.49 12.82
N ALA A 420 -22.97 -26.33 11.81
CA ALA A 420 -23.08 -27.79 11.91
C ALA A 420 -21.80 -28.51 12.40
N ALA A 421 -20.74 -27.78 12.73
CA ALA A 421 -19.50 -28.33 13.25
C ALA A 421 -19.33 -27.97 14.75
N PRO A 422 -18.52 -28.71 15.52
CA PRO A 422 -18.10 -28.30 16.87
C PRO A 422 -17.08 -27.16 16.81
N PHE A 423 -17.30 -26.16 15.96
CA PHE A 423 -16.29 -25.23 15.43
C PHE A 423 -15.53 -24.47 16.52
N GLN A 424 -16.19 -24.11 17.62
CA GLN A 424 -15.56 -23.42 18.77
C GLN A 424 -14.72 -24.33 19.69
N GLN A 425 -14.73 -25.65 19.44
CA GLN A 425 -13.87 -26.65 20.06
C GLN A 425 -12.71 -27.05 19.13
N MET A 426 -12.74 -26.62 17.87
CA MET A 426 -11.75 -26.97 16.87
C MET A 426 -10.61 -25.94 16.86
N ASN A 427 -9.39 -26.40 16.61
CA ASN A 427 -8.20 -25.56 16.50
C ASN A 427 -7.49 -25.75 15.15
N PRO A 428 -6.76 -24.73 14.64
CA PRO A 428 -6.01 -24.88 13.41
C PRO A 428 -4.84 -25.86 13.58
N ASP A 429 -4.75 -26.86 12.70
CA ASP A 429 -3.69 -27.89 12.72
C ASP A 429 -3.01 -28.01 11.35
N PRO A 430 -2.12 -27.07 10.99
CA PRO A 430 -1.42 -27.12 9.70
C PRO A 430 -0.45 -28.31 9.56
N SER A 431 -0.24 -29.11 10.62
CA SER A 431 0.66 -30.26 10.58
C SER A 431 0.00 -31.49 9.94
N LEU A 432 -1.32 -31.66 10.11
CA LEU A 432 -2.07 -32.80 9.60
C LEU A 432 -1.99 -32.92 8.06
N CYS A 433 -2.17 -31.83 7.34
CA CYS A 433 -2.20 -31.81 5.87
C CYS A 433 -1.37 -30.64 5.33
N ALA A 434 -0.05 -30.86 5.22
CA ALA A 434 0.90 -29.84 4.81
C ALA A 434 0.52 -29.15 3.48
N GLY A 435 0.67 -27.82 3.44
CA GLY A 435 0.33 -26.99 2.28
C GLY A 435 -1.16 -26.62 2.15
N ASN A 436 -2.03 -27.16 3.00
CA ASN A 436 -3.46 -26.85 3.06
C ASN A 436 -3.83 -26.19 4.39
N LEU A 437 -5.05 -25.67 4.49
CA LEU A 437 -5.59 -25.14 5.75
C LEU A 437 -6.42 -26.23 6.42
N VAL A 438 -6.22 -26.43 7.72
CA VAL A 438 -6.91 -27.47 8.50
C VAL A 438 -7.43 -26.84 9.77
N LEU A 439 -8.72 -27.06 10.06
CA LEU A 439 -9.33 -26.83 11.36
C LEU A 439 -9.80 -28.20 11.90
N ALA A 440 -9.41 -28.56 13.12
CA ALA A 440 -9.58 -29.91 13.64
C ALA A 440 -10.04 -29.92 15.11
N LYS A 441 -10.94 -30.85 15.44
CA LYS A 441 -11.07 -31.44 16.77
C LYS A 441 -10.49 -32.86 16.67
N PRO A 442 -9.23 -33.08 17.09
CA PRO A 442 -8.52 -34.33 16.81
C PRO A 442 -9.27 -35.57 17.32
N GLY A 443 -9.36 -36.61 16.49
CA GLY A 443 -10.10 -37.84 16.80
C GLY A 443 -11.61 -37.78 16.55
N GLU A 444 -12.17 -36.63 16.16
CA GLU A 444 -13.63 -36.44 16.06
C GLU A 444 -14.10 -35.76 14.77
N TYR A 445 -13.53 -34.60 14.42
CA TYR A 445 -14.05 -33.73 13.36
C TYR A 445 -12.93 -32.95 12.68
N TYR A 446 -12.92 -32.92 11.34
CA TYR A 446 -11.91 -32.21 10.55
C TYR A 446 -12.54 -31.45 9.38
N LEU A 447 -12.03 -30.24 9.16
CA LEU A 447 -12.30 -29.41 7.99
C LEU A 447 -10.96 -29.10 7.32
N ILE A 448 -10.67 -29.78 6.21
CA ILE A 448 -9.43 -29.63 5.43
C ILE A 448 -9.77 -28.86 4.16
N TYR A 449 -9.34 -27.60 4.08
CA TYR A 449 -9.57 -26.72 2.96
C TYR A 449 -8.34 -26.67 2.04
N PHE A 450 -8.53 -27.19 0.83
CA PHE A 450 -7.49 -27.41 -0.16
C PHE A 450 -7.14 -26.13 -0.92
N MET A 451 -5.88 -25.73 -0.80
CA MET A 451 -5.36 -24.56 -1.51
C MET A 451 -5.08 -24.85 -3.00
N ASN A 452 -4.83 -26.11 -3.34
CA ASN A 452 -4.52 -26.60 -4.70
C ASN A 452 -5.25 -27.93 -4.96
N SER A 453 -5.48 -28.27 -6.22
CA SER A 453 -5.92 -29.62 -6.63
C SER A 453 -4.77 -30.62 -6.63
N GLY A 454 -5.09 -31.91 -6.54
CA GLY A 454 -4.11 -33.01 -6.66
C GLY A 454 -4.03 -33.92 -5.42
N PRO A 455 -3.16 -34.93 -5.45
CA PRO A 455 -3.04 -35.93 -4.40
C PRO A 455 -2.35 -35.37 -3.16
N VAL A 456 -2.88 -35.73 -2.00
CA VAL A 456 -2.26 -35.58 -0.68
C VAL A 456 -2.32 -36.90 0.08
N SER A 457 -1.37 -37.09 1.00
CA SER A 457 -1.35 -38.18 1.96
C SER A 457 -1.24 -37.61 3.37
N PHE A 458 -2.07 -38.07 4.29
CA PHE A 458 -2.02 -37.68 5.70
C PHE A 458 -2.51 -38.83 6.59
N THR A 459 -2.14 -38.81 7.87
CA THR A 459 -2.54 -39.84 8.83
C THR A 459 -3.71 -39.32 9.66
N LEU A 460 -4.85 -39.99 9.61
CA LEU A 460 -6.02 -39.69 10.44
C LEU A 460 -5.83 -40.28 11.86
N PRO A 461 -5.83 -39.45 12.93
CA PRO A 461 -5.82 -39.89 14.32
C PRO A 461 -7.09 -40.63 14.75
N GLY A 462 -7.09 -41.14 15.98
CA GLY A 462 -8.28 -41.70 16.64
C GLY A 462 -8.46 -43.21 16.43
N ASN A 463 -9.60 -43.73 16.89
CA ASN A 463 -9.97 -45.14 16.89
C ASN A 463 -11.29 -45.45 16.16
N ARG A 464 -12.15 -44.45 15.90
CA ARG A 464 -13.42 -44.60 15.18
C ARG A 464 -13.26 -44.33 13.68
N PRO A 465 -14.00 -45.02 12.79
CA PRO A 465 -14.05 -44.67 11.37
C PRO A 465 -14.61 -43.25 11.15
N TYR A 466 -14.19 -42.61 10.06
CA TYR A 466 -14.66 -41.29 9.62
C TYR A 466 -15.55 -41.41 8.38
N ARG A 467 -16.69 -40.72 8.41
CA ARG A 467 -17.47 -40.34 7.23
C ARG A 467 -16.71 -39.23 6.52
N VAL A 468 -16.51 -39.38 5.22
CA VAL A 468 -15.75 -38.44 4.38
C VAL A 468 -16.68 -37.82 3.34
N GLU A 469 -16.75 -36.50 3.33
CA GLU A 469 -17.54 -35.72 2.39
C GLU A 469 -16.68 -34.63 1.76
N GLY A 470 -16.74 -34.50 0.44
CA GLY A 470 -16.15 -33.39 -0.27
C GLY A 470 -17.18 -32.29 -0.55
N VAL A 471 -16.78 -31.03 -0.47
CA VAL A 471 -17.62 -29.87 -0.75
C VAL A 471 -16.88 -28.93 -1.70
N ASP A 472 -17.41 -28.76 -2.90
CA ASP A 472 -16.99 -27.68 -3.79
C ASP A 472 -17.54 -26.36 -3.23
N THR A 473 -16.65 -25.52 -2.72
CA THR A 473 -17.06 -24.28 -2.04
C THR A 473 -17.62 -23.21 -2.98
N TRP A 474 -17.53 -23.40 -4.30
CA TRP A 474 -18.06 -22.50 -5.30
C TRP A 474 -19.36 -22.99 -5.95
N THR A 475 -19.41 -24.25 -6.41
CA THR A 475 -20.67 -24.81 -6.94
C THR A 475 -21.64 -25.18 -5.82
N MET A 476 -21.15 -25.24 -4.58
CA MET A 476 -21.91 -25.59 -3.37
C MET A 476 -22.41 -27.05 -3.36
N LYS A 477 -21.85 -27.90 -4.23
CA LYS A 477 -22.13 -29.33 -4.30
C LYS A 477 -21.36 -30.09 -3.21
N THR A 478 -22.08 -30.82 -2.38
CA THR A 478 -21.53 -31.84 -1.47
C THR A 478 -21.54 -33.20 -2.16
N THR A 479 -20.44 -33.94 -2.07
CA THR A 479 -20.26 -35.28 -2.65
C THR A 479 -19.83 -36.26 -1.55
N PRO A 480 -20.61 -37.32 -1.26
CA PRO A 480 -20.19 -38.37 -0.33
C PRO A 480 -19.00 -39.13 -0.90
N ILE A 481 -17.87 -39.15 -0.19
CA ILE A 481 -16.66 -39.89 -0.61
C ILE A 481 -16.67 -41.31 -0.02
N GLY A 482 -17.17 -41.48 1.20
CA GLY A 482 -17.38 -42.81 1.81
C GLY A 482 -17.01 -42.87 3.29
N ALA A 483 -16.48 -44.01 3.72
CA ALA A 483 -15.98 -44.24 5.07
C ALA A 483 -14.51 -44.65 5.05
N VAL A 484 -13.70 -44.14 5.98
CA VAL A 484 -12.27 -44.49 6.13
C VAL A 484 -11.95 -44.78 7.60
N ARG A 485 -11.09 -45.76 7.88
CA ARG A 485 -10.59 -46.02 9.24
C ARG A 485 -9.41 -45.07 9.58
N PRO A 486 -9.11 -44.83 10.87
CA PRO A 486 -7.89 -44.13 11.28
C PRO A 486 -6.63 -44.77 10.69
N GLY A 487 -5.59 -43.97 10.48
CA GLY A 487 -4.37 -44.36 9.77
C GLY A 487 -4.13 -43.57 8.49
N LYS A 488 -3.26 -44.07 7.61
CA LYS A 488 -2.84 -43.36 6.39
C LYS A 488 -3.99 -43.26 5.38
N PHE A 489 -4.42 -42.04 5.10
CA PHE A 489 -5.43 -41.73 4.09
C PHE A 489 -4.79 -40.96 2.93
N ASN A 490 -5.13 -41.35 1.69
CA ASN A 490 -4.73 -40.67 0.48
C ASN A 490 -5.97 -40.07 -0.18
N PHE A 491 -5.94 -38.78 -0.50
CA PHE A 491 -7.06 -38.08 -1.12
C PHE A 491 -6.56 -37.22 -2.28
N THR A 492 -7.28 -37.23 -3.40
CA THR A 492 -7.01 -36.32 -4.52
C THR A 492 -8.09 -35.26 -4.59
N ALA A 493 -7.74 -34.02 -4.26
CA ALA A 493 -8.68 -32.90 -4.35
C ALA A 493 -9.02 -32.63 -5.83
N PRO A 494 -10.30 -32.68 -6.23
CA PRO A 494 -10.70 -32.56 -7.65
C PRO A 494 -10.53 -31.14 -8.20
N ALA A 495 -10.49 -30.13 -7.33
CA ALA A 495 -10.28 -28.72 -7.67
C ALA A 495 -9.47 -28.01 -6.57
N GLU A 496 -8.92 -26.83 -6.87
CA GLU A 496 -8.53 -25.88 -5.82
C GLU A 496 -9.78 -25.35 -5.08
N ARG A 497 -9.60 -24.83 -3.86
CA ARG A 497 -10.69 -24.28 -3.03
C ARG A 497 -11.76 -25.31 -2.67
N TYR A 498 -11.39 -26.58 -2.64
CA TYR A 498 -12.25 -27.69 -2.25
C TYR A 498 -12.15 -27.90 -0.73
N LEU A 499 -13.26 -28.20 -0.07
CA LEU A 499 -13.27 -28.59 1.34
C LEU A 499 -13.45 -30.11 1.44
N LEU A 500 -12.68 -30.76 2.28
CA LEU A 500 -12.94 -32.11 2.75
C LEU A 500 -13.38 -32.04 4.21
N ARG A 501 -14.58 -32.55 4.48
CA ARG A 501 -15.16 -32.69 5.81
C ARG A 501 -15.03 -34.15 6.25
N LEU A 502 -14.51 -34.37 7.45
CA LEU A 502 -14.48 -35.68 8.09
C LEU A 502 -15.16 -35.62 9.44
N THR A 503 -16.05 -36.58 9.71
CA THR A 503 -16.78 -36.71 10.97
C THR A 503 -16.76 -38.17 11.41
N THR A 504 -16.54 -38.46 12.69
CA THR A 504 -16.58 -39.85 13.18
C THR A 504 -17.97 -40.49 13.02
N TYR A 505 -18.00 -41.80 12.77
CA TYR A 505 -19.19 -42.64 12.93
C TYR A 505 -19.39 -42.99 14.40
N GLU A 506 -20.66 -43.14 14.81
CA GLU A 506 -21.00 -43.80 16.07
C GLU A 506 -20.88 -45.32 15.94
N SER A 507 -20.68 -46.01 17.07
CA SER A 507 -20.26 -47.42 17.11
C SER A 507 -21.28 -48.43 16.55
N ASP A 508 -22.55 -48.03 16.48
CA ASP A 508 -23.69 -48.78 15.97
C ASP A 508 -23.97 -48.53 14.48
N GLN A 509 -23.37 -47.50 13.88
CA GLN A 509 -23.65 -47.12 12.49
C GLN A 509 -22.97 -48.06 11.49
N THR A 510 -23.77 -48.63 10.60
CA THR A 510 -23.25 -49.44 9.50
C THR A 510 -22.53 -48.57 8.47
N LEU A 511 -21.27 -48.90 8.18
CA LEU A 511 -20.48 -48.14 7.22
C LEU A 511 -21.03 -48.34 5.79
N PRO A 512 -21.16 -47.26 4.98
CA PRO A 512 -21.41 -47.39 3.55
C PRO A 512 -20.24 -48.11 2.86
N PRO A 513 -20.44 -48.74 1.69
CA PRO A 513 -19.34 -49.32 0.95
C PRO A 513 -18.32 -48.23 0.60
N MET A 514 -17.03 -48.56 0.61
CA MET A 514 -15.99 -47.63 0.17
C MET A 514 -15.78 -47.80 -1.33
N ALA A 515 -16.13 -46.79 -2.12
CA ALA A 515 -15.83 -46.76 -3.54
C ALA A 515 -14.31 -46.87 -3.77
N LEU A 516 -13.92 -47.75 -4.69
CA LEU A 516 -12.55 -47.88 -5.15
C LEU A 516 -12.54 -47.63 -6.65
N ALA A 517 -11.89 -46.53 -7.06
CA ALA A 517 -11.68 -46.17 -8.45
C ALA A 517 -10.18 -46.16 -8.75
N SER A 518 -9.79 -46.79 -9.84
CA SER A 518 -8.45 -46.65 -10.42
C SER A 518 -8.53 -46.56 -11.94
N ALA A 519 -7.43 -46.11 -12.55
CA ALA A 519 -7.34 -45.89 -13.99
C ALA A 519 -5.92 -46.14 -14.49
N LYS A 520 -5.80 -46.76 -15.67
CA LYS A 520 -4.53 -47.00 -16.36
C LYS A 520 -4.68 -46.80 -17.87
N PRO A 521 -3.82 -45.98 -18.51
CA PRO A 521 -2.97 -44.97 -17.91
C PRO A 521 -3.78 -43.78 -17.36
N ALA A 522 -3.53 -43.34 -16.12
CA ALA A 522 -4.19 -42.13 -15.57
C ALA A 522 -3.70 -40.80 -16.20
N GLN A 523 -2.67 -40.86 -17.06
CA GLN A 523 -2.08 -39.70 -17.73
C GLN A 523 -1.43 -40.10 -19.06
N GLY A 524 -1.48 -39.24 -20.07
CA GLY A 524 -0.86 -39.49 -21.37
C GLY A 524 -1.27 -38.45 -22.42
N LYS A 525 -0.91 -38.68 -23.69
CA LYS A 525 -1.28 -37.78 -24.80
C LYS A 525 -2.73 -38.01 -25.24
N PRO A 526 -3.52 -36.97 -25.56
CA PRO A 526 -4.76 -37.14 -26.32
C PRO A 526 -4.47 -37.65 -27.75
N PRO A 527 -5.30 -38.54 -28.33
CA PRO A 527 -6.41 -39.25 -27.67
C PRO A 527 -5.88 -40.23 -26.62
N LEU A 528 -6.33 -40.06 -25.37
CA LEU A 528 -5.87 -40.85 -24.24
C LEU A 528 -6.93 -41.88 -23.90
N GLU A 529 -6.74 -43.11 -24.39
CA GLU A 529 -7.54 -44.26 -23.97
C GLU A 529 -7.15 -44.66 -22.54
N VAL A 530 -8.15 -44.90 -21.69
CA VAL A 530 -7.98 -45.21 -20.27
C VAL A 530 -8.90 -46.37 -19.89
N GLN A 531 -8.29 -47.45 -19.40
CA GLN A 531 -8.99 -48.52 -18.70
C GLN A 531 -9.27 -48.06 -17.26
N PHE A 532 -10.55 -48.00 -16.89
CA PHE A 532 -10.98 -47.79 -15.51
C PHE A 532 -11.20 -49.11 -14.80
N THR A 533 -11.14 -49.09 -13.48
CA THR A 533 -11.50 -50.24 -12.64
C THR A 533 -12.22 -49.74 -11.40
N GLY A 534 -13.47 -50.17 -11.26
CA GLY A 534 -14.35 -49.84 -10.14
C GLY A 534 -14.57 -51.04 -9.22
N GLY A 535 -14.68 -50.77 -7.92
CA GLY A 535 -14.96 -51.78 -6.90
C GLY A 535 -15.56 -51.18 -5.62
N PRO A 536 -15.95 -52.01 -4.64
CA PRO A 536 -15.90 -53.48 -4.63
C PRO A 536 -16.95 -54.13 -5.56
N ALA A 537 -16.96 -55.46 -5.66
CA ALA A 537 -17.97 -56.24 -6.39
C ALA A 537 -19.36 -56.21 -5.70
N GLY A 538 -20.42 -56.54 -6.45
CA GLY A 538 -21.76 -56.77 -5.88
C GLY A 538 -22.58 -55.52 -5.54
N VAL A 539 -22.19 -54.37 -6.11
CA VAL A 539 -22.86 -53.06 -5.99
C VAL A 539 -23.29 -52.56 -7.37
N LYS A 540 -24.19 -51.57 -7.43
CA LYS A 540 -24.48 -50.84 -8.67
C LYS A 540 -23.36 -49.82 -8.92
N TYR A 541 -22.87 -49.70 -10.15
CA TYR A 541 -21.86 -48.71 -10.55
C TYR A 541 -22.50 -47.58 -11.37
N THR A 542 -21.91 -46.39 -11.32
CA THR A 542 -22.20 -45.27 -12.22
C THR A 542 -20.95 -44.41 -12.33
N TRP A 543 -20.29 -44.44 -13.49
CA TRP A 543 -19.18 -43.58 -13.85
C TRP A 543 -19.68 -42.32 -14.55
N ASP A 544 -19.17 -41.17 -14.13
CA ASP A 544 -19.13 -39.91 -14.89
C ASP A 544 -17.66 -39.63 -15.21
N PHE A 545 -17.28 -39.57 -16.49
CA PHE A 545 -15.88 -39.42 -16.88
C PHE A 545 -15.36 -37.98 -16.80
N GLY A 546 -16.22 -37.00 -16.48
CA GLY A 546 -15.86 -35.59 -16.32
C GLY A 546 -15.75 -34.79 -17.63
N ASP A 547 -16.10 -35.39 -18.77
CA ASP A 547 -16.23 -34.75 -20.08
C ASP A 547 -17.65 -34.78 -20.67
N GLY A 548 -18.61 -35.35 -19.91
CA GLY A 548 -20.01 -35.54 -20.31
C GLY A 548 -20.37 -36.98 -20.66
N ALA A 549 -19.39 -37.88 -20.82
CA ALA A 549 -19.65 -39.31 -20.99
C ALA A 549 -19.88 -40.03 -19.65
N THR A 550 -20.66 -41.11 -19.67
CA THR A 550 -21.00 -41.94 -18.50
C THR A 550 -20.98 -43.43 -18.84
N SER A 551 -20.83 -44.30 -17.84
CA SER A 551 -21.00 -45.77 -17.98
C SER A 551 -21.60 -46.38 -16.71
N ALA A 552 -22.30 -47.51 -16.85
CA ALA A 552 -22.80 -48.33 -15.74
C ALA A 552 -21.93 -49.57 -15.44
N ASP A 553 -20.85 -49.78 -16.21
CA ASP A 553 -19.96 -50.93 -16.07
C ASP A 553 -19.07 -50.79 -14.82
N ALA A 554 -18.63 -51.92 -14.27
CA ALA A 554 -17.65 -51.91 -13.19
C ALA A 554 -16.30 -51.33 -13.65
N SER A 555 -15.84 -51.74 -14.84
CA SER A 555 -14.48 -51.45 -15.35
C SER A 555 -14.51 -51.04 -16.84
N PRO A 556 -15.07 -49.86 -17.17
CA PRO A 556 -15.17 -49.39 -18.56
C PRO A 556 -13.82 -48.92 -19.13
N VAL A 557 -13.73 -48.87 -20.46
CA VAL A 557 -12.69 -48.13 -21.20
C VAL A 557 -13.30 -46.82 -21.70
N HIS A 558 -12.58 -45.70 -21.56
CA HIS A 558 -13.01 -44.41 -22.11
C HIS A 558 -11.83 -43.61 -22.67
N THR A 559 -12.07 -42.84 -23.74
CA THR A 559 -11.02 -42.18 -24.52
C THR A 559 -11.16 -40.66 -24.52
N TYR A 560 -10.22 -39.99 -23.86
CA TYR A 560 -10.19 -38.54 -23.76
C TYR A 560 -9.54 -37.90 -24.99
N ALA A 561 -10.38 -37.44 -25.92
CA ALA A 561 -9.95 -36.91 -27.22
C ALA A 561 -9.26 -35.52 -27.16
N LYS A 562 -9.42 -34.76 -26.06
CA LYS A 562 -8.88 -33.40 -25.91
C LYS A 562 -7.94 -33.30 -24.72
N ALA A 563 -6.92 -32.45 -24.82
CA ALA A 563 -6.06 -32.15 -23.68
C ALA A 563 -6.89 -31.49 -22.56
N GLY A 564 -6.78 -32.01 -21.34
CA GLY A 564 -7.66 -31.62 -20.23
C GLY A 564 -7.36 -32.36 -18.93
N TYR A 565 -7.86 -31.79 -17.84
CA TYR A 565 -8.04 -32.49 -16.57
C TYR A 565 -9.48 -32.97 -16.51
N TYR A 566 -9.67 -34.27 -16.31
CA TYR A 566 -10.98 -34.88 -16.17
C TYR A 566 -11.04 -35.57 -14.80
N THR A 567 -12.08 -35.30 -14.03
CA THR A 567 -12.32 -36.02 -12.78
C THR A 567 -13.33 -37.09 -13.09
N ALA A 568 -12.86 -38.31 -13.30
CA ALA A 568 -13.74 -39.46 -13.45
C ALA A 568 -14.25 -39.85 -12.05
N THR A 569 -15.56 -39.72 -11.85
CA THR A 569 -16.24 -40.04 -10.60
C THR A 569 -16.96 -41.37 -10.77
N LEU A 570 -16.48 -42.41 -10.07
CA LEU A 570 -17.27 -43.61 -9.82
C LEU A 570 -18.18 -43.34 -8.63
N THR A 571 -19.49 -43.49 -8.81
CA THR A 571 -20.45 -43.69 -7.72
C THR A 571 -20.80 -45.16 -7.63
N ILE A 572 -20.82 -45.72 -6.42
CA ILE A 572 -21.37 -47.06 -6.16
C ILE A 572 -22.57 -46.97 -5.23
N THR A 573 -23.50 -47.93 -5.33
CA THR A 573 -24.66 -48.07 -4.44
C THR A 573 -24.83 -49.52 -3.98
N ASP A 574 -24.90 -49.75 -2.66
CA ASP A 574 -25.17 -51.09 -2.09
C ASP A 574 -26.65 -51.48 -2.19
N LYS A 575 -26.96 -52.75 -1.88
CA LYS A 575 -28.33 -53.30 -1.91
C LYS A 575 -29.31 -52.61 -0.94
N ARG A 576 -28.83 -51.76 -0.03
CA ARG A 576 -29.62 -51.00 0.94
C ARG A 576 -29.78 -49.52 0.51
N GLY A 577 -29.28 -49.15 -0.67
CA GLY A 577 -29.32 -47.79 -1.20
C GLY A 577 -28.18 -46.87 -0.72
N ASN A 578 -27.26 -47.36 0.12
CA ASN A 578 -26.14 -46.56 0.59
C ASN A 578 -25.15 -46.33 -0.54
N SER A 579 -24.82 -45.07 -0.81
CA SER A 579 -23.93 -44.70 -1.91
C SER A 579 -22.65 -43.99 -1.44
N SER A 580 -21.57 -44.20 -2.18
CA SER A 580 -20.30 -43.49 -2.00
C SER A 580 -19.64 -43.25 -3.35
N ALA A 581 -18.72 -42.28 -3.43
CA ALA A 581 -18.05 -41.93 -4.67
C ALA A 581 -16.53 -41.86 -4.54
N ALA A 582 -15.83 -42.47 -5.50
CA ALA A 582 -14.38 -42.37 -5.65
C ALA A 582 -14.04 -41.62 -6.92
N ASN A 583 -13.10 -40.68 -6.81
CA ASN A 583 -12.63 -39.87 -7.91
C ASN A 583 -11.25 -40.35 -8.35
N VAL A 584 -11.05 -40.55 -9.64
CA VAL A 584 -9.72 -40.68 -10.25
C VAL A 584 -9.53 -39.55 -11.25
N VAL A 585 -8.42 -38.82 -11.14
CA VAL A 585 -8.11 -37.71 -12.05
C VAL A 585 -7.38 -38.28 -13.26
N ILE A 586 -7.97 -38.11 -14.43
CA ILE A 586 -7.31 -38.39 -15.71
C ILE A 586 -6.75 -37.10 -16.27
N VAL A 587 -5.56 -37.18 -16.85
CA VAL A 587 -4.93 -36.04 -17.48
C VAL A 587 -4.42 -36.38 -18.87
N ALA A 588 -5.20 -35.99 -19.87
CA ALA A 588 -4.73 -35.90 -21.24
C ALA A 588 -3.86 -34.65 -21.35
N ASP A 589 -2.55 -34.82 -21.37
CA ASP A 589 -1.55 -33.75 -21.37
C ASP A 589 -0.86 -33.68 -22.74
N ALA A 590 -0.49 -32.47 -23.19
CA ALA A 590 0.29 -32.33 -24.42
C ALA A 590 1.71 -32.85 -24.15
N GLY A 591 2.00 -34.06 -24.62
CA GLY A 591 3.18 -34.81 -24.19
C GLY A 591 4.53 -34.18 -24.63
N PRO A 592 5.64 -34.74 -24.14
CA PRO A 592 6.93 -34.05 -24.09
C PRO A 592 7.42 -33.57 -25.46
N GLY A 593 7.68 -32.26 -25.56
CA GLY A 593 8.30 -31.61 -26.71
C GLY A 593 7.38 -30.67 -27.51
N GLU A 594 6.07 -30.71 -27.32
CA GLU A 594 5.15 -29.77 -27.98
C GLU A 594 4.91 -28.50 -27.15
N PRO A 595 5.22 -27.31 -27.68
CA PRO A 595 4.89 -26.06 -27.01
C PRO A 595 3.40 -25.77 -27.02
N ILE A 596 2.85 -25.57 -25.82
CA ILE A 596 1.53 -24.98 -25.56
C ILE A 596 1.44 -23.58 -26.17
N VAL A 597 2.56 -22.86 -26.15
CA VAL A 597 2.71 -21.52 -26.72
C VAL A 597 3.87 -21.48 -27.69
N ARG A 598 3.64 -20.92 -28.87
CA ARG A 598 4.65 -20.59 -29.89
C ARG A 598 4.46 -19.15 -30.32
N VAL A 599 5.41 -18.28 -30.00
CA VAL A 599 5.37 -16.84 -30.32
C VAL A 599 6.62 -16.47 -31.11
N GLY A 600 6.42 -15.97 -32.33
CA GLY A 600 7.50 -15.49 -33.20
C GLY A 600 8.16 -16.61 -33.97
N VAL A 601 7.34 -17.40 -34.65
CA VAL A 601 7.72 -18.55 -35.49
C VAL A 601 6.91 -18.53 -36.78
N LYS A 602 7.41 -19.14 -37.87
CA LYS A 602 6.74 -19.10 -39.18
C LYS A 602 5.47 -19.95 -39.31
N SER A 603 5.35 -21.05 -38.55
CA SER A 603 4.23 -22.00 -38.64
C SER A 603 3.78 -22.44 -37.24
N GLY A 604 2.48 -22.73 -37.11
CA GLY A 604 1.86 -23.11 -35.84
C GLY A 604 1.93 -22.03 -34.75
N GLN A 605 2.10 -20.75 -35.10
CA GLN A 605 2.13 -19.65 -34.13
C GLN A 605 0.81 -19.58 -33.36
N THR A 606 0.87 -19.56 -32.03
CA THR A 606 -0.31 -19.35 -31.17
C THR A 606 -0.93 -18.00 -31.52
N PRO A 607 -2.27 -17.84 -31.54
CA PRO A 607 -2.89 -16.55 -31.81
C PRO A 607 -2.34 -15.45 -30.90
N ILE A 608 -2.03 -14.29 -31.48
CA ILE A 608 -1.50 -13.13 -30.76
C ILE A 608 -2.28 -11.87 -31.11
N LYS A 609 -2.23 -10.90 -30.21
CA LYS A 609 -2.62 -9.51 -30.43
C LYS A 609 -1.43 -8.61 -30.13
N LEU A 610 -1.05 -7.79 -31.10
CA LEU A 610 -0.05 -6.74 -30.91
C LEU A 610 -0.73 -5.50 -30.34
N HIS A 611 -0.01 -4.80 -29.47
CA HIS A 611 -0.38 -3.54 -28.85
C HIS A 611 0.80 -2.58 -28.92
N GLY A 612 0.54 -1.30 -29.15
CA GLY A 612 1.57 -0.28 -29.39
C GLY A 612 2.47 -0.61 -30.58
N ASP A 613 3.68 -0.02 -30.58
CA ASP A 613 4.57 0.02 -31.76
C ASP A 613 5.38 -1.27 -31.99
N ILE A 614 4.89 -2.44 -31.56
CA ILE A 614 5.57 -3.71 -31.84
C ILE A 614 5.40 -4.08 -33.30
N THR A 615 6.51 -4.31 -33.99
CA THR A 615 6.53 -4.84 -35.36
C THR A 615 7.01 -6.29 -35.38
N GLN A 616 6.38 -7.12 -36.21
CA GLN A 616 6.85 -8.48 -36.50
C GLN A 616 7.59 -8.49 -37.84
N ARG A 617 8.79 -9.09 -37.87
CA ARG A 617 9.57 -9.30 -39.10
C ARG A 617 9.04 -10.53 -39.87
N LYS A 618 9.34 -10.62 -41.17
CA LYS A 618 8.99 -11.77 -42.03
C LYS A 618 9.55 -13.13 -41.55
N ASP A 619 10.60 -13.13 -40.72
CA ASP A 619 11.13 -14.36 -40.09
C ASP A 619 10.37 -14.78 -38.82
N GLY A 620 9.43 -13.97 -38.35
CA GLY A 620 8.69 -14.15 -37.11
C GLY A 620 9.22 -13.33 -35.93
N THR A 621 10.42 -12.74 -36.02
CA THR A 621 11.04 -11.97 -34.92
C THR A 621 10.24 -10.73 -34.56
N PHE A 622 9.94 -10.54 -33.27
CA PHE A 622 9.35 -9.31 -32.75
C PHE A 622 10.41 -8.28 -32.42
N ASN A 623 10.15 -7.04 -32.84
CA ASN A 623 10.92 -5.87 -32.49
C ASN A 623 10.16 -5.11 -31.39
N LEU A 624 10.74 -5.03 -30.20
CA LEU A 624 10.23 -4.27 -29.06
C LEU A 624 11.08 -3.00 -28.92
N PRO A 625 10.52 -1.81 -29.25
CA PRO A 625 11.29 -0.57 -29.28
C PRO A 625 11.84 -0.21 -27.91
N ALA A 626 12.99 0.49 -27.91
CA ALA A 626 13.59 1.01 -26.67
C ALA A 626 12.94 2.32 -26.21
N SER A 627 12.40 3.09 -27.16
CA SER A 627 11.95 4.48 -26.97
C SER A 627 10.48 4.64 -26.57
N ASN A 628 9.57 3.80 -27.08
CA ASN A 628 8.17 3.81 -26.66
C ASN A 628 7.86 2.64 -25.69
N PRO A 629 7.57 2.91 -24.39
CA PRO A 629 7.29 1.88 -23.39
C PRO A 629 5.88 1.26 -23.46
N GLU A 630 5.06 1.60 -24.48
CA GLU A 630 3.64 1.22 -24.55
C GLU A 630 3.33 0.06 -25.53
N GLY A 631 4.34 -0.72 -25.94
CA GLY A 631 4.17 -1.87 -26.82
C GLY A 631 4.20 -3.25 -26.11
N TRP A 632 3.24 -4.15 -26.36
CA TRP A 632 3.23 -5.54 -25.84
C TRP A 632 2.55 -6.55 -26.77
N ILE A 633 2.85 -7.83 -26.58
CA ILE A 633 2.20 -8.95 -27.27
C ILE A 633 1.31 -9.67 -26.26
N THR A 634 0.00 -9.75 -26.51
CA THR A 634 -0.89 -10.63 -25.75
C THR A 634 -1.10 -11.93 -26.53
N VAL A 635 -1.08 -13.08 -25.86
CA VAL A 635 -1.13 -14.42 -26.49
C VAL A 635 -2.42 -15.13 -26.08
N GLY A 636 -3.12 -15.69 -27.07
CA GLY A 636 -4.44 -16.29 -26.97
C GLY A 636 -5.44 -15.64 -27.95
N PRO A 637 -6.53 -16.33 -28.33
CA PRO A 637 -7.58 -15.74 -29.18
C PRO A 637 -8.11 -14.44 -28.59
N GLY A 638 -8.04 -13.34 -29.35
CA GLY A 638 -8.42 -12.00 -28.88
C GLY A 638 -7.60 -11.44 -27.70
N GLY A 639 -6.51 -12.10 -27.30
CA GLY A 639 -5.74 -11.77 -26.09
C GLY A 639 -6.35 -12.32 -24.78
N GLN A 640 -7.18 -13.37 -24.84
CA GLN A 640 -7.79 -14.00 -23.65
C GLN A 640 -6.81 -14.91 -22.88
N PRO A 641 -7.02 -15.15 -21.57
CA PRO A 641 -6.21 -16.06 -20.77
C PRO A 641 -6.14 -17.50 -21.33
N LEU A 642 -4.93 -18.04 -21.41
CA LEU A 642 -4.68 -19.41 -21.88
C LEU A 642 -4.84 -20.42 -20.75
N LYS A 643 -6.00 -21.09 -20.67
CA LYS A 643 -6.27 -22.17 -19.69
C LYS A 643 -5.29 -23.35 -19.71
N ALA A 644 -4.55 -23.52 -20.80
CA ALA A 644 -3.48 -24.51 -20.87
C ALA A 644 -2.28 -24.16 -19.96
N LEU A 645 -2.08 -22.88 -19.60
CA LEU A 645 -1.02 -22.40 -18.70
C LEU A 645 -1.42 -22.39 -17.21
N GLU A 646 -2.65 -22.78 -16.88
CA GLU A 646 -3.11 -22.96 -15.50
C GLU A 646 -2.91 -24.42 -15.06
N GLY A 647 -2.49 -24.62 -13.81
CA GLY A 647 -2.24 -25.96 -13.25
C GLY A 647 -0.96 -26.66 -13.73
N LEU A 648 -0.02 -25.98 -14.38
CA LEU A 648 1.28 -26.57 -14.77
C LEU A 648 2.13 -26.90 -13.54
N LYS A 649 2.39 -28.19 -13.31
CA LYS A 649 3.30 -28.70 -12.26
C LYS A 649 4.77 -28.58 -12.66
N SER A 650 5.07 -28.69 -13.96
CA SER A 650 6.38 -28.39 -14.52
C SER A 650 6.25 -27.62 -15.83
N MET A 651 7.26 -26.83 -16.18
CA MET A 651 7.31 -26.10 -17.44
C MET A 651 8.74 -25.82 -17.90
N THR A 652 8.92 -25.59 -19.18
CA THR A 652 10.12 -25.00 -19.77
C THR A 652 9.69 -23.77 -20.57
N ILE A 653 10.24 -22.61 -20.21
CA ILE A 653 10.11 -21.38 -20.99
C ILE A 653 11.43 -21.17 -21.70
N CYS A 654 11.43 -21.11 -23.03
CA CYS A 654 12.63 -20.91 -23.83
C CYS A 654 12.41 -19.98 -25.02
N GLY A 655 13.50 -19.56 -25.65
CA GLY A 655 13.48 -18.74 -26.86
C GLY A 655 14.77 -17.99 -27.08
N TRP A 656 14.79 -17.12 -28.08
CA TRP A 656 15.91 -16.25 -28.39
C TRP A 656 15.61 -14.81 -27.97
N ALA A 657 16.57 -14.20 -27.27
CA ALA A 657 16.53 -12.81 -26.87
C ALA A 657 17.79 -12.08 -27.36
N ARG A 658 17.61 -10.91 -27.97
CA ARG A 658 18.67 -9.96 -28.31
C ARG A 658 18.30 -8.61 -27.72
N ALA A 659 18.71 -8.38 -26.48
CA ALA A 659 18.45 -7.13 -25.78
C ALA A 659 19.21 -5.99 -26.47
N VAL A 660 18.55 -4.85 -26.76
CA VAL A 660 19.26 -3.64 -27.21
C VAL A 660 19.79 -2.83 -26.02
N THR A 661 19.26 -3.08 -24.83
CA THR A 661 19.71 -2.53 -23.56
C THR A 661 19.37 -3.48 -22.41
N LEU A 662 20.16 -3.47 -21.33
CA LEU A 662 19.81 -4.14 -20.08
C LEU A 662 19.06 -3.22 -19.10
N VAL A 663 18.72 -1.98 -19.48
CA VAL A 663 17.90 -1.07 -18.66
C VAL A 663 16.54 -1.73 -18.36
N THR A 664 16.27 -1.95 -17.07
CA THR A 664 15.00 -2.53 -16.57
C THR A 664 14.22 -1.60 -15.67
N GLY A 665 12.91 -1.55 -15.81
CA GLY A 665 12.10 -0.86 -14.81
C GLY A 665 11.93 -1.63 -13.49
N LYS A 666 11.01 -1.17 -12.65
CA LYS A 666 10.85 -1.64 -11.26
C LYS A 666 10.40 -3.10 -11.21
N GLY A 667 11.33 -3.98 -10.82
CA GLY A 667 11.12 -5.43 -10.70
C GLY A 667 11.61 -6.25 -11.89
N GLY A 668 12.27 -5.64 -12.87
CA GLY A 668 12.80 -6.34 -14.05
C GLY A 668 11.90 -6.23 -15.28
N ASN A 669 12.48 -6.55 -16.44
CA ASN A 669 11.82 -6.53 -17.74
C ASN A 669 11.21 -7.88 -18.05
N ARG A 670 9.91 -7.94 -18.38
CA ARG A 670 9.22 -9.22 -18.57
C ARG A 670 9.51 -9.79 -19.96
N LEU A 671 10.02 -11.02 -20.01
CA LEU A 671 10.09 -11.79 -21.25
C LEU A 671 8.77 -12.53 -21.49
N ALA A 672 8.23 -13.17 -20.45
CA ALA A 672 6.94 -13.85 -20.48
C ALA A 672 6.23 -13.74 -19.12
N PHE A 673 4.93 -13.45 -19.14
CA PHE A 673 4.17 -13.13 -17.93
C PHE A 673 2.69 -13.49 -18.05
N ASN A 674 2.12 -14.20 -17.08
CA ASN A 674 0.66 -14.43 -17.01
C ASN A 674 0.07 -14.33 -15.58
N LEU A 675 0.69 -13.61 -14.63
CA LEU A 675 0.09 -13.46 -13.30
C LEU A 675 -1.14 -12.54 -13.32
N ASN A 676 -2.19 -12.93 -12.59
CA ASN A 676 -3.27 -12.01 -12.22
C ASN A 676 -2.98 -11.37 -10.84
N TYR A 677 -2.79 -10.04 -10.81
CA TYR A 677 -2.65 -9.16 -9.63
C TYR A 677 -2.02 -9.82 -8.37
N ASN A 678 -0.81 -10.37 -8.54
CA ASN A 678 0.04 -11.02 -7.52
C ASN A 678 -0.32 -12.46 -7.11
N ARG A 679 -1.17 -13.18 -7.86
CA ARG A 679 -1.79 -14.45 -7.39
C ARG A 679 -1.28 -15.71 -8.10
N ASN A 680 -1.68 -15.94 -9.35
CA ASN A 680 -1.63 -17.26 -10.00
C ASN A 680 -1.06 -17.16 -11.42
N GLY A 681 -0.14 -18.05 -11.80
CA GLY A 681 0.61 -18.04 -13.07
C GLY A 681 2.13 -18.01 -12.86
N PHE A 682 2.88 -17.39 -13.77
CA PHE A 682 4.33 -17.14 -13.66
C PHE A 682 4.74 -15.74 -14.19
N ASP A 683 5.93 -15.29 -13.79
CA ASP A 683 6.62 -14.10 -14.33
C ASP A 683 8.10 -14.42 -14.55
N LEU A 684 8.57 -14.31 -15.81
CA LEU A 684 9.97 -14.46 -16.19
C LEU A 684 10.53 -13.09 -16.57
N VAL A 685 11.46 -12.58 -15.74
CA VAL A 685 12.09 -11.26 -15.91
C VAL A 685 13.58 -11.32 -16.20
N GLN A 686 14.05 -10.41 -17.04
CA GLN A 686 15.46 -10.01 -17.17
C GLN A 686 15.77 -8.88 -16.18
N HIS A 687 16.91 -8.97 -15.50
CA HIS A 687 17.43 -7.92 -14.62
C HIS A 687 18.59 -7.14 -15.27
N HIS A 688 18.96 -6.01 -14.65
CA HIS A 688 19.96 -5.05 -15.14
C HIS A 688 21.35 -5.64 -15.41
N ASP A 689 21.70 -6.72 -14.71
CA ASP A 689 22.93 -7.49 -14.82
C ASP A 689 22.81 -8.68 -15.78
N GLY A 690 21.76 -8.74 -16.61
CA GLY A 690 21.59 -9.76 -17.65
C GLY A 690 21.17 -11.15 -17.15
N ARG A 691 21.05 -11.37 -15.84
CA ARG A 691 20.40 -12.58 -15.30
C ARG A 691 18.92 -12.62 -15.67
N LEU A 692 18.38 -13.83 -15.69
CA LEU A 692 16.94 -14.09 -15.69
C LEU A 692 16.48 -14.55 -14.29
N ARG A 693 15.22 -14.30 -13.98
CA ARG A 693 14.55 -14.72 -12.74
C ARG A 693 13.13 -15.17 -13.03
N LEU A 694 12.71 -16.28 -12.43
CA LEU A 694 11.40 -16.89 -12.63
C LEU A 694 10.64 -16.91 -11.31
N ALA A 695 9.45 -16.33 -11.26
CA ALA A 695 8.51 -16.56 -10.15
C ALA A 695 7.28 -17.31 -10.62
N VAL A 696 6.71 -18.13 -9.73
CA VAL A 696 5.49 -18.92 -9.94
C VAL A 696 4.53 -18.59 -8.79
N ASN A 697 3.32 -18.14 -9.13
CA ASN A 697 2.29 -17.67 -8.18
C ASN A 697 2.73 -16.51 -7.26
N GLU A 698 3.72 -15.71 -7.67
CA GLU A 698 4.12 -14.47 -7.00
C GLU A 698 4.98 -13.61 -7.93
N TRP A 699 5.27 -12.37 -7.53
CA TRP A 699 6.16 -11.49 -8.28
C TRP A 699 7.65 -11.82 -8.05
N PRO A 700 8.49 -11.75 -9.09
CA PRO A 700 9.91 -12.08 -9.00
C PRO A 700 10.72 -11.00 -8.28
N ASP A 701 10.16 -9.82 -8.01
CA ASP A 701 10.83 -8.68 -7.35
C ASP A 701 11.58 -9.09 -6.05
N ASN A 702 11.00 -10.00 -5.25
CA ASN A 702 11.55 -10.52 -3.99
C ASN A 702 11.95 -12.01 -4.04
N VAL A 703 11.89 -12.66 -5.20
CA VAL A 703 12.31 -14.06 -5.35
C VAL A 703 13.83 -14.11 -5.63
N HIS A 704 14.51 -15.18 -5.24
CA HIS A 704 15.98 -15.29 -5.31
C HIS A 704 16.48 -16.57 -6.01
N ASN A 705 15.71 -17.11 -6.96
CA ASN A 705 16.00 -18.35 -7.69
C ASN A 705 16.66 -18.11 -9.08
N ASP A 706 17.46 -17.06 -9.17
CA ASP A 706 18.00 -16.46 -10.41
C ASP A 706 18.96 -17.38 -11.19
N SER A 707 19.14 -17.08 -12.48
CA SER A 707 20.35 -17.48 -13.20
C SER A 707 21.57 -16.71 -12.68
N SER A 708 22.77 -17.12 -13.09
CA SER A 708 23.95 -16.28 -12.92
C SER A 708 23.83 -14.96 -13.71
N GLY A 709 24.62 -13.95 -13.34
CA GLY A 709 24.72 -12.68 -14.07
C GLY A 709 25.37 -12.83 -15.46
N GLY A 710 25.23 -11.81 -16.29
CA GLY A 710 25.91 -11.69 -17.60
C GLY A 710 25.37 -12.58 -18.72
N LYS A 711 24.20 -13.24 -18.54
CA LYS A 711 23.68 -14.23 -19.48
C LYS A 711 23.00 -13.61 -20.69
N ILE A 712 22.00 -12.75 -20.50
CA ILE A 712 21.50 -11.88 -21.56
C ILE A 712 22.51 -10.76 -21.78
N GLN A 713 23.02 -10.63 -23.00
CA GLN A 713 24.05 -9.66 -23.37
C GLN A 713 23.51 -8.66 -24.41
N VAL A 714 23.93 -7.39 -24.28
CA VAL A 714 23.51 -6.32 -25.19
C VAL A 714 23.95 -6.61 -26.63
N ARG A 715 23.04 -6.40 -27.58
CA ARG A 715 23.21 -6.56 -29.04
C ARG A 715 23.60 -7.97 -29.53
N LYS A 716 23.79 -8.96 -28.64
CA LYS A 716 24.03 -10.37 -28.99
C LYS A 716 22.75 -11.20 -28.91
N TRP A 717 22.60 -12.15 -29.83
CA TRP A 717 21.56 -13.18 -29.73
C TRP A 717 21.95 -14.19 -28.66
N VAL A 718 21.08 -14.39 -27.68
CA VAL A 718 21.22 -15.39 -26.62
C VAL A 718 20.00 -16.29 -26.64
N PHE A 719 20.22 -17.60 -26.75
CA PHE A 719 19.19 -18.59 -26.48
C PHE A 719 19.11 -18.78 -24.97
N PHE A 720 17.90 -18.68 -24.42
CA PHE A 720 17.63 -18.96 -23.01
C PHE A 720 16.63 -20.10 -22.89
N ALA A 721 16.79 -20.93 -21.86
CA ALA A 721 15.73 -21.82 -21.39
C ALA A 721 15.74 -21.90 -19.86
N VAL A 722 14.57 -21.85 -19.25
CA VAL A 722 14.38 -22.13 -17.83
C VAL A 722 13.41 -23.28 -17.67
N ALA A 723 13.89 -24.39 -17.10
CA ALA A 723 13.09 -25.56 -16.80
C ALA A 723 12.75 -25.57 -15.30
N TYR A 724 11.46 -25.51 -14.97
CA TYR A 724 10.93 -25.53 -13.61
C TYR A 724 10.12 -26.81 -13.38
N ASP A 725 10.41 -27.51 -12.28
CA ASP A 725 9.85 -28.79 -11.89
C ASP A 725 9.25 -28.71 -10.48
N GLY A 726 8.07 -28.11 -10.35
CA GLY A 726 7.36 -27.93 -9.08
C GLY A 726 6.96 -29.23 -8.36
N THR A 727 7.31 -30.40 -8.90
CA THR A 727 7.20 -31.69 -8.22
C THR A 727 8.40 -31.99 -7.30
N LYS A 728 9.51 -31.25 -7.44
CA LYS A 728 10.73 -31.41 -6.63
C LYS A 728 10.82 -30.36 -5.53
N GLY A 729 11.21 -30.79 -4.33
CA GLY A 729 11.40 -29.93 -3.16
C GLY A 729 12.71 -29.11 -3.17
N SER A 730 13.69 -29.49 -3.99
CA SER A 730 14.97 -28.79 -4.15
C SER A 730 15.47 -28.90 -5.59
N ASN A 731 16.40 -28.02 -5.98
CA ASN A 731 17.04 -28.03 -7.29
C ASN A 731 16.05 -28.07 -8.47
N ASN A 732 14.91 -27.40 -8.28
CA ASN A 732 13.72 -27.52 -9.10
C ASN A 732 13.57 -26.43 -10.15
N VAL A 733 14.51 -25.48 -10.22
CA VAL A 733 14.67 -24.55 -11.35
C VAL A 733 16.06 -24.77 -11.95
N ARG A 734 16.13 -25.02 -13.26
CA ARG A 734 17.37 -25.22 -14.03
C ARG A 734 17.45 -24.18 -15.15
N TRP A 735 18.53 -23.41 -15.17
CA TRP A 735 18.78 -22.34 -16.14
C TRP A 735 19.78 -22.81 -17.21
N TYR A 736 19.45 -22.61 -18.47
CA TYR A 736 20.29 -22.99 -19.62
C TYR A 736 20.47 -21.80 -20.56
N PHE A 737 21.68 -21.63 -21.10
CA PHE A 737 21.98 -20.57 -22.07
C PHE A 737 22.90 -21.06 -23.17
N GLY A 738 22.69 -20.54 -24.38
CA GLY A 738 23.49 -20.79 -25.58
C GLY A 738 23.53 -19.56 -26.50
N GLY A 739 24.30 -19.64 -27.57
CA GLY A 739 24.43 -18.60 -28.59
C GLY A 739 24.25 -19.18 -30.01
N PRO A 740 24.42 -18.35 -31.06
CA PRO A 740 24.28 -18.80 -32.45
C PRO A 740 25.15 -20.01 -32.82
N GLU A 741 26.35 -20.06 -32.26
CA GLU A 741 27.38 -21.09 -32.53
C GLU A 741 27.71 -21.96 -31.31
N THR A 742 27.05 -21.70 -30.16
CA THR A 742 27.34 -22.40 -28.90
C THR A 742 26.10 -23.11 -28.36
N PRO A 743 26.13 -24.45 -28.17
CA PRO A 743 24.98 -25.20 -27.71
C PRO A 743 24.60 -24.80 -26.28
N ALA A 744 23.30 -24.85 -25.97
CA ALA A 744 22.76 -24.54 -24.67
C ALA A 744 23.38 -25.45 -23.60
N LYS A 745 24.02 -24.83 -22.60
CA LYS A 745 24.60 -25.50 -21.43
C LYS A 745 23.88 -25.08 -20.16
N LEU A 746 23.81 -25.99 -19.18
CA LEU A 746 23.36 -25.66 -17.83
C LEU A 746 24.26 -24.55 -17.24
N ASP A 747 23.64 -23.47 -16.79
CA ASP A 747 24.29 -22.40 -16.03
C ASP A 747 24.20 -22.65 -14.53
N ARG A 748 22.98 -22.85 -14.04
CA ARG A 748 22.72 -22.94 -12.61
C ARG A 748 21.45 -23.73 -12.32
N THR A 749 21.48 -24.45 -11.21
CA THR A 749 20.30 -25.05 -10.58
C THR A 749 19.99 -24.30 -9.28
N THR A 750 18.71 -24.02 -9.02
CA THR A 750 18.25 -23.33 -7.81
C THR A 750 17.02 -24.04 -7.22
N SER A 751 16.80 -23.86 -5.91
CA SER A 751 15.63 -24.37 -5.19
C SER A 751 14.59 -23.27 -5.01
N TYR A 752 13.31 -23.58 -5.23
CA TYR A 752 12.21 -22.63 -5.15
C TYR A 752 10.95 -23.28 -4.59
N GLY A 753 10.49 -22.83 -3.41
CA GLY A 753 9.44 -23.48 -2.62
C GLY A 753 8.00 -23.31 -3.11
N ARG A 754 7.78 -23.11 -4.42
CA ARG A 754 6.44 -23.01 -5.02
C ARG A 754 6.10 -24.30 -5.76
N GLY A 755 4.81 -24.65 -5.76
CA GLY A 755 4.23 -25.71 -6.59
C GLY A 755 3.58 -25.18 -7.86
N ALA A 756 2.69 -25.97 -8.46
CA ALA A 756 2.05 -25.71 -9.74
C ALA A 756 1.48 -24.29 -9.90
N THR A 757 1.50 -23.75 -11.13
CA THR A 757 0.80 -22.48 -11.44
C THR A 757 -0.68 -22.57 -11.04
N GLY A 758 -1.19 -21.65 -10.24
CA GLY A 758 -2.60 -21.64 -9.81
C GLY A 758 -3.58 -21.35 -10.95
N THR A 759 -4.88 -21.46 -10.69
CA THR A 759 -5.92 -21.16 -11.70
C THR A 759 -6.32 -19.68 -11.73
N GLY A 760 -7.01 -19.24 -12.79
CA GLY A 760 -7.37 -17.83 -12.97
C GLY A 760 -6.16 -16.94 -13.25
N SER A 761 -5.21 -17.45 -14.05
CA SER A 761 -4.07 -16.68 -14.55
C SER A 761 -4.54 -15.54 -15.46
N GLY A 762 -3.75 -14.48 -15.56
CA GLY A 762 -4.02 -13.38 -16.50
C GLY A 762 -3.76 -13.79 -17.95
N PRO A 763 -4.09 -12.93 -18.93
CA PRO A 763 -3.60 -13.09 -20.29
C PRO A 763 -2.09 -13.26 -20.31
N LEU A 764 -1.58 -14.22 -21.07
CA LEU A 764 -0.14 -14.33 -21.29
C LEU A 764 0.30 -13.11 -22.11
N THR A 765 1.24 -12.36 -21.59
CA THR A 765 1.96 -11.32 -22.32
C THR A 765 3.41 -11.71 -22.54
N VAL A 766 3.91 -11.45 -23.74
CA VAL A 766 5.33 -11.53 -24.10
C VAL A 766 5.84 -10.11 -24.31
N GLY A 767 6.96 -9.77 -23.67
CA GLY A 767 7.62 -8.48 -23.78
C GLY A 767 7.19 -7.36 -22.82
N ASN A 768 5.89 -7.11 -22.56
CA ASN A 768 5.46 -5.96 -21.74
C ASN A 768 4.00 -5.97 -21.21
N TYR A 769 3.67 -4.89 -20.47
CA TYR A 769 2.49 -4.43 -19.72
C TYR A 769 1.08 -4.66 -20.29
N ASN A 770 0.20 -5.26 -19.48
CA ASN A 770 -1.25 -5.30 -19.73
C ASN A 770 -2.06 -4.37 -18.80
N THR A 771 -3.33 -4.17 -19.12
CA THR A 771 -4.27 -3.29 -18.39
C THR A 771 -4.44 -3.66 -16.90
N THR A 772 -4.21 -4.92 -16.53
CA THR A 772 -4.28 -5.40 -15.14
C THR A 772 -3.20 -4.80 -14.22
N ILE A 773 -2.11 -4.24 -14.78
CA ILE A 773 -0.93 -3.78 -14.01
C ILE A 773 -0.92 -2.25 -13.84
N HIS A 774 -1.94 -1.53 -14.33
CA HIS A 774 -1.93 -0.06 -14.48
C HIS A 774 -1.51 0.76 -13.23
N GLN A 775 -1.62 0.23 -12.03
CA GLN A 775 -1.38 0.93 -10.76
C GLN A 775 0.04 0.75 -10.15
N HIS A 776 0.91 -0.09 -10.74
CA HIS A 776 2.21 -0.45 -10.11
C HIS A 776 3.48 0.04 -10.83
N GLY A 777 3.33 0.79 -11.93
CA GLY A 777 4.42 1.37 -12.72
C GLY A 777 4.36 0.99 -14.19
N ARG A 778 4.73 1.91 -15.09
CA ARG A 778 4.59 1.76 -16.55
C ARG A 778 5.82 1.16 -17.26
N ASP A 779 6.92 0.95 -16.54
CA ASP A 779 8.18 0.47 -17.11
C ASP A 779 8.51 -0.92 -16.55
N ARG A 780 8.22 -1.98 -17.31
CA ARG A 780 8.71 -3.37 -17.12
C ARG A 780 8.86 -4.10 -18.47
N GLN A 781 9.23 -3.35 -19.52
CA GLN A 781 9.33 -3.83 -20.90
C GLN A 781 10.69 -4.44 -21.23
N PHE A 782 10.71 -5.65 -21.78
CA PHE A 782 11.89 -6.15 -22.49
C PHE A 782 12.12 -5.35 -23.78
N ARG A 783 13.33 -4.81 -23.93
CA ARG A 783 13.72 -3.90 -25.03
C ARG A 783 14.71 -4.59 -25.95
N GLY A 784 14.35 -4.73 -27.22
CA GLY A 784 15.16 -5.38 -28.24
C GLY A 784 14.37 -6.38 -29.05
N GLN A 785 14.93 -7.54 -29.33
CA GLN A 785 14.29 -8.54 -30.19
C GLN A 785 14.00 -9.83 -29.43
N LEU A 786 12.81 -10.38 -29.64
CA LEU A 786 12.39 -11.70 -29.16
C LEU A 786 11.99 -12.56 -30.35
N HIS A 787 12.43 -13.81 -30.37
CA HIS A 787 12.13 -14.78 -31.42
C HIS A 787 11.91 -16.17 -30.82
N ALA A 788 10.99 -16.94 -31.42
CA ALA A 788 10.64 -18.31 -31.03
C ALA A 788 10.45 -18.53 -29.51
N VAL A 789 9.75 -17.60 -28.84
CA VAL A 789 9.39 -17.76 -27.43
C VAL A 789 8.38 -18.92 -27.32
N ARG A 790 8.75 -19.93 -26.54
CA ARG A 790 8.00 -21.18 -26.37
C ARG A 790 7.75 -21.46 -24.90
N ILE A 791 6.56 -21.98 -24.61
CA ILE A 791 6.24 -22.53 -23.29
C ILE A 791 5.76 -23.96 -23.52
N ILE A 792 6.51 -24.91 -22.94
CA ILE A 792 6.17 -26.32 -22.86
C ILE A 792 5.81 -26.56 -21.40
N GLY A 793 4.67 -27.18 -21.13
CA GLY A 793 4.18 -27.37 -19.76
C GLY A 793 3.65 -28.77 -19.58
N SER A 794 3.74 -29.29 -18.35
CA SER A 794 3.03 -30.50 -17.97
C SER A 794 2.23 -30.27 -16.69
N LYS A 795 1.02 -30.82 -16.73
CA LYS A 795 -0.01 -30.77 -15.69
C LYS A 795 0.11 -31.93 -14.69
N THR A 796 0.90 -32.94 -15.03
CA THR A 796 0.91 -34.23 -14.34
C THR A 796 2.16 -34.47 -13.51
N GLY A 797 3.33 -34.20 -14.10
CA GLY A 797 4.64 -34.54 -13.54
C GLY A 797 5.77 -33.67 -14.11
N PRO A 798 7.03 -34.16 -14.14
CA PRO A 798 8.21 -33.39 -14.53
C PRO A 798 8.39 -33.24 -16.05
N ALA A 799 7.49 -33.78 -16.88
CA ALA A 799 7.66 -33.84 -18.35
C ALA A 799 7.74 -32.47 -19.05
N GLY A 800 7.22 -31.41 -18.41
CA GLY A 800 7.36 -30.03 -18.87
C GLY A 800 8.75 -29.43 -18.58
N ALA A 801 9.52 -29.97 -17.62
CA ALA A 801 10.86 -29.51 -17.27
C ALA A 801 11.94 -30.26 -18.06
N LEU A 802 12.09 -29.90 -19.34
CA LEU A 802 12.87 -30.62 -20.35
C LEU A 802 14.32 -30.96 -19.95
N SER A 803 14.86 -31.99 -20.59
CA SER A 803 16.28 -32.35 -20.54
C SER A 803 17.13 -31.40 -21.38
N GLU A 804 18.42 -31.31 -21.08
CA GLU A 804 19.35 -30.48 -21.84
C GLU A 804 19.43 -30.87 -23.33
N ALA A 805 19.36 -32.17 -23.65
CA ALA A 805 19.31 -32.66 -25.02
C ALA A 805 18.08 -32.17 -25.78
N ALA A 806 16.89 -32.18 -25.15
CA ALA A 806 15.67 -31.64 -25.75
C ALA A 806 15.74 -30.11 -25.91
N ILE A 807 16.33 -29.40 -24.94
CA ILE A 807 16.57 -27.94 -25.01
C ILE A 807 17.52 -27.59 -26.16
N ARG A 808 18.61 -28.35 -26.36
CA ARG A 808 19.54 -28.16 -27.50
C ARG A 808 18.84 -28.43 -28.84
N LYS A 809 17.99 -29.46 -28.94
CA LYS A 809 17.15 -29.70 -30.14
C LYS A 809 16.20 -28.54 -30.44
N LEU A 810 15.70 -27.86 -29.40
CA LEU A 810 14.87 -26.64 -29.51
C LEU A 810 15.68 -25.35 -29.76
N GLN A 811 17.01 -25.38 -29.69
CA GLN A 811 17.85 -24.23 -30.05
C GLN A 811 18.16 -24.21 -31.55
N THR A 812 18.36 -25.39 -32.14
CA THR A 812 18.86 -25.56 -33.52
C THR A 812 17.76 -25.91 -34.54
N ALA A 813 16.50 -26.05 -34.12
CA ALA A 813 15.40 -26.36 -35.04
C ALA A 813 15.18 -25.22 -36.05
N PRO A 814 14.92 -25.50 -37.35
CA PRO A 814 14.76 -24.46 -38.36
C PRO A 814 13.64 -23.44 -38.09
N ASP A 815 12.65 -23.80 -37.26
CA ASP A 815 11.54 -22.95 -36.82
C ASP A 815 11.81 -22.21 -35.50
N THR A 816 13.04 -22.29 -34.98
CA THR A 816 13.53 -21.59 -33.77
C THR A 816 14.67 -20.63 -34.01
N VAL A 817 15.39 -20.74 -35.13
CA VAL A 817 16.59 -19.96 -35.40
C VAL A 817 16.22 -18.61 -36.02
N PRO A 818 16.45 -17.47 -35.33
CA PRO A 818 16.26 -16.15 -35.92
C PRO A 818 17.31 -15.88 -36.99
N ASN A 819 17.08 -14.89 -37.87
CA ASN A 819 18.14 -14.42 -38.75
C ASN A 819 19.23 -13.69 -37.94
N PHE A 820 20.28 -14.42 -37.54
CA PHE A 820 21.41 -13.89 -36.78
C PHE A 820 22.15 -12.76 -37.50
N LYS A 821 22.19 -12.80 -38.84
CA LYS A 821 22.81 -11.78 -39.71
C LYS A 821 21.92 -10.54 -39.89
N ALA A 822 20.66 -10.56 -39.45
CA ALA A 822 19.79 -9.41 -39.63
C ALA A 822 20.31 -8.21 -38.83
N PRO A 823 20.39 -7.01 -39.46
CA PRO A 823 20.93 -5.84 -38.80
C PRO A 823 20.13 -5.52 -37.53
N PRO A 824 20.82 -5.09 -36.46
CA PRO A 824 20.14 -4.52 -35.30
C PRO A 824 19.28 -3.34 -35.78
N ILE A 825 18.13 -3.15 -35.14
CA ILE A 825 17.29 -1.97 -35.40
C ILE A 825 18.16 -0.73 -35.14
N LYS A 826 18.13 0.27 -36.05
CA LYS A 826 18.71 1.58 -35.76
C LYS A 826 17.97 2.15 -34.55
N VAL A 827 18.61 2.07 -33.39
CA VAL A 827 18.19 2.80 -32.20
C VAL A 827 18.59 4.25 -32.48
N ALA A 828 17.65 5.18 -32.50
CA ALA A 828 18.02 6.56 -32.22
C ALA A 828 18.60 6.52 -30.81
N ASP A 829 19.91 6.77 -30.65
CA ASP A 829 20.72 6.36 -29.48
C ASP A 829 20.37 7.12 -28.17
N GLU A 830 19.19 7.73 -28.13
CA GLU A 830 18.68 8.67 -27.14
C GLU A 830 17.80 8.05 -26.03
N VAL A 831 17.84 6.75 -25.69
CA VAL A 831 17.09 6.28 -24.48
C VAL A 831 17.90 5.29 -23.67
N LEU A 832 19.01 5.77 -23.11
CA LEU A 832 19.82 5.06 -22.12
C LEU A 832 20.06 5.95 -20.90
N SER A 833 19.16 5.90 -19.91
CA SER A 833 19.51 5.63 -18.47
C SER A 833 18.47 5.95 -17.38
N GLY A 834 17.29 6.49 -17.70
CA GLY A 834 16.33 7.03 -16.71
C GLY A 834 15.65 6.12 -15.69
N GLN A 835 16.31 5.90 -14.55
CA GLN A 835 15.73 5.68 -13.20
C GLN A 835 14.79 4.48 -12.94
N ARG A 836 14.55 4.06 -11.68
CA ARG A 836 15.03 4.54 -10.38
C ARG A 836 15.41 3.34 -9.49
N GLY A 837 16.70 3.14 -9.24
CA GLY A 837 17.19 1.98 -8.50
C GLY A 837 17.38 2.19 -6.99
N ASP A 838 16.31 2.25 -6.20
CA ASP A 838 16.42 2.28 -4.72
C ASP A 838 16.73 0.87 -4.18
N ARG A 839 17.97 0.44 -4.40
CA ARG A 839 18.67 -0.61 -3.64
C ARG A 839 19.87 0.07 -2.97
N SER A 840 20.03 -0.21 -1.68
CA SER A 840 21.16 0.16 -0.81
C SER A 840 22.44 0.57 -1.55
N SER A 841 22.71 1.87 -1.59
CA SER A 841 23.97 2.43 -2.11
C SER A 841 24.53 3.45 -1.13
N ASN A 842 25.03 2.95 0.01
CA ASN A 842 26.19 3.53 0.67
C ASN A 842 27.39 3.15 -0.20
N SER A 843 27.69 3.94 -1.23
CA SER A 843 28.90 3.79 -2.03
C SER A 843 29.77 5.01 -1.88
N ALA A 844 31.07 4.76 -1.78
CA ALA A 844 32.14 5.75 -1.78
C ALA A 844 32.07 6.68 -3.00
N ALA A 845 32.82 7.78 -2.95
CA ALA A 845 33.07 8.57 -4.16
C ALA A 845 33.74 7.69 -5.25
N VAL A 846 33.21 7.76 -6.48
CA VAL A 846 33.81 7.07 -7.64
C VAL A 846 35.05 7.86 -8.05
N ALA A 847 36.22 7.21 -8.07
CA ALA A 847 37.46 7.85 -8.50
C ALA A 847 37.48 8.09 -10.02
N GLY A 848 38.11 9.20 -10.45
CA GLY A 848 38.37 9.48 -11.88
C GLY A 848 37.22 10.12 -12.65
N ILE A 849 36.23 10.72 -11.97
CA ILE A 849 35.21 11.56 -12.61
C ILE A 849 35.74 12.99 -12.73
N ASP A 850 35.75 13.53 -13.95
CA ASP A 850 35.95 14.96 -14.20
C ASP A 850 34.64 15.72 -13.96
N VAL A 851 34.70 16.79 -13.15
CA VAL A 851 33.53 17.54 -12.67
C VAL A 851 33.75 19.01 -12.99
N PRO A 852 32.89 19.64 -13.82
CA PRO A 852 32.99 21.06 -14.11
C PRO A 852 32.84 21.87 -12.81
N ALA A 853 33.94 22.47 -12.35
CA ALA A 853 34.00 23.31 -11.17
C ALA A 853 34.12 24.80 -11.55
N PRO A 854 33.59 25.73 -10.76
CA PRO A 854 33.91 27.15 -10.90
C PRO A 854 35.43 27.37 -10.80
N PRO A 855 36.04 28.20 -11.66
CA PRO A 855 37.44 28.61 -11.49
C PRO A 855 37.72 29.15 -10.10
N ALA A 856 38.91 28.89 -9.56
CA ALA A 856 39.29 29.36 -8.24
C ALA A 856 39.11 30.88 -8.11
N GLY A 857 38.43 31.33 -7.05
CA GLY A 857 38.11 32.74 -6.82
C GLY A 857 36.87 33.27 -7.55
N THR A 858 36.16 32.43 -8.33
CA THR A 858 34.87 32.80 -8.96
C THR A 858 33.68 32.23 -8.21
N ARG A 859 32.50 32.84 -8.39
CA ARG A 859 31.24 32.34 -7.81
C ARG A 859 30.56 31.35 -8.75
N PRO A 860 29.77 30.38 -8.23
CA PRO A 860 28.91 29.54 -9.06
C PRO A 860 27.90 30.40 -9.82
N ARG A 861 27.75 30.18 -11.13
CA ARG A 861 26.70 30.80 -11.94
C ARG A 861 25.43 29.95 -11.87
N ILE A 862 24.26 30.54 -11.66
CA ILE A 862 23.02 29.79 -11.46
C ILE A 862 21.82 30.34 -12.24
N ILE A 863 20.89 29.46 -12.57
CA ILE A 863 19.53 29.80 -13.03
C ILE A 863 18.54 28.97 -12.21
N ALA A 864 17.56 29.61 -11.56
CA ALA A 864 16.47 28.91 -10.88
C ALA A 864 15.22 28.88 -11.77
N THR A 865 14.60 27.70 -11.94
CA THR A 865 13.29 27.54 -12.61
C THR A 865 12.26 27.02 -11.62
N THR A 866 11.21 27.80 -11.37
CA THR A 866 10.26 27.64 -10.26
C THR A 866 8.81 27.72 -10.72
N ASP A 867 7.95 26.80 -10.26
CA ASP A 867 6.50 26.84 -10.52
C ASP A 867 5.69 27.53 -9.40
N GLY A 868 6.37 28.02 -8.37
CA GLY A 868 5.78 28.83 -7.32
C GLY A 868 4.82 28.05 -6.42
N GLU A 869 5.12 26.79 -6.09
CA GLU A 869 4.50 26.13 -4.94
C GLU A 869 4.84 26.90 -3.65
N ILE A 870 4.19 26.53 -2.56
CA ILE A 870 4.42 27.13 -1.24
C ILE A 870 5.88 26.96 -0.81
N ASP A 871 6.53 25.82 -1.12
CA ASP A 871 7.95 25.62 -0.88
C ASP A 871 8.82 26.53 -1.72
N ASP A 872 8.55 26.70 -3.02
CA ASP A 872 9.33 27.64 -3.85
C ASP A 872 9.34 29.05 -3.23
N ARG A 873 8.20 29.51 -2.69
CA ARG A 873 8.09 30.82 -2.06
C ARG A 873 8.83 30.89 -0.73
N CYS A 874 8.80 29.82 0.06
CA CYS A 874 9.61 29.69 1.27
C CYS A 874 11.13 29.63 0.94
N SER A 875 11.51 28.87 -0.08
CA SER A 875 12.88 28.74 -0.58
C SER A 875 13.38 30.03 -1.23
N MET A 876 12.53 30.83 -1.91
CA MET A 876 12.89 32.12 -2.49
C MET A 876 13.28 33.15 -1.42
N VAL A 877 12.55 33.20 -0.31
CA VAL A 877 12.91 34.06 0.85
C VAL A 877 14.34 33.76 1.28
N ARG A 878 14.69 32.48 1.45
CA ARG A 878 16.05 32.09 1.83
C ARG A 878 17.05 32.33 0.70
N PHE A 879 16.74 31.96 -0.54
CA PHE A 879 17.59 32.15 -1.72
C PHE A 879 18.09 33.60 -1.86
N LEU A 880 17.21 34.58 -1.67
CA LEU A 880 17.57 36.00 -1.76
C LEU A 880 18.52 36.45 -0.63
N LEU A 881 18.43 35.85 0.56
CA LEU A 881 19.38 36.10 1.67
C LEU A 881 20.77 35.47 1.46
N TYR A 882 20.89 34.55 0.50
CA TYR A 882 22.16 33.94 0.07
C TYR A 882 22.60 34.42 -1.32
N ALA A 883 21.93 35.42 -1.90
CA ALA A 883 22.22 35.90 -3.25
C ALA A 883 23.64 36.48 -3.44
N ASN A 884 24.39 36.72 -2.36
CA ASN A 884 25.81 37.07 -2.42
C ASN A 884 26.74 35.89 -2.77
N GLU A 885 26.31 34.63 -2.59
CA GLU A 885 27.15 33.44 -2.73
C GLU A 885 27.32 32.98 -4.20
N TRP A 886 26.48 33.47 -5.11
CA TRP A 886 26.41 33.01 -6.50
C TRP A 886 26.05 34.14 -7.49
N ASP A 887 26.39 33.95 -8.76
CA ASP A 887 25.96 34.84 -9.85
C ASP A 887 24.61 34.37 -10.39
N ILE A 888 23.54 35.13 -10.10
CA ILE A 888 22.18 34.83 -10.58
C ILE A 888 22.06 35.28 -12.04
N GLU A 889 22.07 34.32 -12.96
CA GLU A 889 21.92 34.56 -14.40
C GLU A 889 20.45 34.46 -14.86
N GLY A 890 19.56 33.92 -14.02
CA GLY A 890 18.12 33.86 -14.28
C GLY A 890 17.28 33.39 -13.07
N ILE A 891 16.10 33.99 -12.88
CA ILE A 891 15.02 33.48 -12.05
C ILE A 891 13.78 33.34 -12.94
N ILE A 892 13.27 32.12 -13.11
CA ILE A 892 12.40 31.82 -14.25
C ILE A 892 11.13 31.08 -13.80
N TYR A 893 9.96 31.63 -14.09
CA TYR A 893 8.68 30.95 -13.89
C TYR A 893 8.58 29.74 -14.83
N CYS A 894 8.33 28.53 -14.30
CA CYS A 894 8.09 27.32 -15.09
C CYS A 894 6.77 26.63 -14.68
N SER A 895 6.49 25.46 -15.25
CA SER A 895 5.35 24.60 -14.88
C SER A 895 5.84 23.37 -14.15
N SER A 896 4.97 22.72 -13.38
CA SER A 896 5.16 21.36 -12.89
C SER A 896 3.85 20.58 -12.91
N ARG A 897 3.86 19.31 -12.48
CA ARG A 897 2.63 18.54 -12.23
C ARG A 897 1.79 19.07 -11.06
N PHE A 898 2.33 19.95 -10.23
CA PHE A 898 1.62 20.59 -9.14
C PHE A 898 1.01 21.90 -9.64
N HIS A 899 1.83 22.90 -10.01
CA HIS A 899 1.38 24.20 -10.48
C HIS A 899 1.66 24.45 -11.97
N TRP A 900 0.67 25.00 -12.69
CA TRP A 900 0.82 25.51 -14.06
C TRP A 900 -0.32 26.49 -14.38
N LYS A 901 -0.22 27.27 -15.46
CA LYS A 901 -1.17 28.34 -15.83
C LYS A 901 -2.58 27.81 -16.18
N GLY A 902 -3.37 27.56 -15.15
CA GLY A 902 -4.69 26.91 -15.22
C GLY A 902 -4.96 25.94 -14.08
N ARG A 903 -3.96 25.63 -13.24
CA ARG A 903 -4.11 24.83 -12.03
C ARG A 903 -3.17 25.30 -10.91
N ASP A 904 -3.76 25.68 -9.79
CA ASP A 904 -3.08 26.02 -8.52
C ASP A 904 -1.97 27.12 -8.64
N TRP A 905 -1.98 27.89 -9.75
CA TRP A 905 -0.93 28.84 -10.14
C TRP A 905 -0.79 30.05 -9.20
N ALA A 906 0.45 30.35 -8.79
CA ALA A 906 0.77 31.51 -7.95
C ALA A 906 0.83 32.86 -8.71
N GLY A 907 0.75 32.83 -10.05
CA GLY A 907 0.82 34.02 -10.90
C GLY A 907 2.24 34.52 -11.17
N GLU A 908 2.41 35.31 -12.22
CA GLU A 908 3.71 35.80 -12.72
C GLU A 908 4.24 37.03 -11.95
N LYS A 909 3.76 37.27 -10.72
CA LYS A 909 4.07 38.46 -9.91
C LYS A 909 4.63 38.17 -8.50
N TRP A 910 4.69 36.92 -8.06
CA TRP A 910 5.07 36.64 -6.67
C TRP A 910 6.57 36.87 -6.42
N ILE A 911 7.44 36.51 -7.37
CA ILE A 911 8.89 36.74 -7.26
C ILE A 911 9.17 38.25 -7.18
N GLN A 912 8.40 39.06 -7.90
CA GLN A 912 8.64 40.52 -7.92
C GLN A 912 8.34 41.13 -6.55
N ARG A 913 7.31 40.64 -5.84
CA ARG A 913 7.02 41.03 -4.45
C ARG A 913 8.12 40.62 -3.47
N ASP A 914 8.78 39.50 -3.71
CA ASP A 914 9.92 39.06 -2.89
C ASP A 914 11.15 39.95 -3.16
N ILE A 915 11.42 40.29 -4.43
CA ILE A 915 12.46 41.25 -4.81
C ILE A 915 12.15 42.68 -4.30
N ASP A 916 10.88 43.08 -4.23
CA ASP A 916 10.46 44.35 -3.65
C ASP A 916 10.78 44.40 -2.14
N MET A 917 10.54 43.32 -1.39
CA MET A 917 10.96 43.26 0.03
C MET A 917 12.48 43.16 0.19
N TYR A 918 13.16 42.40 -0.67
CA TYR A 918 14.63 42.38 -0.73
C TYR A 918 15.20 43.80 -0.97
N ALA A 919 14.57 44.60 -1.82
CA ALA A 919 14.99 45.96 -2.08
C ALA A 919 14.99 46.85 -0.83
N SER A 920 14.02 46.65 0.06
CA SER A 920 13.94 47.43 1.32
C SER A 920 15.00 47.07 2.36
N ILE A 921 15.72 45.95 2.19
CA ILE A 921 16.80 45.49 3.10
C ILE A 921 18.19 45.42 2.40
N TYR A 922 18.26 45.72 1.11
CA TYR A 922 19.48 45.59 0.30
C TYR A 922 20.64 46.43 0.85
N ASP A 923 20.35 47.65 1.31
CA ASP A 923 21.38 48.57 1.80
C ASP A 923 22.01 48.12 3.13
N THR A 924 21.31 47.31 3.93
CA THR A 924 21.85 46.65 5.13
C THR A 924 22.60 45.38 4.74
N LEU A 925 21.99 44.49 3.96
CA LEU A 925 22.58 43.21 3.53
C LEU A 925 23.97 43.40 2.89
N LYS A 926 24.12 44.41 2.03
CA LYS A 926 25.39 44.71 1.33
C LYS A 926 26.53 45.16 2.26
N THR A 927 26.25 45.53 3.52
CA THR A 927 27.30 45.86 4.51
C THR A 927 27.86 44.63 5.23
N HIS A 928 27.10 43.53 5.32
CA HIS A 928 27.55 42.28 5.94
C HIS A 928 28.41 41.43 5.00
N ALA A 929 28.04 41.38 3.71
CA ALA A 929 28.79 40.61 2.72
C ALA A 929 28.82 41.31 1.36
N LYS A 930 29.99 41.25 0.71
CA LYS A 930 30.16 41.71 -0.67
C LYS A 930 29.43 40.77 -1.63
N GLY A 931 28.95 41.33 -2.74
CA GLY A 931 28.43 40.56 -3.88
C GLY A 931 26.93 40.36 -3.93
N PHE A 932 26.15 40.86 -2.96
CA PHE A 932 24.68 40.91 -3.08
C PHE A 932 24.27 41.65 -4.38
N PRO A 933 23.42 41.06 -5.24
CA PRO A 933 22.97 41.71 -6.47
C PRO A 933 22.00 42.84 -6.14
N THR A 934 22.06 43.93 -6.90
CA THR A 934 21.08 45.01 -6.75
C THR A 934 19.66 44.51 -7.06
N PRO A 935 18.62 45.10 -6.46
CA PRO A 935 17.24 44.77 -6.79
C PRO A 935 16.89 44.99 -8.26
N LYS A 936 17.59 45.90 -8.96
CA LYS A 936 17.45 46.07 -10.41
C LYS A 936 17.97 44.84 -11.15
N GLN A 937 19.20 44.39 -10.86
CA GLN A 937 19.79 43.19 -11.47
C GLN A 937 18.91 41.96 -11.28
N LEU A 938 18.31 41.76 -10.10
CA LEU A 938 17.37 40.66 -9.85
C LEU A 938 16.12 40.72 -10.76
N ARG A 939 15.54 41.91 -10.96
CA ARG A 939 14.40 42.09 -11.87
C ARG A 939 14.81 41.90 -13.34
N ASP A 940 15.97 42.42 -13.72
CA ASP A 940 16.53 42.30 -15.08
C ASP A 940 16.78 40.83 -15.48
N VAL A 941 17.04 39.94 -14.51
CA VAL A 941 17.21 38.49 -14.75
C VAL A 941 15.96 37.66 -14.43
N THR A 942 14.79 38.26 -14.20
CA THR A 942 13.55 37.51 -13.94
C THR A 942 12.70 37.35 -15.20
N PHE A 943 12.39 36.11 -15.60
CA PHE A 943 11.72 35.81 -16.87
C PHE A 943 10.53 34.85 -16.73
N VAL A 944 9.60 34.92 -17.68
CA VAL A 944 8.55 33.90 -17.84
C VAL A 944 9.06 32.79 -18.77
N GLY A 945 9.09 31.56 -18.25
CA GLY A 945 9.39 30.34 -18.99
C GLY A 945 8.14 29.63 -19.49
N ASN A 946 8.23 28.32 -19.66
CA ASN A 946 7.13 27.48 -20.12
C ASN A 946 6.19 27.14 -18.95
N ILE A 947 5.09 27.88 -18.85
CA ILE A 947 4.14 27.81 -17.71
C ILE A 947 2.79 27.17 -18.06
N ASP A 948 2.49 26.94 -19.34
CA ASP A 948 1.12 26.70 -19.82
C ASP A 948 0.53 25.33 -19.47
N ASN A 949 1.35 24.27 -19.32
CA ASN A 949 0.90 22.94 -18.93
C ASN A 949 2.10 22.07 -18.49
N VAL A 950 1.82 20.99 -17.75
CA VAL A 950 2.82 20.03 -17.25
C VAL A 950 3.71 19.50 -18.38
N GLY A 951 5.00 19.85 -18.37
CA GLY A 951 5.95 19.38 -19.38
C GLY A 951 5.81 20.07 -20.75
N GLU A 952 5.10 21.20 -20.83
CA GLU A 952 5.00 21.99 -22.07
C GLU A 952 6.40 22.50 -22.46
N MET A 953 6.87 22.14 -23.65
CA MET A 953 8.18 22.55 -24.18
C MET A 953 8.14 22.76 -25.71
N THR A 954 6.97 23.15 -26.23
CA THR A 954 6.78 23.49 -27.64
C THR A 954 7.15 24.94 -27.90
N LYS A 955 6.68 25.87 -27.05
CA LYS A 955 6.88 27.31 -27.20
C LYS A 955 8.28 27.74 -26.79
N VAL A 956 8.97 28.51 -27.62
CA VAL A 956 10.19 29.23 -27.19
C VAL A 956 9.76 30.45 -26.37
N THR A 957 10.13 30.48 -25.10
CA THR A 957 9.76 31.49 -24.10
C THR A 957 10.93 32.40 -23.74
N PRO A 958 10.71 33.62 -23.21
CA PRO A 958 11.80 34.49 -22.73
C PRO A 958 12.74 33.79 -21.75
N GLY A 959 12.21 33.00 -20.81
CA GLY A 959 13.00 32.19 -19.89
C GLY A 959 13.85 31.14 -20.62
N SER A 960 13.29 30.43 -21.60
CA SER A 960 14.08 29.48 -22.39
C SER A 960 15.18 30.16 -23.21
N LYS A 961 14.92 31.34 -23.80
CA LYS A 961 15.93 32.14 -24.53
C LYS A 961 17.07 32.58 -23.60
N ARG A 962 16.74 33.04 -22.40
CA ARG A 962 17.76 33.41 -21.40
C ARG A 962 18.71 32.26 -21.07
N ILE A 963 18.17 31.05 -20.92
CA ILE A 963 19.00 29.86 -20.69
C ILE A 963 19.91 29.61 -21.91
N VAL A 964 19.42 29.77 -23.15
CA VAL A 964 20.25 29.65 -24.36
C VAL A 964 21.41 30.64 -24.35
N GLU A 965 21.14 31.94 -24.14
CA GLU A 965 22.17 32.99 -24.07
C GLU A 965 23.30 32.64 -23.07
N VAL A 966 22.91 32.30 -21.83
CA VAL A 966 23.84 32.03 -20.73
C VAL A 966 24.67 30.77 -20.98
N LEU A 967 24.08 29.73 -21.60
CA LEU A 967 24.80 28.51 -21.93
C LEU A 967 25.75 28.68 -23.12
N LEU A 968 25.43 29.57 -24.05
CA LEU A 968 26.27 29.86 -25.22
C LEU A 968 27.37 30.90 -24.97
N ASP A 969 27.29 31.73 -23.92
CA ASP A 969 28.35 32.73 -23.64
C ASP A 969 29.73 32.12 -23.34
N ASP A 970 30.77 32.96 -23.35
CA ASP A 970 32.17 32.57 -23.12
C ASP A 970 32.65 32.79 -21.67
N LYS A 971 31.76 33.17 -20.73
CA LYS A 971 32.19 33.31 -19.32
C LYS A 971 32.56 31.91 -18.77
N PRO A 972 33.71 31.78 -18.09
CA PRO A 972 34.22 30.48 -17.66
C PRO A 972 33.42 29.87 -16.51
N GLY A 973 33.62 28.57 -16.29
CA GLY A 973 32.95 27.81 -15.23
C GLY A 973 31.55 27.30 -15.59
N PRO A 974 30.97 26.45 -14.74
CA PRO A 974 29.67 25.84 -14.97
C PRO A 974 28.51 26.77 -14.63
N VAL A 975 27.35 26.48 -15.23
CA VAL A 975 26.06 27.10 -14.95
C VAL A 975 25.14 26.04 -14.35
N TYR A 976 24.71 26.25 -13.10
CA TYR A 976 23.77 25.37 -12.40
C TYR A 976 22.32 25.73 -12.72
N LEU A 977 21.65 24.86 -13.48
CA LEU A 977 20.23 24.96 -13.82
C LEU A 977 19.42 24.25 -12.74
N GLN A 978 18.88 25.01 -11.78
CA GLN A 978 18.13 24.51 -10.64
C GLN A 978 16.65 24.37 -11.00
N ALA A 979 16.21 23.14 -11.28
CA ALA A 979 14.80 22.81 -11.46
C ALA A 979 14.15 22.58 -10.10
N TRP A 980 13.52 23.62 -9.58
CA TRP A 980 12.66 23.59 -8.39
C TRP A 980 11.31 22.95 -8.80
N GLY A 981 10.69 23.53 -9.84
CA GLY A 981 9.53 22.97 -10.52
C GLY A 981 9.86 21.96 -11.61
N GLY A 982 9.12 21.98 -12.72
CA GLY A 982 9.39 21.15 -13.88
C GLY A 982 10.68 21.54 -14.62
N THR A 983 11.18 20.60 -15.41
CA THR A 983 12.38 20.76 -16.25
C THR A 983 12.06 21.30 -17.65
N ASN A 984 10.80 21.56 -17.94
CA ASN A 984 10.29 21.85 -19.28
C ASN A 984 10.91 23.09 -19.96
N THR A 985 11.17 24.15 -19.20
CA THR A 985 11.80 25.37 -19.71
C THR A 985 13.28 25.15 -20.04
N ILE A 986 13.98 24.34 -19.23
CA ILE A 986 15.35 23.90 -19.49
C ILE A 986 15.38 23.00 -20.73
N ALA A 987 14.46 22.04 -20.83
CA ALA A 987 14.34 21.16 -21.99
C ALA A 987 14.09 21.94 -23.29
N ARG A 988 13.25 22.98 -23.25
CA ARG A 988 13.01 23.88 -24.39
C ARG A 988 14.29 24.65 -24.78
N ALA A 989 15.03 25.18 -23.82
CA ALA A 989 16.28 25.89 -24.11
C ALA A 989 17.33 24.96 -24.76
N LEU A 990 17.52 23.77 -24.20
CA LEU A 990 18.39 22.74 -24.76
C LEU A 990 17.93 22.29 -26.16
N LYS A 991 16.61 22.21 -26.40
CA LYS A 991 16.05 21.93 -27.73
C LYS A 991 16.37 23.04 -28.74
N THR A 992 16.27 24.31 -28.34
CA THR A 992 16.68 25.44 -29.19
C THR A 992 18.17 25.37 -29.52
N ILE A 993 19.05 25.00 -28.57
CA ILE A 993 20.49 24.83 -28.86
C ILE A 993 20.73 23.68 -29.85
N GLN A 994 20.01 22.56 -29.78
CA GLN A 994 20.13 21.49 -30.78
C GLN A 994 19.60 21.88 -32.16
N GLU A 995 18.52 22.67 -32.21
CA GLU A 995 17.86 23.08 -33.45
C GLU A 995 18.61 24.23 -34.17
N GLU A 996 19.21 25.17 -33.42
CA GLU A 996 19.77 26.42 -33.96
C GLU A 996 21.30 26.55 -33.77
N HIS A 997 21.92 25.79 -32.85
CA HIS A 997 23.33 25.91 -32.45
C HIS A 997 24.01 24.54 -32.23
N GLY A 998 23.74 23.58 -33.12
CA GLY A 998 24.14 22.17 -32.96
C GLY A 998 25.65 21.93 -32.82
N ASP A 999 26.48 22.84 -33.35
CA ASP A 999 27.94 22.87 -33.20
C ASP A 999 28.38 23.14 -31.74
N GLN A 1000 27.60 23.94 -31.00
CA GLN A 1000 27.88 24.34 -29.62
C GLN A 1000 27.44 23.30 -28.57
N VAL A 1001 26.76 22.21 -28.96
CA VAL A 1001 26.28 21.16 -28.04
C VAL A 1001 27.40 20.62 -27.13
N LYS A 1002 28.63 20.47 -27.64
CA LYS A 1002 29.78 20.02 -26.83
C LYS A 1002 30.23 21.05 -25.79
N LYS A 1003 30.14 22.35 -26.09
CA LYS A 1003 30.43 23.46 -25.16
C LYS A 1003 29.40 23.45 -24.03
N VAL A 1004 28.12 23.46 -24.39
CA VAL A 1004 26.99 23.46 -23.44
C VAL A 1004 27.01 22.22 -22.54
N THR A 1005 27.29 21.03 -23.09
CA THR A 1005 27.37 19.77 -22.33
C THR A 1005 28.42 19.82 -21.20
N ARG A 1006 29.55 20.52 -21.39
CA ARG A 1006 30.60 20.70 -20.36
C ARG A 1006 30.29 21.85 -19.40
N LYS A 1007 29.43 22.78 -19.79
CA LYS A 1007 29.15 24.02 -19.06
C LYS A 1007 27.92 23.90 -18.17
N ALA A 1008 26.86 23.22 -18.59
CA ALA A 1008 25.64 23.10 -17.81
C ALA A 1008 25.71 21.96 -16.78
N ILE A 1009 25.16 22.21 -15.59
CA ILE A 1009 24.87 21.19 -14.57
C ILE A 1009 23.41 21.38 -14.16
N ILE A 1010 22.55 20.37 -14.32
CA ILE A 1010 21.15 20.48 -13.88
C ILE A 1010 21.01 19.94 -12.46
N TYR A 1011 20.51 20.73 -11.52
CA TYR A 1011 20.08 20.23 -10.21
C TYR A 1011 18.56 20.06 -10.22
N ILE A 1012 18.06 18.85 -9.99
CA ILE A 1012 16.62 18.53 -10.06
C ILE A 1012 16.05 18.25 -8.66
N ILE A 1013 15.07 19.03 -8.24
CA ILE A 1013 14.23 18.80 -7.05
C ILE A 1013 12.99 18.02 -7.48
N LEU A 1014 12.94 16.75 -7.10
CA LEU A 1014 11.84 15.83 -7.46
C LEU A 1014 11.67 15.66 -8.99
N ASP A 1015 11.02 14.58 -9.43
CA ASP A 1015 10.74 14.39 -10.88
C ASP A 1015 9.33 14.92 -11.12
N GLN A 1016 9.28 16.21 -11.44
CA GLN A 1016 8.12 17.10 -11.35
C GLN A 1016 7.29 17.11 -12.66
N ASP A 1017 7.91 16.83 -13.80
CA ASP A 1017 7.26 16.61 -15.10
C ASP A 1017 7.80 15.34 -15.77
N ARG A 1018 7.90 15.30 -17.11
CA ARG A 1018 8.57 14.23 -17.85
C ARG A 1018 9.65 14.72 -18.82
N THR A 1019 9.92 16.01 -18.93
CA THR A 1019 10.82 16.51 -19.97
C THR A 1019 12.28 16.15 -19.70
N PHE A 1020 12.68 15.95 -18.43
CA PHE A 1020 13.97 15.34 -18.11
C PHE A 1020 14.08 13.94 -18.72
N ARG A 1021 13.08 13.08 -18.49
CA ARG A 1021 13.05 11.68 -18.95
C ARG A 1021 12.87 11.50 -20.45
N ASN A 1022 12.01 12.32 -21.03
CA ASN A 1022 11.55 12.18 -22.40
C ASN A 1022 12.41 13.00 -23.38
N TYR A 1023 13.19 13.96 -22.89
CA TYR A 1023 13.97 14.85 -23.74
C TYR A 1023 15.41 15.03 -23.28
N ILE A 1024 15.65 15.57 -22.07
CA ILE A 1024 17.01 15.98 -21.67
C ILE A 1024 17.96 14.77 -21.54
N GLU A 1025 17.61 13.79 -20.72
CA GLU A 1025 18.39 12.57 -20.51
C GLU A 1025 18.58 11.76 -21.81
N PRO A 1026 17.56 11.67 -22.69
CA PRO A 1026 17.69 11.26 -24.07
C PRO A 1026 18.72 11.99 -24.94
N ASN A 1027 18.55 13.30 -25.11
CA ASN A 1027 19.23 14.10 -26.13
C ASN A 1027 20.61 14.62 -25.66
N TRP A 1028 20.84 14.67 -24.35
CA TRP A 1028 22.04 15.22 -23.71
C TRP A 1028 22.71 14.20 -22.77
N PRO A 1029 23.08 12.99 -23.23
CA PRO A 1029 23.55 11.89 -22.37
C PRO A 1029 24.93 12.11 -21.71
N GLY A 1030 25.62 13.21 -22.03
CA GLY A 1030 26.85 13.66 -21.36
C GLY A 1030 26.65 14.80 -20.35
N LEU A 1031 25.46 15.41 -20.32
CA LEU A 1031 25.17 16.58 -19.49
C LEU A 1031 25.04 16.16 -18.02
N MET A 1032 25.74 16.83 -17.10
CA MET A 1032 25.72 16.46 -15.69
C MET A 1032 24.39 16.82 -15.03
N VAL A 1033 23.80 15.85 -14.32
CA VAL A 1033 22.52 16.03 -13.62
C VAL A 1033 22.64 15.56 -12.17
N LEU A 1034 22.35 16.45 -11.22
CA LEU A 1034 22.33 16.20 -9.79
C LEU A 1034 20.89 16.04 -9.30
N GLY A 1035 20.55 14.83 -8.89
CA GLY A 1035 19.18 14.40 -8.71
C GLY A 1035 18.72 14.26 -7.27
N SER A 1036 18.17 15.33 -6.69
CA SER A 1036 17.57 15.32 -5.35
C SER A 1036 16.13 14.80 -5.38
N PHE A 1037 15.92 13.68 -6.07
CA PHE A 1037 14.60 13.10 -6.36
C PHE A 1037 13.77 12.66 -5.15
N ARG A 1038 14.41 12.61 -3.97
CA ARG A 1038 13.88 12.14 -2.69
C ARG A 1038 14.60 12.76 -1.49
N GLN A 1039 15.89 13.11 -1.61
CA GLN A 1039 16.65 13.78 -0.54
C GLN A 1039 16.02 15.11 -0.13
N PHE A 1040 15.47 15.86 -1.09
CA PHE A 1040 14.70 17.09 -0.83
C PHE A 1040 13.64 16.97 0.27
N GLY A 1041 13.03 15.78 0.43
CA GLY A 1041 12.05 15.45 1.47
C GLY A 1041 12.55 15.64 2.92
N THR A 1042 13.86 15.83 3.11
CA THR A 1042 14.50 16.16 4.39
C THR A 1042 14.08 17.54 4.91
N ILE A 1043 13.93 18.53 4.03
CA ILE A 1043 13.50 19.89 4.38
C ILE A 1043 12.21 20.33 3.64
N ALA A 1044 11.55 19.41 2.93
CA ALA A 1044 10.21 19.63 2.38
C ALA A 1044 9.08 19.36 3.42
N TYR A 1045 7.82 19.33 2.98
CA TYR A 1045 6.61 19.06 3.79
C TYR A 1045 6.64 17.82 4.71
N SER A 1046 7.55 16.87 4.46
CA SER A 1046 7.73 15.64 5.25
C SER A 1046 8.83 15.70 6.30
N TRP A 1047 9.46 16.86 6.52
CA TRP A 1047 10.69 17.02 7.32
C TRP A 1047 10.63 16.34 8.70
N GLN A 1048 9.50 16.41 9.43
CA GLN A 1048 9.40 15.81 10.77
C GLN A 1048 9.59 14.27 10.78
N GLY A 1049 9.33 13.61 9.65
CA GLY A 1049 9.53 12.17 9.47
C GLY A 1049 10.82 11.82 8.71
N ALA A 1050 11.60 12.82 8.29
CA ALA A 1050 12.82 12.68 7.52
C ALA A 1050 14.08 13.16 8.28
N ILE A 1051 13.93 13.91 9.38
CA ILE A 1051 15.03 14.33 10.26
C ILE A 1051 14.85 13.78 11.68
N PRO A 1052 15.95 13.44 12.39
CA PRO A 1052 15.93 13.06 13.80
C PRO A 1052 15.25 14.09 14.71
N ARG A 1053 14.61 13.60 15.79
CA ARG A 1053 13.71 14.40 16.64
C ARG A 1053 14.43 15.50 17.41
N GLU A 1054 15.67 15.25 17.80
CA GLU A 1054 16.57 16.19 18.47
C GLU A 1054 16.87 17.44 17.64
N LEU A 1055 16.77 17.36 16.31
CA LEU A 1055 16.96 18.49 15.39
C LEU A 1055 15.68 19.30 15.18
N HIS A 1056 14.50 18.83 15.63
CA HIS A 1056 13.23 19.55 15.44
C HIS A 1056 13.22 20.92 16.14
N ARG A 1057 14.09 21.12 17.15
CA ARG A 1057 14.35 22.40 17.84
C ARG A 1057 14.83 23.54 16.91
N PHE A 1058 15.30 23.23 15.70
CA PHE A 1058 15.73 24.20 14.67
C PHE A 1058 14.67 24.48 13.60
N TYR A 1059 13.47 23.93 13.76
CA TYR A 1059 12.38 24.00 12.79
C TYR A 1059 11.03 24.30 13.45
N ASP A 1060 10.93 24.22 14.78
CA ASP A 1060 9.68 24.45 15.50
C ASP A 1060 9.20 25.91 15.48
N ALA A 1061 7.99 26.14 16.01
CA ALA A 1061 7.37 27.46 16.01
C ALA A 1061 8.12 28.49 16.86
N ALA A 1062 8.79 28.08 17.94
CA ALA A 1062 9.53 28.99 18.81
C ALA A 1062 10.83 29.44 18.13
N TRP A 1063 11.58 28.50 17.55
CA TRP A 1063 12.80 28.79 16.80
C TRP A 1063 12.50 29.66 15.58
N MET A 1064 11.53 29.27 14.74
CA MET A 1064 11.14 30.05 13.56
C MET A 1064 10.64 31.44 13.93
N LYS A 1065 9.83 31.57 15.00
CA LYS A 1065 9.34 32.88 15.43
C LYS A 1065 10.48 33.79 15.89
N LYS A 1066 11.40 33.27 16.72
CA LYS A 1066 12.53 34.02 17.28
C LYS A 1066 13.52 34.45 16.19
N ASN A 1067 13.88 33.53 15.29
CA ASN A 1067 15.08 33.67 14.48
C ASN A 1067 14.80 34.05 13.01
N ILE A 1068 13.56 33.93 12.53
CA ILE A 1068 13.20 34.22 11.12
C ILE A 1068 11.98 35.15 11.03
N LEU A 1069 10.86 34.82 11.69
CA LEU A 1069 9.57 35.42 11.36
C LEU A 1069 9.28 36.76 12.05
N THR A 1070 9.91 37.04 13.20
CA THR A 1070 9.63 38.24 14.02
C THR A 1070 10.88 39.09 14.16
N GLY A 1071 10.82 40.33 13.70
CA GLY A 1071 11.90 41.32 13.86
C GLY A 1071 12.97 41.32 12.76
N HIS A 1072 12.99 40.34 11.85
CA HIS A 1072 14.04 40.14 10.83
C HIS A 1072 13.72 40.73 9.44
N GLY A 1073 13.02 41.86 9.43
CA GLY A 1073 12.69 42.58 8.20
C GLY A 1073 11.57 41.96 7.35
N PRO A 1074 11.12 42.70 6.31
CA PRO A 1074 9.91 42.36 5.56
C PRO A 1074 10.07 41.14 4.63
N LEU A 1075 11.28 40.82 4.17
CA LEU A 1075 11.52 39.62 3.35
C LEU A 1075 11.31 38.34 4.18
N CYS A 1076 11.91 38.27 5.38
CA CYS A 1076 11.74 37.13 6.28
C CYS A 1076 10.29 36.98 6.77
N ALA A 1077 9.59 38.10 6.98
CA ALA A 1077 8.17 38.12 7.34
C ALA A 1077 7.24 37.53 6.25
N ARG A 1078 7.69 37.44 4.99
CA ARG A 1078 6.95 36.77 3.90
C ARG A 1078 7.04 35.26 3.93
N TYR A 1079 7.92 34.67 4.75
CA TYR A 1079 8.03 33.21 4.84
C TYR A 1079 6.71 32.58 5.30
N GLU A 1080 6.16 31.72 4.44
CA GLU A 1080 4.88 31.05 4.64
C GLU A 1080 4.98 29.92 5.67
N HIS A 1081 5.03 30.23 6.96
CA HIS A 1081 5.16 29.25 8.04
C HIS A 1081 3.85 28.51 8.39
N HIS A 1082 3.97 27.35 9.02
CA HIS A 1082 2.84 26.62 9.63
C HIS A 1082 2.57 27.13 11.05
N LYS A 1083 1.53 27.95 11.24
CA LYS A 1083 1.19 28.66 12.50
C LYS A 1083 1.37 27.86 13.81
N GLN A 1084 1.04 26.57 13.82
CA GLN A 1084 1.16 25.70 15.02
C GLN A 1084 2.45 24.85 15.12
N LYS A 1085 3.30 24.82 14.09
CA LYS A 1085 4.44 23.88 13.97
C LYS A 1085 5.77 24.56 13.64
N GLY A 1086 5.77 25.82 13.20
CA GLY A 1086 6.95 26.52 12.71
C GLY A 1086 7.16 26.30 11.22
N PHE A 1087 8.32 25.77 10.86
CA PHE A 1087 8.80 25.59 9.49
C PHE A 1087 7.81 24.77 8.65
N ARG A 1088 7.56 25.20 7.41
CA ARG A 1088 6.54 24.61 6.54
C ARG A 1088 7.12 23.62 5.53
N SER A 1089 7.89 24.13 4.58
CA SER A 1089 8.58 23.39 3.53
C SER A 1089 9.58 24.31 2.86
N GLU A 1090 10.78 23.83 2.58
CA GLU A 1090 11.73 24.42 1.63
C GLU A 1090 12.27 23.28 0.78
N GLY A 1091 11.37 22.61 0.06
CA GLY A 1091 11.71 21.47 -0.77
C GLY A 1091 12.85 21.77 -1.75
N ASP A 1092 12.92 23.01 -2.23
CA ASP A 1092 13.81 23.42 -3.31
C ASP A 1092 15.16 23.97 -2.84
N SER A 1093 15.25 24.39 -1.56
CA SER A 1093 16.48 24.93 -0.99
C SER A 1093 17.73 24.03 -1.13
N PRO A 1094 17.67 22.68 -1.17
CA PRO A 1094 18.85 21.85 -1.46
C PRO A 1094 19.52 22.17 -2.80
N ALA A 1095 18.78 22.71 -3.78
CA ALA A 1095 19.28 23.02 -5.11
C ALA A 1095 20.25 24.20 -5.16
N PHE A 1096 20.13 25.15 -4.22
CA PHE A 1096 21.06 26.27 -4.02
C PHE A 1096 21.98 26.06 -2.81
N MET A 1097 21.55 25.31 -1.79
CA MET A 1097 22.39 24.95 -0.64
C MET A 1097 23.56 24.03 -1.03
N HIS A 1098 23.55 23.44 -2.22
CA HIS A 1098 24.68 22.70 -2.76
C HIS A 1098 25.87 23.61 -3.13
N GLN A 1099 25.61 24.86 -3.48
CA GLN A 1099 26.58 25.84 -4.00
C GLN A 1099 27.12 26.79 -2.94
N ILE A 1100 26.57 26.82 -1.73
CA ILE A 1100 27.08 27.65 -0.64
C ILE A 1100 28.51 27.18 -0.28
N PRO A 1101 29.54 28.04 -0.35
CA PRO A 1101 30.94 27.67 -0.20
C PRO A 1101 31.36 27.46 1.26
N VAL A 1102 30.74 26.49 1.94
CA VAL A 1102 30.98 26.21 3.36
C VAL A 1102 32.27 25.41 3.66
N GLY A 1103 33.09 25.13 2.63
CA GLY A 1103 34.35 24.37 2.75
C GLY A 1103 34.21 22.84 2.83
N LEU A 1104 33.01 22.32 2.57
CA LEU A 1104 32.74 20.88 2.43
C LEU A 1104 33.21 20.28 1.08
N ARG A 1105 33.77 21.08 0.15
CA ARG A 1105 34.24 20.67 -1.19
C ARG A 1105 33.15 20.02 -2.08
N GLY A 1106 31.87 20.29 -1.82
CA GLY A 1106 30.73 19.62 -2.47
C GLY A 1106 30.64 19.80 -3.99
N LEU A 1107 31.14 20.93 -4.52
CA LEU A 1107 31.14 21.24 -5.96
C LEU A 1107 32.26 20.56 -6.74
N GLU A 1108 33.30 20.05 -6.06
CA GLU A 1108 34.42 19.37 -6.72
C GLU A 1108 34.06 17.92 -7.09
N HIS A 1109 33.13 17.30 -6.35
CA HIS A 1109 32.62 15.99 -6.70
C HIS A 1109 31.23 15.71 -6.09
N PRO A 1110 30.22 15.29 -6.87
CA PRO A 1110 28.87 15.03 -6.36
C PRO A 1110 28.82 14.01 -5.21
N GLY A 1111 29.78 13.08 -5.20
CA GLY A 1111 29.95 12.07 -4.15
C GLY A 1111 30.55 12.57 -2.83
N TYR A 1112 31.11 13.78 -2.77
CA TYR A 1112 31.63 14.35 -1.51
C TYR A 1112 30.50 14.86 -0.61
N GLY A 1113 29.47 15.47 -1.21
CA GLY A 1113 28.29 15.97 -0.52
C GLY A 1113 28.51 17.28 0.26
N GLY A 1114 27.41 17.99 0.49
CA GLY A 1114 27.34 19.27 1.20
C GLY A 1114 25.95 19.52 1.79
N TRP A 1115 25.62 20.76 2.11
CA TRP A 1115 24.30 21.13 2.66
C TRP A 1115 23.14 20.79 1.71
N GLY A 1116 23.34 20.91 0.40
CA GLY A 1116 22.42 20.43 -0.63
C GLY A 1116 22.41 18.91 -0.88
N GLY A 1117 22.95 18.11 0.04
CA GLY A 1117 22.97 16.65 -0.03
C GLY A 1117 24.21 16.07 -0.70
N ARG A 1118 24.16 14.75 -0.95
CA ARG A 1118 25.25 13.93 -1.52
C ARG A 1118 24.70 13.00 -2.58
N PHE A 1119 25.44 12.76 -3.65
CA PHE A 1119 24.95 11.97 -4.77
C PHE A 1119 25.87 10.80 -5.13
N VAL A 1120 25.28 9.74 -5.68
CA VAL A 1120 26.00 8.61 -6.28
C VAL A 1120 25.61 8.50 -7.75
N LEU A 1121 26.55 8.11 -8.60
CA LEU A 1121 26.30 7.96 -10.03
C LEU A 1121 25.21 6.89 -10.22
N GLU A 1122 24.18 7.22 -11.00
CA GLU A 1122 23.15 6.26 -11.32
C GLU A 1122 23.74 5.20 -12.25
N GLY A 1123 23.81 3.93 -11.81
CA GLY A 1123 24.50 2.82 -12.51
C GLY A 1123 23.98 2.39 -13.89
N ARG A 1124 23.28 3.28 -14.60
CA ARG A 1124 22.92 3.21 -16.02
C ARG A 1124 23.38 4.44 -16.80
N SER A 1125 23.54 5.57 -16.13
CA SER A 1125 23.90 6.87 -16.70
C SER A 1125 25.39 7.10 -16.61
N LYS A 1126 25.92 7.93 -17.52
CA LYS A 1126 27.30 8.43 -17.44
C LYS A 1126 27.39 9.78 -16.74
N SER A 1127 26.28 10.49 -16.60
CA SER A 1127 26.25 11.89 -16.15
C SER A 1127 25.12 12.22 -15.16
N THR A 1128 24.12 11.34 -14.99
CA THR A 1128 23.06 11.51 -13.98
C THR A 1128 23.45 10.88 -12.64
N TRP A 1129 23.40 11.69 -11.61
CA TRP A 1129 23.65 11.36 -10.22
C TRP A 1129 22.34 11.42 -9.43
N ARG A 1130 22.18 10.52 -8.47
CA ARG A 1130 20.98 10.45 -7.61
C ARG A 1130 21.37 10.58 -6.14
N GLY A 1131 20.46 11.06 -5.31
CA GLY A 1131 20.68 11.14 -3.86
C GLY A 1131 21.22 9.83 -3.26
N ALA A 1132 22.38 9.93 -2.62
CA ALA A 1132 23.06 8.88 -1.86
C ALA A 1132 22.33 8.54 -0.57
N ARG A 1133 22.72 7.42 0.06
CA ARG A 1133 22.34 7.08 1.42
C ARG A 1133 23.59 7.08 2.29
N ASP A 1134 23.45 7.59 3.51
CA ASP A 1134 24.48 7.63 4.53
C ASP A 1134 23.97 6.82 5.73
N GLY A 1135 24.73 5.85 6.21
CA GLY A 1135 24.26 4.88 7.21
C GLY A 1135 22.95 4.16 6.82
N GLY A 1136 22.63 4.08 5.51
CA GLY A 1136 21.36 3.57 5.00
C GLY A 1136 20.21 4.60 4.94
N ASP A 1137 20.34 5.72 5.64
CA ASP A 1137 19.37 6.82 5.63
C ASP A 1137 19.56 7.73 4.40
N LEU A 1138 18.45 8.09 3.77
CA LEU A 1138 18.41 8.99 2.62
C LEU A 1138 18.41 10.47 3.04
N GLY A 1139 17.96 10.80 4.25
CA GLY A 1139 17.96 12.18 4.76
C GLY A 1139 19.30 12.62 5.36
N LYS A 1140 20.08 11.67 5.91
CA LYS A 1140 21.36 11.93 6.61
C LYS A 1140 22.41 12.74 5.84
N PRO A 1141 22.52 12.67 4.50
CA PRO A 1141 23.38 13.59 3.73
C PRO A 1141 23.05 15.08 3.93
N ILE A 1142 21.78 15.42 4.21
CA ILE A 1142 21.32 16.79 4.44
C ILE A 1142 21.16 17.05 5.94
N TRP A 1143 20.37 16.24 6.68
CA TRP A 1143 19.97 16.60 8.04
C TRP A 1143 21.14 16.69 9.03
N ARG A 1144 22.28 16.01 8.76
CA ARG A 1144 23.50 16.09 9.59
C ARG A 1144 24.04 17.52 9.74
N PHE A 1145 23.65 18.42 8.84
CA PHE A 1145 24.06 19.82 8.81
C PHE A 1145 22.97 20.79 9.30
N SER A 1146 21.82 20.29 9.78
CA SER A 1146 20.64 21.13 10.11
C SER A 1146 20.95 22.28 11.06
N GLU A 1147 21.66 22.01 12.16
CA GLU A 1147 22.01 23.02 13.15
C GLU A 1147 22.84 24.15 12.51
N ALA A 1148 23.87 23.80 11.75
CA ALA A 1148 24.73 24.76 11.06
C ALA A 1148 23.97 25.60 10.01
N PHE A 1149 23.18 24.96 9.14
CA PHE A 1149 22.47 25.72 8.10
C PHE A 1149 21.27 26.50 8.64
N GLN A 1150 20.61 26.05 9.72
CA GLN A 1150 19.53 26.84 10.33
C GLN A 1150 20.10 28.04 11.08
N ASN A 1151 21.22 27.90 11.79
CA ASN A 1151 21.90 29.05 12.40
C ASN A 1151 22.42 30.04 11.35
N ASP A 1152 22.97 29.57 10.21
CA ASP A 1152 23.42 30.43 9.11
C ASP A 1152 22.27 31.21 8.46
N TRP A 1153 21.07 30.61 8.37
CA TRP A 1153 19.87 31.33 7.94
C TRP A 1153 19.41 32.37 8.95
N ALA A 1154 19.47 32.04 10.25
CA ALA A 1154 19.12 32.97 11.33
C ALA A 1154 20.07 34.18 11.40
N ALA A 1155 21.38 33.99 11.22
CA ALA A 1155 22.31 35.12 11.14
C ALA A 1155 22.04 36.01 9.91
N ARG A 1156 21.70 35.42 8.75
CA ARG A 1156 21.30 36.20 7.56
C ARG A 1156 19.94 36.90 7.71
N ALA A 1157 19.05 36.37 8.54
CA ALA A 1157 17.83 37.05 8.94
C ALA A 1157 18.15 38.28 9.82
N ASP A 1158 19.10 38.16 10.75
CA ASP A 1158 19.65 39.30 11.51
C ASP A 1158 20.31 40.36 10.60
N TRP A 1159 21.04 39.95 9.56
CA TRP A 1159 21.65 40.85 8.55
C TRP A 1159 20.62 41.71 7.77
N CYS A 1160 19.32 41.39 7.87
CA CYS A 1160 18.26 42.18 7.25
C CYS A 1160 17.95 43.48 8.03
N VAL A 1161 18.36 43.57 9.30
CA VAL A 1161 17.90 44.62 10.23
C VAL A 1161 18.97 45.14 11.21
N LYS A 1162 20.04 44.38 11.46
CA LYS A 1162 21.15 44.79 12.33
C LYS A 1162 22.29 45.37 11.50
N PRO A 1163 23.13 46.27 12.05
CA PRO A 1163 24.43 46.59 11.45
C PRO A 1163 25.45 45.44 11.68
N PRO A 1164 26.57 45.42 10.94
CA PRO A 1164 27.60 44.38 11.07
C PRO A 1164 28.12 44.16 12.50
N ASP A 1165 28.38 45.21 13.27
CA ASP A 1165 28.88 45.12 14.65
C ASP A 1165 27.85 44.58 15.69
N LYS A 1166 26.69 44.11 15.21
CA LYS A 1166 25.58 43.58 16.01
C LYS A 1166 25.04 42.24 15.49
N ALA A 1167 25.62 41.66 14.43
CA ALA A 1167 25.25 40.36 13.90
C ALA A 1167 26.48 39.49 13.66
N ASN A 1168 26.33 38.17 13.81
CA ASN A 1168 27.43 37.21 13.63
C ASN A 1168 27.72 36.96 12.13
N HIS A 1169 28.98 36.75 11.78
CA HIS A 1169 29.47 36.39 10.45
C HIS A 1169 30.30 35.09 10.52
N PRO A 1170 30.29 34.27 9.45
CA PRO A 1170 30.82 32.92 9.54
C PRO A 1170 32.35 32.86 9.69
N PRO A 1171 32.88 31.98 10.56
CA PRO A 1171 34.32 31.86 10.80
C PRO A 1171 35.06 31.28 9.59
N LEU A 1172 36.31 31.66 9.41
CA LEU A 1172 37.19 31.05 8.41
C LEU A 1172 37.79 29.75 8.95
N ALA A 1173 37.28 28.61 8.51
CA ALA A 1173 37.93 27.32 8.74
C ALA A 1173 39.17 27.18 7.86
N LYS A 1174 40.36 27.00 8.46
CA LYS A 1174 41.64 26.89 7.71
C LYS A 1174 42.60 25.89 8.33
N VAL A 1175 43.04 24.94 7.51
CA VAL A 1175 43.96 23.85 7.88
C VAL A 1175 45.38 24.12 7.37
N ALA A 1176 46.39 23.70 8.13
CA ALA A 1176 47.79 23.77 7.71
C ALA A 1176 48.15 22.64 6.72
N GLY A 1177 48.81 22.99 5.61
CA GLY A 1177 49.20 22.07 4.53
C GLY A 1177 48.12 21.85 3.47
N PRO A 1178 48.42 21.14 2.36
CA PRO A 1178 47.49 20.94 1.25
C PRO A 1178 46.23 20.19 1.66
N LEU A 1179 45.14 20.36 0.91
CA LEU A 1179 43.85 19.73 1.18
C LEU A 1179 43.74 18.32 0.57
N ASP A 1180 44.58 18.00 -0.40
CA ASP A 1180 44.77 16.65 -0.93
C ASP A 1180 46.17 16.19 -0.56
N ARG A 1181 46.27 15.00 0.03
CA ARG A 1181 47.52 14.47 0.62
C ARG A 1181 47.71 13.01 0.24
N THR A 1182 48.97 12.60 0.08
CA THR A 1182 49.33 11.18 -0.04
C THR A 1182 50.02 10.74 1.24
N VAL A 1183 49.64 9.58 1.79
CA VAL A 1183 50.18 9.02 3.03
C VAL A 1183 50.53 7.55 2.85
N LYS A 1184 51.56 7.05 3.54
CA LYS A 1184 51.93 5.63 3.50
C LYS A 1184 51.02 4.80 4.42
N PRO A 1185 50.77 3.51 4.13
CA PRO A 1185 50.24 2.57 5.11
C PRO A 1185 50.95 2.66 6.47
N GLY A 1186 50.19 2.79 7.56
CA GLY A 1186 50.73 2.93 8.92
C GLY A 1186 51.30 4.31 9.29
N GLU A 1187 51.26 5.30 8.38
CA GLU A 1187 51.76 6.64 8.66
C GLU A 1187 50.89 7.37 9.70
N LYS A 1188 51.54 8.03 10.67
CA LYS A 1188 50.87 8.85 11.70
C LYS A 1188 50.63 10.26 11.17
N VAL A 1189 49.39 10.53 10.77
CA VAL A 1189 48.94 11.84 10.29
C VAL A 1189 48.70 12.79 11.47
N THR A 1190 49.23 14.02 11.38
CA THR A 1190 48.94 15.11 12.32
C THR A 1190 48.25 16.28 11.59
N LEU A 1191 47.26 16.87 12.25
CA LEU A 1191 46.34 17.88 11.74
C LEU A 1191 46.35 19.13 12.62
N SER A 1192 46.17 20.28 11.98
CA SER A 1192 46.15 21.59 12.65
C SER A 1192 45.22 22.54 11.92
N ALA A 1193 44.28 23.12 12.65
CA ALA A 1193 43.38 24.18 12.23
C ALA A 1193 43.77 25.53 12.84
N LYS A 1194 45.03 25.69 13.30
CA LYS A 1194 45.55 26.93 13.94
C LYS A 1194 45.28 28.19 13.12
N GLY A 1195 45.34 28.10 11.79
CA GLY A 1195 45.10 29.22 10.88
C GLY A 1195 43.64 29.64 10.75
N SER A 1196 42.70 28.96 11.43
CA SER A 1196 41.30 29.38 11.47
C SER A 1196 41.15 30.66 12.30
N SER A 1197 40.26 31.53 11.86
CA SER A 1197 40.02 32.86 12.44
C SER A 1197 38.54 33.21 12.38
N ASP A 1198 38.09 34.07 13.29
CA ASP A 1198 36.75 34.60 13.32
C ASP A 1198 36.75 36.08 12.88
N PRO A 1199 35.80 36.54 12.05
CA PRO A 1199 35.74 37.94 11.61
C PRO A 1199 35.22 38.90 12.69
N ASP A 1200 34.38 38.44 13.62
CA ASP A 1200 33.77 39.24 14.68
C ASP A 1200 34.60 39.17 15.99
N GLY A 1201 35.48 38.18 16.09
CA GLY A 1201 36.38 37.96 17.22
C GLY A 1201 35.93 36.86 18.18
N ASP A 1202 34.88 36.11 17.80
CA ASP A 1202 34.29 35.06 18.62
C ASP A 1202 35.22 33.84 18.80
N LYS A 1203 34.98 33.07 19.86
CA LYS A 1203 35.84 31.94 20.25
C LYS A 1203 35.52 30.71 19.42
N LEU A 1204 36.53 30.26 18.69
CA LEU A 1204 36.41 29.08 17.84
C LEU A 1204 36.53 27.77 18.62
N THR A 1205 35.53 26.91 18.43
CA THR A 1205 35.54 25.50 18.79
C THR A 1205 35.84 24.64 17.56
N TYR A 1206 36.43 23.45 17.77
CA TYR A 1206 36.94 22.59 16.71
C TYR A 1206 36.41 21.17 16.88
N ARG A 1207 35.99 20.53 15.78
CA ARG A 1207 35.66 19.10 15.78
C ARG A 1207 36.14 18.42 14.50
N TRP A 1208 37.15 17.56 14.64
CA TRP A 1208 37.67 16.67 13.62
C TRP A 1208 36.88 15.37 13.57
N TRP A 1209 36.49 14.95 12.38
CA TRP A 1209 35.79 13.68 12.15
C TRP A 1209 36.07 13.14 10.75
N ARG A 1210 35.90 11.83 10.59
CA ARG A 1210 35.96 11.12 9.31
C ARG A 1210 34.57 11.05 8.69
N TYR A 1211 34.43 11.38 7.41
CA TYR A 1211 33.19 11.18 6.66
C TYR A 1211 33.19 9.79 6.00
N ASP A 1212 33.12 8.78 6.85
CA ASP A 1212 33.13 7.35 6.48
C ASP A 1212 32.18 6.96 5.34
N ASP A 1213 30.98 7.53 5.28
CA ASP A 1213 30.00 7.29 4.20
C ASP A 1213 30.50 7.64 2.78
N VAL A 1214 31.62 8.38 2.62
CA VAL A 1214 32.21 8.77 1.32
C VAL A 1214 33.55 8.11 1.02
N ASP A 1215 34.20 7.53 2.01
CA ASP A 1215 35.53 6.93 1.91
C ASP A 1215 35.56 5.70 1.01
N THR A 1216 36.65 5.53 0.26
CA THR A 1216 36.93 4.25 -0.40
C THR A 1216 37.71 3.28 0.49
N ALA A 1217 38.28 3.76 1.61
CA ALA A 1217 38.96 2.96 2.63
C ALA A 1217 37.97 2.41 3.68
N THR A 1218 38.14 1.16 4.11
CA THR A 1218 37.22 0.48 5.05
C THR A 1218 37.73 0.35 6.49
N GLY A 1219 39.05 0.36 6.69
CA GLY A 1219 39.69 0.16 7.99
C GLY A 1219 39.25 1.17 9.03
N LYS A 1220 39.19 0.75 10.31
CA LYS A 1220 38.86 1.63 11.44
C LYS A 1220 39.95 2.69 11.61
N ILE A 1221 39.53 3.91 11.92
CA ILE A 1221 40.42 5.05 12.16
C ILE A 1221 40.00 5.70 13.48
N ASP A 1222 40.90 5.71 14.46
CA ASP A 1222 40.71 6.40 15.74
C ASP A 1222 41.43 7.76 15.71
N PHE A 1223 40.73 8.81 16.17
CA PHE A 1223 41.27 10.17 16.22
C PHE A 1223 41.81 10.51 17.61
N ALA A 1224 43.11 10.75 17.70
CA ALA A 1224 43.68 11.51 18.80
C ALA A 1224 43.28 12.99 18.65
N GLY A 1225 43.05 13.69 19.77
CA GLY A 1225 42.85 15.15 19.78
C GLY A 1225 41.67 15.66 18.95
N ALA A 1226 40.59 14.88 18.82
CA ALA A 1226 39.49 15.18 17.89
C ALA A 1226 38.81 16.55 18.09
N ASN A 1227 38.89 17.16 19.27
CA ASN A 1227 38.33 18.48 19.57
C ASN A 1227 39.40 19.61 19.64
N SER A 1228 40.64 19.32 19.24
CA SER A 1228 41.78 20.24 19.40
C SER A 1228 41.99 21.14 18.18
N ARG A 1229 42.32 22.42 18.44
CA ARG A 1229 42.78 23.39 17.41
C ARG A 1229 44.04 22.92 16.67
N SER A 1230 44.90 22.14 17.34
CA SER A 1230 46.07 21.47 16.76
C SER A 1230 46.42 20.18 17.49
N GLY A 1231 47.06 19.25 16.80
CA GLY A 1231 47.46 17.96 17.36
C GLY A 1231 46.36 16.89 17.25
N ALA A 1232 45.27 17.19 16.53
CA ALA A 1232 44.37 16.15 16.06
C ALA A 1232 45.13 15.22 15.10
N GLY A 1233 44.84 13.93 15.08
CA GLY A 1233 45.59 13.01 14.24
C GLY A 1233 45.08 11.58 14.24
N PHE A 1234 45.54 10.80 13.27
CA PHE A 1234 45.14 9.40 13.09
C PHE A 1234 46.28 8.60 12.44
N VAL A 1235 46.17 7.27 12.45
CA VAL A 1235 47.11 6.38 11.73
C VAL A 1235 46.45 5.90 10.45
N ALA A 1236 47.14 6.03 9.31
CA ALA A 1236 46.63 5.58 8.02
C ALA A 1236 46.49 4.05 8.00
N PRO A 1237 45.31 3.49 7.65
CA PRO A 1237 45.12 2.04 7.55
C PRO A 1237 45.93 1.47 6.38
N ASN A 1238 46.23 0.17 6.44
CA ASN A 1238 46.94 -0.52 5.36
C ASN A 1238 45.98 -0.91 4.21
N GLU A 1239 45.49 0.11 3.48
CA GLU A 1239 44.66 -0.07 2.29
C GLU A 1239 45.20 0.74 1.09
N PRO A 1240 46.26 0.26 0.42
CA PRO A 1240 46.91 0.96 -0.69
C PRO A 1240 45.96 1.38 -1.81
N GLY A 1241 46.08 2.62 -2.28
CA GLY A 1241 45.24 3.20 -3.33
C GLY A 1241 43.82 3.60 -2.91
N LYS A 1242 43.47 3.53 -1.62
CA LYS A 1242 42.18 4.02 -1.09
C LYS A 1242 42.25 5.46 -0.57
N THR A 1243 41.09 6.05 -0.35
CA THR A 1243 40.89 7.44 0.08
C THR A 1243 40.14 7.55 1.41
N ILE A 1244 40.55 8.52 2.22
CA ILE A 1244 39.95 8.88 3.52
C ILE A 1244 39.60 10.38 3.50
N HIS A 1245 38.36 10.72 3.80
CA HIS A 1245 37.87 12.09 3.88
C HIS A 1245 37.76 12.52 5.34
N VAL A 1246 38.58 13.48 5.74
CA VAL A 1246 38.58 14.06 7.08
C VAL A 1246 38.03 15.49 7.00
N ILE A 1247 37.18 15.87 7.94
CA ILE A 1247 36.59 17.20 8.04
C ILE A 1247 36.88 17.75 9.43
N VAL A 1248 37.31 19.01 9.49
CA VAL A 1248 37.15 19.84 10.69
C VAL A 1248 35.90 20.70 10.54
N ASN A 1249 35.04 20.71 11.55
CA ASN A 1249 34.08 21.78 11.78
C ASN A 1249 34.77 22.84 12.64
N VAL A 1250 34.67 24.09 12.25
CA VAL A 1250 35.05 25.26 13.04
C VAL A 1250 33.77 26.04 13.31
N THR A 1251 33.45 26.21 14.59
CA THR A 1251 32.18 26.77 15.06
C THR A 1251 32.50 27.85 16.10
N ASP A 1252 32.05 29.08 15.87
CA ASP A 1252 32.17 30.20 16.82
C ASP A 1252 31.22 30.06 18.03
N ASP A 1253 31.36 30.93 19.02
CA ASP A 1253 30.42 31.10 20.15
C ASP A 1253 29.49 32.31 20.02
N GLY A 1254 29.36 32.84 18.81
CA GLY A 1254 28.47 33.95 18.46
C GLY A 1254 26.99 33.58 18.49
N ALA A 1255 26.12 34.58 18.24
CA ALA A 1255 24.68 34.45 18.41
C ALA A 1255 23.90 34.81 17.13
N PRO A 1256 23.34 33.83 16.39
CA PRO A 1256 23.47 32.38 16.57
C PRO A 1256 24.86 31.88 16.14
N SER A 1257 25.32 30.74 16.67
CA SER A 1257 26.66 30.24 16.36
C SER A 1257 26.77 29.70 14.94
N LEU A 1258 27.75 30.18 14.19
CA LEU A 1258 27.96 29.81 12.80
C LEU A 1258 29.00 28.69 12.68
N THR A 1259 29.05 28.04 11.52
CA THR A 1259 29.95 26.92 11.31
C THR A 1259 30.46 26.91 9.89
N ARG A 1260 31.78 26.74 9.75
CA ARG A 1260 32.43 26.43 8.48
C ARG A 1260 33.27 25.18 8.61
N TYR A 1261 33.56 24.58 7.46
CA TYR A 1261 34.19 23.27 7.38
C TYR A 1261 35.50 23.38 6.61
N GLN A 1262 36.43 22.47 6.84
CA GLN A 1262 37.50 22.22 5.89
C GLN A 1262 37.67 20.72 5.69
N ARG A 1263 37.37 20.23 4.49
CA ARG A 1263 37.61 18.84 4.08
C ARG A 1263 39.05 18.65 3.58
N ILE A 1264 39.69 17.59 4.04
CA ILE A 1264 40.98 17.06 3.60
C ILE A 1264 40.74 15.66 3.03
N ILE A 1265 41.41 15.32 1.93
CA ILE A 1265 41.35 13.99 1.30
C ILE A 1265 42.75 13.38 1.36
N PHE A 1266 42.84 12.21 1.98
CA PHE A 1266 44.06 11.42 2.10
C PHE A 1266 43.98 10.25 1.14
N THR A 1267 44.92 10.15 0.20
CA THR A 1267 45.15 8.97 -0.64
C THR A 1267 46.24 8.12 -0.01
N ILE A 1268 45.95 6.85 0.24
CA ILE A 1268 46.95 5.90 0.74
C ILE A 1268 47.82 5.49 -0.45
N ALA A 1269 49.13 5.63 -0.34
CA ALA A 1269 50.09 5.26 -1.38
C ALA A 1269 49.93 3.78 -1.78
N LYS A 1270 50.18 3.48 -3.06
CA LYS A 1270 50.14 2.12 -3.61
C LYS A 1270 51.35 1.29 -3.20
#